data_AF-A0A922YIA4-F1
#
_entry.id   AF-A0A922YIA4-F1
#
_cell.length_a   1.000
_cell.length_b   1.000
_cell.length_c   1.000
_cell.angle_alpha   90.00
_cell.angle_beta   90.00
_cell.angle_gamma   90.00
#
_symmetry.space_group_name_H-M   'P 1'
#
loop_
_entity.id
_entity.type
_entity.pdbx_description
1 polymer ?
#
loop_
_entity_poly.entity_id
_entity_poly.type
_entity_poly.pdbx_seq_one_letter_code
_entity_poly.pdbx_strand_id
1 'polypeptide(L)'
;MDRLTKIEIQRSLIGGREVGWINPAGKRQAIELKSAAQRRMFEYLLQSKVRQPKDIPDEFIIGLGRAFGAESDPAEEAATTASSTLTGPWRLHKIETEGFGGLNTCSGPPFVHEIDGESLILQGPNGSGKSSLVGAILWAMTGERPRDHSDANPAERAEVYGDDDRQIGTWPPIACYPETPSGLSVDPFVSVTLTFKDDAGAIALVRRQLSNGLVTPSIDPALAIPDVLIETGLLMPIRMSQIKFAKGPTPLTEAVQSLTGLDELVELGAFVDGLCNKGREYLSTNSKLYAAQKQVFDGAMADVVRLLNPTGETVTAFMPKDTDDKDGDFAKFGVRLKERAAELTKVIGEDLSSGLDLTSPKTQLDVAGAISGAREDMAGGLMELATWKTLSEIAAAINNDTCEVLQAAALEAVDAMADALKLHNRSQQDTRLQLKALGAQWHLVHKGPAELTECPLCDEPLREAALSAELNELRRAGEAATRQLSDNLNAILAKLNDSVPPALAGKLGDVACLAPRQALLADLETTFVKRPRYKNTLATFTQLVTHALAMAPADELELQTMVTENADPTRMLRDRISVVRRLVDLREWRLKNAPLWEIWWLEAVGAAQTGDEKEAGAESTNARRETFSEHLTRLSHAVSEAEPYRAAAEALGRAWTSGRKARTYEKEQEQRQAIADYLAPLKTLGALSEAQARLAIHSLSDDIGEILKRMHITESLGFRGANLERKAGLQVRGAFAEEFKIDATLVANTSWLRAVLWAFLFALRQEAVKQLGCDPLPLLVLDDPQATFDAEHRHRWAREIIRLQKAEPSAQVVLVTHDEIFVELVLVDGVEGRQGIIVSAGHELKHIGIFEGASLDRKWARTKTENTPGAGQDYIGAVRIYVEGLLRMMLRGHAADVNWATHGFVMGAAREKIRELHAAKLAPWDKAEFKRLTGQLDSGISALKYMEMAHHSGRVNLGIGEAETVEMHWRKELAPALRRAFQLARDHQLIHGGLRALHAAEPDCALPEGYSPEVSSLRLHIVGRAAALTDGRVADGRVELDFSAGAQNHLVLGRHFAYRLNAATLEPVARKGDLLLVKEAGEPSVRSLVVARCEDRVVARRFEVADNHSDLAVLTAQSVNPRQIASPIVVKKATLELHKVVGVLFDFSSFNPIQPGEVCDCGGESVISRYATEIRGLVEVVGDSAEPIALDGQMLMIGAAVSASDALAQLDGRPVIASNIADERYFKRLRCGEEGAVILESLEISGDFSAVVLTHNTGAETDLKEVWPVHGVLFERL
;
A
#
# COMPACT_ATOMS: atom_id res chain seq x y z
N MET A 1 -18.71 -15.87 -40.51
CA MET A 1 -17.72 -14.94 -39.94
C MET A 1 -16.74 -15.80 -39.21
N ASP A 2 -15.47 -15.62 -39.53
CA ASP A 2 -14.42 -16.45 -38.98
C ASP A 2 -14.15 -15.98 -37.55
N ARG A 3 -13.83 -16.94 -36.68
CA ARG A 3 -13.49 -16.65 -35.29
C ARG A 3 -12.09 -16.06 -35.25
N LEU A 4 -11.94 -14.94 -34.55
CA LEU A 4 -10.66 -14.26 -34.44
C LEU A 4 -10.13 -14.39 -33.00
N THR A 5 -8.85 -14.72 -32.90
CA THR A 5 -8.08 -14.71 -31.66
C THR A 5 -7.65 -13.30 -31.26
N LYS A 6 -7.21 -13.13 -30.01
CA LYS A 6 -6.62 -11.88 -29.49
C LYS A 6 -5.55 -11.33 -30.44
N ILE A 7 -4.58 -12.17 -30.83
CA ILE A 7 -3.43 -11.77 -31.65
C ILE A 7 -3.88 -11.37 -33.07
N GLU A 8 -4.83 -12.09 -33.68
CA GLU A 8 -5.37 -11.74 -34.99
C GLU A 8 -6.12 -10.41 -35.00
N ILE A 9 -6.90 -10.12 -33.94
CA ILE A 9 -7.56 -8.83 -33.76
C ILE A 9 -6.51 -7.73 -33.65
N GLN A 10 -5.50 -7.89 -32.79
CA GLN A 10 -4.43 -6.92 -32.61
C GLN A 10 -3.69 -6.64 -33.91
N ARG A 11 -3.22 -7.68 -34.62
CA ARG A 11 -2.52 -7.56 -35.90
C ARG A 11 -3.39 -6.96 -37.01
N SER A 12 -4.68 -7.28 -37.05
CA SER A 12 -5.59 -6.70 -38.04
C SER A 12 -5.75 -5.20 -37.81
N LEU A 13 -5.97 -4.77 -36.57
CA LEU A 13 -6.12 -3.36 -36.21
C LEU A 13 -4.81 -2.56 -36.37
N ILE A 14 -3.67 -3.12 -35.95
CA ILE A 14 -2.34 -2.52 -36.18
C ILE A 14 -2.04 -2.43 -37.67
N GLY A 15 -2.45 -3.41 -38.48
CA GLY A 15 -2.33 -3.36 -39.94
C GLY A 15 -3.36 -2.45 -40.64
N GLY A 16 -4.25 -1.77 -39.90
CA GLY A 16 -5.28 -0.90 -40.46
C GLY A 16 -6.43 -1.64 -41.17
N ARG A 17 -6.59 -2.96 -40.95
CA ARG A 17 -7.66 -3.77 -41.54
C ARG A 17 -8.95 -3.68 -40.71
N GLU A 18 -10.10 -3.73 -41.36
CA GLU A 18 -11.42 -3.74 -40.71
C GLU A 18 -11.68 -5.09 -40.03
N VAL A 19 -12.12 -5.06 -38.77
CA VAL A 19 -12.54 -6.24 -38.01
C VAL A 19 -14.04 -6.14 -37.71
N GLY A 20 -14.85 -6.99 -38.35
CA GLY A 20 -16.31 -6.99 -38.23
C GLY A 20 -16.87 -8.10 -37.35
N TRP A 21 -17.98 -7.84 -36.65
CA TRP A 21 -18.75 -8.82 -35.87
C TRP A 21 -20.26 -8.55 -35.90
N ILE A 22 -21.06 -9.50 -35.42
CA ILE A 22 -22.50 -9.34 -35.20
C ILE A 22 -22.74 -9.16 -33.69
N ASN A 23 -23.38 -8.06 -33.33
CA ASN A 23 -23.73 -7.77 -31.95
C ASN A 23 -24.92 -8.63 -31.47
N PRO A 24 -25.23 -8.67 -30.15
CA PRO A 24 -26.34 -9.48 -29.63
C PRO A 24 -27.71 -9.18 -30.25
N ALA A 25 -27.89 -8.01 -30.85
CA ALA A 25 -29.14 -7.59 -31.51
C ALA A 25 -29.18 -7.94 -33.01
N GLY A 26 -28.23 -8.73 -33.51
CA GLY A 26 -28.16 -9.15 -34.91
C GLY A 26 -27.64 -8.08 -35.88
N LYS A 27 -27.12 -6.95 -35.38
CA LYS A 27 -26.57 -5.88 -36.23
C LYS A 27 -25.07 -6.06 -36.44
N ARG A 28 -24.61 -5.84 -37.67
CA ARG A 28 -23.17 -5.80 -38.01
C ARG A 28 -22.52 -4.55 -37.39
N GLN A 29 -21.40 -4.74 -36.73
CA GLN A 29 -20.50 -3.71 -36.21
C GLN A 29 -19.08 -3.99 -36.70
N ALA A 30 -18.22 -2.98 -36.70
CA ALA A 30 -16.81 -3.15 -37.08
C ALA A 30 -15.92 -2.11 -36.41
N ILE A 31 -14.63 -2.43 -36.28
CA ILE A 31 -13.56 -1.52 -35.86
C ILE A 31 -12.54 -1.45 -36.98
N GLU A 32 -12.07 -0.24 -37.29
CA GLU A 32 -11.02 0.01 -38.27
C GLU A 32 -10.16 1.19 -37.79
N LEU A 33 -8.84 1.02 -37.75
CA LEU A 33 -7.88 2.07 -37.38
C LEU A 33 -7.29 2.70 -38.65
N LYS A 34 -7.99 3.69 -39.20
CA LYS A 34 -7.69 4.28 -40.52
C LYS A 34 -6.40 5.10 -40.54
N SER A 35 -6.11 5.83 -39.47
CA SER A 35 -4.93 6.72 -39.42
C SER A 35 -3.75 6.09 -38.70
N ALA A 36 -2.52 6.48 -39.09
CA ALA A 36 -1.29 6.04 -38.43
C ALA A 36 -1.28 6.40 -36.93
N ALA A 37 -1.84 7.56 -36.56
CA ALA A 37 -1.98 7.97 -35.17
C ALA A 37 -2.85 6.99 -34.35
N GLN A 38 -3.96 6.50 -34.90
CA GLN A 38 -4.78 5.49 -34.23
C GLN A 38 -4.02 4.19 -33.98
N ARG A 39 -3.23 3.74 -34.97
CA ARG A 39 -2.43 2.52 -34.88
C ARG A 39 -1.32 2.64 -33.83
N ARG A 40 -0.56 3.74 -33.84
CA ARG A 40 0.48 4.02 -32.83
C ARG A 40 -0.07 4.09 -31.42
N MET A 41 -1.21 4.77 -31.24
CA MET A 41 -1.83 4.85 -29.92
C MET A 41 -2.37 3.49 -29.48
N PHE A 42 -2.93 2.69 -30.38
CA PHE A 42 -3.35 1.33 -30.05
C PHE A 42 -2.16 0.46 -29.65
N GLU A 43 -1.06 0.50 -30.40
CA GLU A 43 0.18 -0.20 -30.07
C GLU A 43 0.74 0.25 -28.70
N TYR A 44 0.79 1.55 -28.44
CA TYR A 44 1.19 2.09 -27.13
C TYR A 44 0.28 1.59 -26.01
N LEU A 45 -1.03 1.54 -26.23
CA LEU A 45 -2.00 1.05 -25.26
C LEU A 45 -1.84 -0.46 -24.98
N LEU A 46 -1.53 -1.27 -25.99
CA LEU A 46 -1.23 -2.69 -25.83
C LEU A 46 0.02 -2.92 -24.96
N GLN A 47 1.01 -2.04 -25.06
CA GLN A 47 2.24 -2.10 -24.26
C GLN A 47 2.10 -1.48 -22.87
N SER A 48 1.13 -0.57 -22.67
CA SER A 48 0.90 0.10 -21.39
C SER A 48 0.26 -0.84 -20.36
N LYS A 49 0.54 -0.62 -19.07
CA LYS A 49 -0.14 -1.26 -17.92
C LYS A 49 -1.34 -0.49 -17.39
N VAL A 50 -1.55 0.75 -17.84
CA VAL A 50 -2.67 1.55 -17.34
C VAL A 50 -3.96 0.99 -17.93
N ARG A 51 -4.83 0.47 -17.06
CA ARG A 51 -6.15 -0.08 -17.40
C ARG A 51 -7.29 0.59 -16.65
N GLN A 52 -6.99 1.45 -15.67
CA GLN A 52 -8.00 2.18 -14.93
C GLN A 52 -8.05 3.65 -15.34
N PRO A 53 -9.24 4.23 -15.59
CA PRO A 53 -9.40 5.63 -15.98
C PRO A 53 -9.36 6.60 -14.78
N LYS A 54 -8.70 6.19 -13.69
CA LYS A 54 -8.50 6.93 -12.44
C LYS A 54 -7.03 6.82 -12.04
N ASP A 55 -6.53 7.84 -11.36
CA ASP A 55 -5.15 7.95 -10.88
C ASP A 55 -4.16 7.72 -12.03
N ILE A 56 -4.42 8.39 -13.17
CA ILE A 56 -3.68 8.15 -14.41
C ILE A 56 -2.28 8.77 -14.27
N PRO A 57 -1.18 8.00 -14.39
CA PRO A 57 0.16 8.55 -14.25
C PRO A 57 0.48 9.61 -15.31
N ASP A 58 1.19 10.68 -14.92
CA ASP A 58 1.62 11.73 -15.87
C ASP A 58 2.48 11.17 -17.01
N GLU A 59 3.33 10.18 -16.72
CA GLU A 59 4.15 9.49 -17.72
C GLU A 59 3.30 8.82 -18.80
N PHE A 60 2.16 8.24 -18.43
CA PHE A 60 1.22 7.65 -19.39
C PHE A 60 0.60 8.72 -20.29
N ILE A 61 0.18 9.86 -19.71
CA ILE A 61 -0.41 10.96 -20.47
C ILE A 61 0.60 11.51 -21.48
N ILE A 62 1.85 11.68 -21.06
CA ILE A 62 2.95 12.14 -21.92
C ILE A 62 3.26 11.10 -23.01
N GLY A 63 3.35 9.81 -22.66
CA GLY A 63 3.61 8.72 -23.60
C GLY A 63 2.53 8.60 -24.66
N LEU A 64 1.26 8.68 -24.27
CA LEU A 64 0.13 8.69 -25.19
C LEU A 64 0.14 9.92 -26.12
N GLY A 65 0.51 11.10 -25.58
CA GLY A 65 0.71 12.32 -26.37
C GLY A 65 1.86 12.20 -27.38
N ARG A 66 2.96 11.53 -27.02
CA ARG A 66 4.08 11.24 -27.93
C ARG A 66 3.66 10.25 -29.03
N ALA A 67 2.93 9.19 -28.68
CA ALA A 67 2.41 8.23 -29.65
C ALA A 67 1.46 8.90 -30.66
N PHE A 68 0.63 9.84 -30.19
CA PHE A 68 -0.23 10.65 -31.07
C PHE A 68 0.59 11.48 -32.07
N GLY A 69 1.63 12.18 -31.59
CA GLY A 69 2.46 13.10 -32.39
C GLY A 69 3.61 12.51 -33.20
N ALA A 70 3.91 11.21 -33.07
CA ALA A 70 5.00 10.55 -33.79
C ALA A 70 4.74 10.41 -35.31
N GLU A 71 5.78 10.19 -36.11
CA GLU A 71 5.68 10.10 -37.58
C GLU A 71 5.61 8.67 -38.12
N SER A 72 6.08 7.66 -37.39
CA SER A 72 6.12 6.25 -37.84
C SER A 72 4.73 5.64 -38.00
N ASP A 73 4.57 4.68 -38.90
CA ASP A 73 3.31 3.92 -39.06
C ASP A 73 3.53 2.44 -38.77
N PRO A 74 2.94 1.89 -37.68
CA PRO A 74 3.04 0.47 -37.36
C PRO A 74 2.53 -0.46 -38.47
N ALA A 75 1.67 0.04 -39.37
CA ALA A 75 1.19 -0.74 -40.51
C ALA A 75 2.30 -1.04 -41.54
N GLU A 76 3.34 -0.20 -41.67
CA GLU A 76 4.45 -0.44 -42.59
C GLU A 76 5.28 -1.65 -42.17
N GLU A 77 5.49 -1.84 -40.86
CA GLU A 77 6.17 -3.01 -40.30
C GLU A 77 5.31 -4.28 -40.45
N ALA A 78 4.00 -4.16 -40.25
CA ALA A 78 3.03 -5.26 -40.40
C ALA A 78 2.81 -5.71 -41.85
N ALA A 79 2.97 -4.81 -42.83
CA ALA A 79 2.82 -5.12 -44.26
C ALA A 79 3.91 -6.07 -44.79
N THR A 80 5.10 -6.04 -44.18
CA THR A 80 6.23 -6.93 -44.53
C THR A 80 5.98 -8.40 -44.22
N THR A 81 4.98 -8.72 -43.39
CA THR A 81 4.69 -10.08 -42.91
C THR A 81 3.58 -10.80 -43.70
N ALA A 82 2.98 -10.15 -44.70
CA ALA A 82 1.74 -10.58 -45.33
C ALA A 82 1.93 -11.19 -46.74
N SER A 83 2.62 -12.32 -46.85
CA SER A 83 2.46 -13.30 -47.95
C SER A 83 3.42 -14.49 -47.76
N SER A 84 3.37 -15.17 -46.61
CA SER A 84 4.02 -16.47 -46.46
C SER A 84 2.99 -17.57 -46.74
N THR A 85 3.37 -18.53 -47.58
CA THR A 85 2.62 -19.77 -47.75
C THR A 85 2.70 -20.54 -46.44
N LEU A 86 1.58 -21.11 -45.98
CA LEU A 86 1.57 -21.98 -44.81
C LEU A 86 2.45 -23.20 -45.11
N THR A 87 3.57 -23.31 -44.41
CA THR A 87 4.52 -24.42 -44.47
C THR A 87 4.50 -25.18 -43.15
N GLY A 88 4.95 -26.43 -43.16
CA GLY A 88 4.95 -27.31 -42.00
C GLY A 88 4.57 -28.75 -42.37
N PRO A 89 4.34 -29.62 -41.38
CA PRO A 89 4.31 -29.34 -39.94
C PRO A 89 5.69 -29.00 -39.37
N TRP A 90 5.77 -27.93 -38.58
CA TRP A 90 6.99 -27.52 -37.89
C TRP A 90 7.05 -28.14 -36.50
N ARG A 91 8.09 -28.93 -36.24
CA ARG A 91 8.34 -29.59 -34.95
C ARG A 91 9.47 -28.89 -34.20
N LEU A 92 9.29 -28.72 -32.89
CA LEU A 92 10.33 -28.15 -32.04
C LEU A 92 11.49 -29.14 -31.91
N HIS A 93 12.66 -28.73 -32.40
CA HIS A 93 13.85 -29.57 -32.48
C HIS A 93 14.86 -29.24 -31.39
N LYS A 94 14.98 -27.97 -30.99
CA LYS A 94 15.98 -27.51 -30.03
C LYS A 94 15.50 -26.29 -29.25
N ILE A 95 15.91 -26.19 -27.99
CA ILE A 95 15.79 -24.99 -27.16
C ILE A 95 17.16 -24.57 -26.64
N GLU A 96 17.45 -23.27 -26.69
CA GLU A 96 18.64 -22.65 -26.14
C GLU A 96 18.25 -21.45 -25.28
N THR A 97 18.76 -21.36 -24.04
CA THR A 97 18.48 -20.21 -23.16
C THR A 97 19.75 -19.66 -22.52
N GLU A 98 19.84 -18.34 -22.43
CA GLU A 98 20.89 -17.63 -21.73
C GLU A 98 20.25 -16.59 -20.80
N GLY A 99 20.74 -16.53 -19.56
CA GLY A 99 20.26 -15.58 -18.56
C GLY A 99 18.80 -15.75 -18.11
N PHE A 100 18.07 -16.78 -18.57
CA PHE A 100 16.65 -16.96 -18.27
C PHE A 100 16.43 -17.51 -16.85
N GLY A 101 15.62 -16.81 -16.06
CA GLY A 101 15.35 -17.09 -14.66
C GLY A 101 14.71 -18.47 -14.43
N GLY A 102 15.36 -19.28 -13.61
CA GLY A 102 14.96 -20.66 -13.29
C GLY A 102 15.46 -21.72 -14.28
N LEU A 103 16.08 -21.31 -15.40
CA LEU A 103 16.79 -22.21 -16.32
C LEU A 103 18.31 -22.01 -16.25
N ASN A 104 18.77 -20.78 -16.14
CA ASN A 104 20.19 -20.40 -16.07
C ASN A 104 20.53 -19.81 -14.69
N THR A 105 21.81 -19.88 -14.30
CA THR A 105 22.37 -19.03 -13.24
C THR A 105 23.04 -17.78 -13.86
N CYS A 106 23.16 -16.71 -13.08
CA CYS A 106 23.86 -15.50 -13.52
C CYS A 106 25.30 -15.83 -13.96
N SER A 107 25.71 -15.33 -15.13
CA SER A 107 27.04 -15.58 -15.72
C SER A 107 27.36 -17.06 -16.00
N GLY A 108 26.34 -17.93 -16.03
CA GLY A 108 26.47 -19.33 -16.44
C GLY A 108 26.50 -19.50 -17.96
N PRO A 109 26.99 -20.64 -18.48
CA PRO A 109 26.87 -20.99 -19.90
C PRO A 109 25.40 -21.08 -20.33
N PRO A 110 25.11 -20.90 -21.64
CA PRO A 110 23.79 -21.16 -22.19
C PRO A 110 23.33 -22.59 -21.93
N PHE A 111 22.06 -22.75 -21.59
CA PHE A 111 21.38 -24.04 -21.55
C PHE A 111 21.04 -24.44 -22.98
N VAL A 112 21.30 -25.68 -23.35
CA VAL A 112 20.98 -26.24 -24.67
C VAL A 112 20.37 -27.62 -24.51
N HIS A 113 19.21 -27.86 -25.13
CA HIS A 113 18.56 -29.17 -25.14
C HIS A 113 17.97 -29.49 -26.51
N GLU A 114 18.32 -30.67 -27.03
CA GLU A 114 17.84 -31.21 -28.31
C GLU A 114 16.59 -32.07 -28.06
N ILE A 115 15.46 -31.65 -28.62
CA ILE A 115 14.13 -32.30 -28.56
C ILE A 115 13.92 -33.25 -29.75
N ASP A 116 14.66 -33.05 -30.84
CA ASP A 116 14.66 -33.89 -32.04
C ASP A 116 13.29 -33.99 -32.77
N GLY A 117 12.34 -33.10 -32.47
CA GLY A 117 10.98 -33.14 -33.02
C GLY A 117 10.07 -34.18 -32.38
N GLU A 118 10.55 -34.89 -31.36
CA GLU A 118 9.81 -35.90 -30.61
C GLU A 118 9.04 -35.29 -29.43
N SER A 119 8.05 -36.01 -28.92
CA SER A 119 7.40 -35.67 -27.66
C SER A 119 8.38 -35.84 -26.49
N LEU A 120 8.26 -35.01 -25.47
CA LEU A 120 9.14 -34.98 -24.29
C LEU A 120 8.29 -34.94 -23.01
N ILE A 121 8.49 -35.91 -22.13
CA ILE A 121 7.80 -36.04 -20.84
C ILE A 121 8.85 -35.88 -19.74
N LEU A 122 8.79 -34.76 -19.01
CA LEU A 122 9.74 -34.43 -17.96
C LEU A 122 9.10 -34.46 -16.59
N GLN A 123 9.77 -35.16 -15.66
CA GLN A 123 9.38 -35.24 -14.27
C GLN A 123 10.40 -34.52 -13.39
N GLY A 124 9.95 -33.80 -12.37
CA GLY A 124 10.84 -33.25 -11.35
C GLY A 124 10.11 -32.55 -10.21
N PRO A 125 10.74 -32.37 -9.04
CA PRO A 125 10.11 -31.72 -7.89
C PRO A 125 9.79 -30.24 -8.15
N ASN A 126 9.01 -29.63 -7.27
CA ASN A 126 8.79 -28.17 -7.31
C ASN A 126 10.12 -27.42 -7.19
N GLY A 127 10.28 -26.35 -7.97
CA GLY A 127 11.53 -25.58 -8.05
C GLY A 127 12.60 -26.16 -8.97
N SER A 128 12.38 -27.28 -9.67
CA SER A 128 13.38 -27.87 -10.59
C SER A 128 13.52 -27.17 -11.94
N GLY A 129 12.73 -26.13 -12.23
CA GLY A 129 12.76 -25.40 -13.50
C GLY A 129 11.73 -25.85 -14.55
N LYS A 130 10.82 -26.79 -14.23
CA LYS A 130 9.72 -27.26 -15.10
C LYS A 130 8.92 -26.13 -15.77
N SER A 131 8.25 -25.32 -14.95
CA SER A 131 7.46 -24.19 -15.43
C SER A 131 8.31 -23.10 -16.08
N SER A 132 9.59 -22.99 -15.72
CA SER A 132 10.52 -22.09 -16.43
C SER A 132 10.87 -22.59 -17.83
N LEU A 133 10.95 -23.91 -18.05
CA LEU A 133 11.23 -24.50 -19.37
C LEU A 133 10.07 -24.23 -20.32
N VAL A 134 8.85 -24.54 -19.85
CA VAL A 134 7.60 -24.19 -20.54
C VAL A 134 7.53 -22.68 -20.77
N GLY A 135 7.78 -21.89 -19.73
CA GLY A 135 7.77 -20.43 -19.79
C GLY A 135 8.76 -19.85 -20.79
N ALA A 136 9.92 -20.48 -21.03
CA ALA A 136 10.87 -20.05 -22.05
C ALA A 136 10.35 -20.30 -23.47
N ILE A 137 9.71 -21.45 -23.71
CA ILE A 137 9.06 -21.75 -25.00
C ILE A 137 7.95 -20.72 -25.27
N LEU A 138 7.07 -20.49 -24.30
CA LEU A 138 5.99 -19.51 -24.41
C LEU A 138 6.54 -18.09 -24.65
N TRP A 139 7.53 -17.68 -23.87
CA TRP A 139 8.09 -16.33 -23.98
C TRP A 139 8.75 -16.11 -25.34
N ALA A 140 9.49 -17.08 -25.88
CA ALA A 140 10.08 -16.94 -27.21
C ALA A 140 8.99 -16.77 -28.30
N MET A 141 7.98 -17.64 -28.30
CA MET A 141 6.91 -17.65 -29.30
C MET A 141 5.97 -16.44 -29.20
N THR A 142 5.62 -16.02 -27.98
CA THR A 142 4.52 -15.07 -27.73
C THR A 142 4.97 -13.79 -27.05
N GLY A 143 5.97 -13.87 -26.19
CA GLY A 143 6.38 -12.77 -25.29
C GLY A 143 5.68 -12.80 -23.96
N GLU A 144 4.68 -13.66 -23.83
CA GLU A 144 3.95 -13.87 -22.61
C GLU A 144 4.64 -14.96 -21.78
N ARG A 145 4.59 -14.81 -20.46
CA ARG A 145 4.93 -15.85 -19.50
C ARG A 145 3.87 -15.81 -18.40
N PRO A 146 2.70 -16.44 -18.61
CA PRO A 146 1.64 -16.48 -17.61
C PRO A 146 2.16 -17.03 -16.28
N ARG A 147 1.81 -16.41 -15.15
CA ARG A 147 2.18 -16.87 -13.81
C ARG A 147 1.00 -16.78 -12.86
N ASP A 148 0.87 -17.77 -11.97
CA ASP A 148 -0.27 -17.91 -11.06
C ASP A 148 -0.46 -16.76 -10.06
N HIS A 149 0.58 -15.94 -9.84
CA HIS A 149 0.64 -14.92 -8.79
C HIS A 149 0.81 -13.49 -9.32
N SER A 150 0.95 -13.28 -10.64
CA SER A 150 1.23 -11.94 -11.17
C SER A 150 0.90 -11.80 -12.65
N ASP A 151 0.17 -10.73 -12.96
CA ASP A 151 -0.10 -10.25 -14.32
C ASP A 151 1.02 -9.32 -14.83
N ALA A 152 2.11 -9.14 -14.07
CA ALA A 152 3.19 -8.24 -14.44
C ALA A 152 4.04 -8.82 -15.59
N ASN A 153 4.35 -7.95 -16.56
CA ASN A 153 5.27 -8.28 -17.65
C ASN A 153 6.58 -8.84 -17.06
N PRO A 154 6.97 -10.08 -17.43
CA PRO A 154 8.10 -10.76 -16.84
C PRO A 154 9.45 -10.04 -17.09
N ALA A 155 9.53 -9.20 -18.13
CA ALA A 155 10.72 -8.44 -18.50
C ALA A 155 10.88 -7.11 -17.74
N GLU A 156 9.86 -6.65 -17.01
CA GLU A 156 9.95 -5.42 -16.25
C GLU A 156 10.63 -5.62 -14.90
N ARG A 157 11.42 -4.63 -14.49
CA ARG A 157 12.14 -4.63 -13.21
C ARG A 157 11.13 -4.61 -12.04
N ALA A 158 11.23 -5.61 -11.16
CA ALA A 158 10.51 -5.68 -9.89
C ALA A 158 11.45 -5.35 -8.72
N GLU A 159 10.90 -4.95 -7.59
CA GLU A 159 11.69 -4.62 -6.40
C GLU A 159 12.39 -5.86 -5.83
N VAL A 160 13.64 -5.66 -5.37
CA VAL A 160 14.46 -6.69 -4.73
C VAL A 160 14.78 -6.24 -3.32
N TYR A 161 14.55 -7.13 -2.36
CA TYR A 161 14.70 -6.89 -0.94
C TYR A 161 15.87 -7.70 -0.38
N GLY A 162 16.59 -7.12 0.58
CA GLY A 162 17.61 -7.81 1.36
C GLY A 162 16.99 -8.57 2.54
N ASP A 163 17.82 -9.31 3.28
CA ASP A 163 17.40 -10.09 4.46
C ASP A 163 16.85 -9.23 5.61
N ASP A 164 17.08 -7.92 5.58
CA ASP A 164 16.54 -6.94 6.52
C ASP A 164 15.20 -6.33 6.05
N ASP A 165 14.57 -6.93 5.04
CA ASP A 165 13.35 -6.46 4.35
C ASP A 165 13.49 -5.05 3.76
N ARG A 166 14.71 -4.53 3.56
CA ARG A 166 14.93 -3.26 2.86
C ARG A 166 15.13 -3.48 1.38
N GLN A 167 14.56 -2.60 0.57
CA GLN A 167 14.77 -2.59 -0.87
C GLN A 167 16.25 -2.31 -1.18
N ILE A 168 16.92 -3.26 -1.82
CA ILE A 168 18.34 -3.18 -2.22
C ILE A 168 18.52 -2.89 -3.71
N GLY A 169 17.45 -2.96 -4.51
CA GLY A 169 17.46 -2.65 -5.93
C GLY A 169 16.20 -3.09 -6.66
N THR A 170 16.30 -3.21 -7.98
CA THR A 170 15.22 -3.69 -8.84
C THR A 170 15.77 -4.63 -9.91
N TRP A 171 15.07 -5.71 -10.26
CA TRP A 171 15.51 -6.70 -11.23
C TRP A 171 14.33 -7.35 -11.95
N PRO A 172 14.42 -7.68 -13.26
CA PRO A 172 13.29 -8.29 -13.94
C PRO A 172 13.15 -9.77 -13.60
N PRO A 173 11.95 -10.25 -13.22
CA PRO A 173 11.78 -11.64 -12.79
C PRO A 173 11.93 -12.70 -13.90
N ILE A 174 12.08 -12.29 -15.17
CA ILE A 174 12.46 -13.19 -16.27
C ILE A 174 13.95 -13.47 -16.34
N ALA A 175 14.80 -12.59 -15.78
CA ALA A 175 16.23 -12.77 -15.76
C ALA A 175 16.66 -13.57 -14.52
N CYS A 176 17.76 -14.31 -14.67
CA CYS A 176 18.47 -14.87 -13.52
C CYS A 176 18.97 -13.75 -12.60
N TYR A 177 18.84 -13.97 -11.30
CA TYR A 177 19.25 -12.97 -10.31
C TYR A 177 20.78 -13.02 -10.12
N PRO A 178 21.45 -11.86 -9.97
CA PRO A 178 22.87 -11.80 -9.67
C PRO A 178 23.16 -12.32 -8.26
N GLU A 179 24.34 -12.90 -8.05
CA GLU A 179 24.76 -13.44 -6.74
C GLU A 179 25.10 -12.33 -5.73
N THR A 180 25.32 -11.09 -6.20
CA THR A 180 25.67 -9.94 -5.35
C THR A 180 24.74 -8.74 -5.59
N PRO A 181 24.46 -7.91 -4.56
CA PRO A 181 23.62 -6.72 -4.71
C PRO A 181 24.13 -5.72 -5.76
N SER A 182 25.45 -5.61 -5.94
CA SER A 182 26.05 -4.75 -6.97
C SER A 182 25.67 -5.15 -8.39
N GLY A 183 25.31 -6.43 -8.62
CA GLY A 183 24.84 -6.92 -9.90
C GLY A 183 23.46 -6.36 -10.29
N LEU A 184 22.65 -5.87 -9.34
CA LEU A 184 21.33 -5.29 -9.61
C LEU A 184 21.39 -3.98 -10.41
N SER A 185 22.56 -3.35 -10.45
CA SER A 185 22.83 -2.12 -11.21
C SER A 185 23.18 -2.38 -12.67
N VAL A 186 23.47 -3.62 -13.06
CA VAL A 186 23.82 -3.99 -14.44
C VAL A 186 22.56 -4.16 -15.28
N ASP A 187 22.66 -3.99 -16.60
CA ASP A 187 21.55 -4.30 -17.49
C ASP A 187 21.32 -5.82 -17.60
N PRO A 188 20.10 -6.29 -17.36
CA PRO A 188 19.76 -7.71 -17.46
C PRO A 188 19.83 -8.17 -18.91
N PHE A 189 20.39 -9.36 -19.12
CA PHE A 189 20.42 -10.02 -20.42
C PHE A 189 19.67 -11.35 -20.34
N VAL A 190 18.72 -11.55 -21.27
CA VAL A 190 18.02 -12.82 -21.44
C VAL A 190 17.90 -13.11 -22.92
N SER A 191 18.21 -14.33 -23.35
CA SER A 191 17.98 -14.78 -24.72
C SER A 191 17.36 -16.18 -24.70
N VAL A 192 16.30 -16.38 -25.47
CA VAL A 192 15.74 -17.71 -25.74
C VAL A 192 15.68 -17.91 -27.24
N THR A 193 16.24 -19.01 -27.73
CA THR A 193 16.20 -19.44 -29.12
C THR A 193 15.53 -20.81 -29.22
N LEU A 194 14.53 -20.92 -30.07
CA LEU A 194 13.87 -22.16 -30.45
C LEU A 194 14.20 -22.48 -31.90
N THR A 195 14.56 -23.74 -32.16
CA THR A 195 14.79 -24.24 -33.51
C THR A 195 13.67 -25.18 -33.88
N PHE A 196 12.96 -24.86 -34.96
CA PHE A 196 11.94 -25.70 -35.56
C PHE A 196 12.48 -26.36 -36.83
N LYS A 197 11.98 -27.56 -37.10
CA LYS A 197 12.29 -28.31 -38.32
C LYS A 197 11.00 -28.85 -38.93
N ASP A 198 10.85 -28.71 -40.24
CA ASP A 198 9.71 -29.30 -40.97
C ASP A 198 10.03 -30.72 -41.49
N ASP A 199 9.01 -31.38 -42.07
CA ASP A 199 9.14 -32.72 -42.64
C ASP A 199 10.09 -32.77 -43.87
N ALA A 200 10.31 -31.63 -44.56
CA ALA A 200 11.27 -31.50 -45.65
C ALA A 200 12.71 -31.30 -45.16
N GLY A 201 12.90 -31.10 -43.85
CA GLY A 201 14.18 -30.86 -43.19
C GLY A 201 14.64 -29.41 -43.20
N ALA A 202 13.81 -28.46 -43.63
CA ALA A 202 14.07 -27.03 -43.49
C ALA A 202 14.09 -26.64 -42.02
N ILE A 203 14.92 -25.66 -41.67
CA ILE A 203 15.12 -25.18 -40.30
C ILE A 203 14.61 -23.75 -40.23
N ALA A 204 13.85 -23.43 -39.18
CA ALA A 204 13.40 -22.08 -38.89
C ALA A 204 13.67 -21.73 -37.42
N LEU A 205 14.08 -20.48 -37.16
CA LEU A 205 14.48 -20.02 -35.83
C LEU A 205 13.49 -19.00 -35.26
N VAL A 206 13.21 -19.13 -33.97
CA VAL A 206 12.53 -18.10 -33.17
C VAL A 206 13.46 -17.69 -32.06
N ARG A 207 13.82 -16.40 -32.02
CA ARG A 207 14.62 -15.83 -30.95
C ARG A 207 13.88 -14.67 -30.30
N ARG A 208 13.91 -14.62 -28.98
CA ARG A 208 13.51 -13.42 -28.23
C ARG A 208 14.59 -13.06 -27.23
N GLN A 209 14.89 -11.76 -27.15
CA GLN A 209 15.97 -11.25 -26.34
C GLN A 209 15.52 -10.04 -25.51
N LEU A 210 15.91 -10.01 -24.25
CA LEU A 210 15.87 -8.82 -23.38
C LEU A 210 17.30 -8.29 -23.27
N SER A 211 17.51 -7.05 -23.71
CA SER A 211 18.78 -6.34 -23.55
C SER A 211 18.53 -4.84 -23.43
N ASN A 212 19.24 -4.17 -22.52
CA ASN A 212 19.09 -2.73 -22.25
C ASN A 212 17.63 -2.33 -21.91
N GLY A 213 16.91 -3.21 -21.21
CA GLY A 213 15.50 -3.00 -20.85
C GLY A 213 14.49 -3.15 -22.01
N LEU A 214 14.94 -3.46 -23.22
CA LEU A 214 14.08 -3.65 -24.39
C LEU A 214 13.96 -5.14 -24.74
N VAL A 215 12.74 -5.60 -25.03
CA VAL A 215 12.46 -6.94 -25.54
C VAL A 215 12.38 -6.90 -27.07
N THR A 216 13.23 -7.66 -27.76
CA THR A 216 13.27 -7.76 -29.22
C THR A 216 12.97 -9.19 -29.68
N PRO A 217 11.91 -9.40 -30.50
CA PRO A 217 11.65 -10.68 -31.15
C PRO A 217 12.32 -10.76 -32.53
N SER A 218 12.69 -11.98 -32.94
CA SER A 218 13.19 -12.32 -34.26
C SER A 218 12.61 -13.68 -34.65
N ILE A 219 11.68 -13.69 -35.59
CA ILE A 219 11.01 -14.92 -36.07
C ILE A 219 11.36 -15.10 -37.53
N ASP A 220 11.86 -16.28 -37.89
CA ASP A 220 12.11 -16.64 -39.28
C ASP A 220 10.80 -16.59 -40.07
N PRO A 221 10.72 -15.82 -41.18
CA PRO A 221 9.52 -15.72 -42.01
C PRO A 221 9.01 -17.06 -42.55
N ALA A 222 9.88 -18.08 -42.65
CA ALA A 222 9.48 -19.43 -43.03
C ALA A 222 8.57 -20.10 -41.99
N LEU A 223 8.66 -19.71 -40.71
CA LEU A 223 7.84 -20.21 -39.60
C LEU A 223 6.53 -19.41 -39.48
N ALA A 224 5.75 -19.40 -40.57
CA ALA A 224 4.48 -18.70 -40.64
C ALA A 224 3.36 -19.49 -39.93
N ILE A 225 3.33 -19.44 -38.59
CA ILE A 225 2.33 -20.17 -37.81
C ILE A 225 1.09 -19.30 -37.55
N PRO A 226 -0.13 -19.80 -37.82
CA PRO A 226 -1.38 -19.16 -37.43
C PRO A 226 -1.47 -18.98 -35.91
N ASP A 227 -1.87 -17.77 -35.48
CA ASP A 227 -1.90 -17.40 -34.06
C ASP A 227 -2.85 -18.28 -33.23
N VAL A 228 -3.93 -18.78 -33.83
CA VAL A 228 -4.85 -19.73 -33.18
C VAL A 228 -4.18 -21.03 -32.74
N LEU A 229 -3.14 -21.49 -33.45
CA LEU A 229 -2.39 -22.69 -33.07
C LEU A 229 -1.39 -22.41 -31.95
N ILE A 230 -0.85 -21.19 -31.90
CA ILE A 230 -0.03 -20.69 -30.79
C ILE A 230 -0.89 -20.57 -29.52
N GLU A 231 -2.07 -19.94 -29.61
CA GLU A 231 -2.99 -19.80 -28.48
C GLU A 231 -3.45 -21.16 -27.96
N THR A 232 -4.00 -22.01 -28.83
CA THR A 232 -4.56 -23.30 -28.40
C THR A 232 -3.51 -24.34 -28.00
N GLY A 233 -2.30 -24.28 -28.56
CA GLY A 233 -1.23 -25.25 -28.28
C GLY A 233 -0.27 -24.85 -27.17
N LEU A 234 -0.09 -23.55 -26.94
CA LEU A 234 0.93 -23.03 -26.01
C LEU A 234 0.34 -22.20 -24.86
N LEU A 235 -0.54 -21.22 -25.14
CA LEU A 235 -1.01 -20.27 -24.11
C LEU A 235 -2.19 -20.80 -23.29
N MET A 236 -3.26 -21.24 -23.95
CA MET A 236 -4.48 -21.73 -23.30
C MET A 236 -4.21 -22.90 -22.33
N PRO A 237 -3.37 -23.91 -22.67
CA PRO A 237 -3.08 -25.00 -21.73
C PRO A 237 -2.47 -24.52 -20.41
N ILE A 238 -1.62 -23.48 -20.47
CA ILE A 238 -0.91 -22.94 -19.29
C ILE A 238 -1.82 -22.02 -18.47
N ARG A 239 -2.73 -21.27 -19.11
CA ARG A 239 -3.73 -20.46 -18.41
C ARG A 239 -4.75 -21.31 -17.65
N MET A 240 -4.91 -22.59 -17.97
CA MET A 240 -5.93 -23.46 -17.39
C MET A 240 -5.85 -23.60 -15.86
N SER A 241 -4.64 -23.70 -15.29
CA SER A 241 -4.43 -23.78 -13.84
C SER A 241 -4.74 -22.46 -13.11
N GLN A 242 -4.67 -21.33 -13.82
CA GLN A 242 -4.85 -19.98 -13.30
C GLN A 242 -6.32 -19.58 -13.20
N ILE A 243 -7.20 -20.27 -13.93
CA ILE A 243 -8.63 -20.00 -13.93
C ILE A 243 -9.22 -20.29 -12.55
N LYS A 244 -9.68 -19.22 -11.91
CA LYS A 244 -10.42 -19.26 -10.64
C LYS A 244 -11.90 -19.04 -10.91
N PHE A 245 -12.74 -19.98 -10.49
CA PHE A 245 -14.18 -19.78 -10.51
C PHE A 245 -14.60 -18.95 -9.28
N ALA A 246 -14.94 -17.68 -9.50
CA ALA A 246 -15.50 -16.81 -8.47
C ALA A 246 -16.95 -17.20 -8.12
N LYS A 247 -17.50 -16.64 -7.02
CA LYS A 247 -18.94 -16.73 -6.71
C LYS A 247 -19.70 -15.66 -7.49
N GLY A 248 -20.72 -16.02 -8.26
CA GLY A 248 -21.58 -15.07 -8.98
C GLY A 248 -22.15 -15.61 -10.29
N PRO A 249 -22.90 -14.80 -11.07
CA PRO A 249 -23.54 -15.22 -12.32
C PRO A 249 -22.63 -15.17 -13.58
N THR A 250 -21.46 -14.52 -13.54
CA THR A 250 -20.49 -14.41 -14.66
C THR A 250 -19.14 -15.15 -14.57
N PRO A 251 -18.77 -15.92 -13.52
CA PRO A 251 -17.43 -16.49 -13.34
C PRO A 251 -16.89 -17.31 -14.52
N LEU A 252 -17.78 -18.05 -15.19
CA LEU A 252 -17.37 -18.93 -16.28
C LEU A 252 -17.15 -18.16 -17.59
N THR A 253 -17.85 -17.03 -17.78
CA THR A 253 -17.59 -16.13 -18.92
C THR A 253 -16.20 -15.52 -18.80
N GLU A 254 -15.86 -15.03 -17.61
CA GLU A 254 -14.55 -14.48 -17.30
C GLU A 254 -13.46 -15.56 -17.49
N ALA A 255 -13.74 -16.80 -17.08
CA ALA A 255 -12.86 -17.94 -17.32
C ALA A 255 -12.59 -18.20 -18.81
N VAL A 256 -13.62 -18.19 -19.67
CA VAL A 256 -13.42 -18.39 -21.13
C VAL A 256 -12.72 -17.19 -21.76
N GLN A 257 -13.06 -15.96 -21.36
CA GLN A 257 -12.38 -14.76 -21.84
C GLN A 257 -10.90 -14.77 -21.47
N SER A 258 -10.58 -15.09 -20.21
CA SER A 258 -9.20 -15.24 -19.72
C SER A 258 -8.46 -16.39 -20.41
N LEU A 259 -9.11 -17.55 -20.60
CA LEU A 259 -8.52 -18.66 -21.32
C LEU A 259 -8.11 -18.23 -22.74
N THR A 260 -9.00 -17.53 -23.46
CA THR A 260 -8.75 -17.02 -24.83
C THR A 260 -7.91 -15.74 -24.91
N GLY A 261 -7.55 -15.12 -23.77
CA GLY A 261 -6.82 -13.84 -23.69
C GLY A 261 -7.61 -12.62 -24.18
N LEU A 262 -8.93 -12.74 -24.36
CA LEU A 262 -9.79 -11.65 -24.86
C LEU A 262 -10.18 -10.63 -23.79
N ASP A 263 -9.99 -10.98 -22.51
CA ASP A 263 -10.18 -10.14 -21.33
C ASP A 263 -9.36 -8.85 -21.38
N GLU A 264 -8.08 -8.92 -21.78
CA GLU A 264 -7.25 -7.72 -21.95
C GLU A 264 -7.84 -6.71 -22.94
N LEU A 265 -8.48 -7.18 -24.02
CA LEU A 265 -9.15 -6.31 -25.00
C LEU A 265 -10.44 -5.73 -24.42
N VAL A 266 -11.13 -6.47 -23.54
CA VAL A 266 -12.30 -5.96 -22.80
C VAL A 266 -11.88 -4.84 -21.86
N GLU A 267 -10.84 -5.07 -21.05
CA GLU A 267 -10.28 -4.08 -20.14
C GLU A 267 -9.79 -2.85 -20.88
N LEU A 268 -9.07 -3.05 -21.99
CA LEU A 268 -8.60 -1.95 -22.81
C LEU A 268 -9.75 -1.14 -23.41
N GLY A 269 -10.80 -1.80 -23.90
CA GLY A 269 -12.00 -1.12 -24.40
C GLY A 269 -12.69 -0.29 -23.30
N ALA A 270 -12.81 -0.84 -22.09
CA ALA A 270 -13.37 -0.14 -20.93
C ALA A 270 -12.49 1.04 -20.48
N PHE A 271 -11.16 0.86 -20.49
CA PHE A 271 -10.20 1.89 -20.18
C PHE A 271 -10.30 3.06 -21.18
N VAL A 272 -10.31 2.75 -22.48
CA VAL A 272 -10.48 3.75 -23.54
C VAL A 272 -11.82 4.47 -23.41
N ASP A 273 -12.93 3.77 -23.10
CA ASP A 273 -14.20 4.45 -22.85
C ASP A 273 -14.12 5.41 -21.67
N GLY A 274 -13.40 5.03 -20.61
CA GLY A 274 -13.07 5.89 -19.49
C GLY A 274 -12.23 7.12 -19.87
N LEU A 275 -11.20 6.97 -20.71
CA LEU A 275 -10.40 8.09 -21.23
C LEU A 275 -11.26 9.05 -22.07
N CYS A 276 -12.18 8.52 -22.87
CA CYS A 276 -13.07 9.31 -23.70
C CYS A 276 -14.29 9.89 -22.95
N ASN A 277 -14.44 9.60 -21.66
CA ASN A 277 -15.58 10.06 -20.88
C ASN A 277 -15.29 11.44 -20.26
N LYS A 278 -16.10 12.45 -20.64
CA LYS A 278 -15.95 13.84 -20.18
C LYS A 278 -16.03 14.02 -18.66
N GLY A 279 -16.70 13.11 -17.95
CA GLY A 279 -16.83 13.13 -16.49
C GLY A 279 -15.67 12.45 -15.75
N ARG A 280 -14.74 11.80 -16.46
CA ARG A 280 -13.59 11.09 -15.88
C ARG A 280 -12.34 11.95 -15.90
N GLU A 281 -11.33 11.49 -15.16
CA GLU A 281 -10.12 12.26 -14.85
C GLU A 281 -9.42 12.80 -16.10
N TYR A 282 -9.17 11.96 -17.11
CA TYR A 282 -8.41 12.33 -18.31
C TYR A 282 -8.95 13.59 -19.00
N LEU A 283 -10.27 13.67 -19.24
CA LEU A 283 -10.92 14.81 -19.90
C LEU A 283 -11.49 15.86 -18.94
N SER A 284 -11.56 15.63 -17.63
CA SER A 284 -12.13 16.61 -16.69
C SER A 284 -11.08 17.48 -16.00
N THR A 285 -9.85 16.99 -15.81
CA THR A 285 -8.82 17.68 -15.01
C THR A 285 -8.49 19.06 -15.57
N ASN A 286 -8.09 19.17 -16.84
CA ASN A 286 -7.72 20.46 -17.44
C ASN A 286 -8.94 21.34 -17.70
N SER A 287 -10.13 20.76 -17.93
CA SER A 287 -11.38 21.51 -17.99
C SER A 287 -11.71 22.22 -16.67
N LYS A 288 -11.52 21.56 -15.52
CA LYS A 288 -11.71 22.17 -14.18
C LYS A 288 -10.67 23.24 -13.91
N LEU A 289 -9.40 22.98 -14.23
CA LEU A 289 -8.31 23.95 -14.06
C LEU A 289 -8.52 25.18 -14.95
N TYR A 290 -8.95 25.00 -16.19
CA TYR A 290 -9.37 26.07 -17.09
C TYR A 290 -10.50 26.90 -16.47
N ALA A 291 -11.58 26.26 -16.01
CA ALA A 291 -12.72 26.96 -15.42
C ALA A 291 -12.32 27.80 -14.19
N ALA A 292 -11.46 27.26 -13.32
CA ALA A 292 -10.95 27.97 -12.16
C ALA A 292 -10.10 29.20 -12.55
N GLN A 293 -9.16 29.05 -13.50
CA GLN A 293 -8.34 30.18 -13.95
C GLN A 293 -9.15 31.21 -14.74
N LYS A 294 -10.15 30.76 -15.51
CA LYS A 294 -11.10 31.64 -16.20
C LYS A 294 -11.93 32.47 -15.21
N GLN A 295 -12.38 31.89 -14.11
CA GLN A 295 -13.09 32.64 -13.07
C GLN A 295 -12.21 33.73 -12.46
N VAL A 296 -10.91 33.46 -12.23
CA VAL A 296 -9.94 34.47 -11.76
C VAL A 296 -9.72 35.55 -12.81
N PHE A 297 -9.60 35.18 -14.09
CA PHE A 297 -9.49 36.11 -15.21
C PHE A 297 -10.72 37.03 -15.30
N ASP A 298 -11.92 36.45 -15.29
CA ASP A 298 -13.18 37.19 -15.39
C ASP A 298 -13.35 38.14 -14.20
N GLY A 299 -12.98 37.72 -12.99
CA GLY A 299 -12.97 38.57 -11.79
C GLY A 299 -11.99 39.74 -11.90
N ALA A 300 -10.78 39.50 -12.41
CA ALA A 300 -9.80 40.56 -12.64
C ALA A 300 -10.26 41.54 -13.74
N MET A 301 -10.91 41.06 -14.79
CA MET A 301 -11.52 41.91 -15.83
C MET A 301 -12.69 42.74 -15.29
N ALA A 302 -13.50 42.19 -14.40
CA ALA A 302 -14.55 42.94 -13.71
C ALA A 302 -13.98 44.07 -12.84
N ASP A 303 -12.85 43.83 -12.16
CA ASP A 303 -12.12 44.87 -11.43
C ASP A 303 -11.65 46.00 -12.37
N VAL A 304 -11.09 45.67 -13.54
CA VAL A 304 -10.66 46.66 -14.55
C VAL A 304 -11.82 47.53 -15.00
N VAL A 305 -12.97 46.93 -15.34
CA VAL A 305 -14.17 47.66 -15.75
C VAL A 305 -14.65 48.57 -14.62
N ARG A 306 -14.72 48.08 -13.38
CA ARG A 306 -15.15 48.88 -12.22
C ARG A 306 -14.22 50.07 -11.97
N LEU A 307 -12.91 49.87 -12.07
CA LEU A 307 -11.90 50.90 -11.80
C LEU A 307 -11.86 51.99 -12.88
N LEU A 308 -12.08 51.64 -14.15
CA LEU A 308 -12.04 52.61 -15.27
C LEU A 308 -13.41 53.25 -15.57
N ASN A 309 -14.51 52.74 -15.03
CA ASN A 309 -15.84 53.32 -15.22
C ASN A 309 -15.91 54.84 -14.89
N PRO A 310 -15.30 55.35 -13.80
CA PRO A 310 -15.29 56.78 -13.49
C PRO A 310 -14.50 57.64 -14.49
N THR A 311 -13.57 57.06 -15.26
CA THR A 311 -12.69 57.79 -16.20
C THR A 311 -13.26 57.89 -17.61
N GLY A 312 -14.35 57.16 -17.91
CA GLY A 312 -14.97 57.10 -19.23
C GLY A 312 -14.17 56.30 -20.27
N GLU A 313 -13.11 55.59 -19.87
CA GLU A 313 -12.31 54.77 -20.79
C GLU A 313 -13.04 53.47 -21.18
N THR A 314 -13.10 53.17 -22.48
CA THR A 314 -13.80 51.99 -22.98
C THR A 314 -12.93 50.74 -22.81
N VAL A 315 -13.46 49.73 -22.10
CA VAL A 315 -12.80 48.44 -21.89
C VAL A 315 -13.33 47.42 -22.90
N THR A 316 -12.45 46.87 -23.73
CA THR A 316 -12.77 45.79 -24.66
C THR A 316 -13.04 44.48 -23.91
N ALA A 317 -13.99 43.66 -24.40
CA ALA A 317 -14.31 42.35 -23.81
C ALA A 317 -13.24 41.29 -24.17
N PHE A 318 -12.11 41.32 -23.47
CA PHE A 318 -11.02 40.36 -23.65
C PHE A 318 -11.39 38.96 -23.13
N MET A 319 -10.85 37.94 -23.77
CA MET A 319 -10.93 36.53 -23.38
C MET A 319 -9.54 36.00 -22.99
N PRO A 320 -9.43 34.87 -22.26
CA PRO A 320 -8.14 34.28 -21.90
C PRO A 320 -7.16 34.06 -23.08
N LYS A 321 -7.68 33.69 -24.26
CA LYS A 321 -6.89 33.50 -25.49
C LYS A 321 -6.14 34.76 -25.95
N ASP A 322 -6.63 35.95 -25.60
CA ASP A 322 -6.04 37.23 -26.01
C ASP A 322 -4.76 37.55 -25.23
N THR A 323 -4.40 36.73 -24.25
CA THR A 323 -3.16 36.83 -23.45
C THR A 323 -1.98 36.00 -24.02
N ASP A 324 -2.18 35.26 -25.11
CA ASP A 324 -1.13 34.49 -25.78
C ASP A 324 -0.13 35.40 -26.51
N ASP A 325 -0.60 36.53 -27.04
CA ASP A 325 0.20 37.47 -27.83
C ASP A 325 0.77 38.59 -26.95
N LYS A 326 2.09 38.59 -26.78
CA LYS A 326 2.84 39.61 -26.01
C LYS A 326 2.75 41.00 -26.61
N ASP A 327 2.46 41.11 -27.91
CA ASP A 327 2.31 42.36 -28.64
C ASP A 327 0.85 42.61 -29.07
N GLY A 328 -0.07 41.79 -28.55
CA GLY A 328 -1.50 41.84 -28.84
C GLY A 328 -2.23 42.99 -28.15
N ASP A 329 -3.50 43.18 -28.52
CA ASP A 329 -4.32 44.28 -28.02
C ASP A 329 -4.49 44.30 -26.50
N PHE A 330 -4.49 43.12 -25.86
CA PHE A 330 -4.52 43.00 -24.39
C PHE A 330 -3.27 43.62 -23.74
N ALA A 331 -2.08 43.26 -24.24
CA ALA A 331 -0.82 43.76 -23.72
C ALA A 331 -0.67 45.27 -23.96
N LYS A 332 -1.03 45.73 -25.18
CA LYS A 332 -1.05 47.15 -25.55
C LYS A 332 -1.99 47.97 -24.67
N PHE A 333 -3.16 47.43 -24.34
CA PHE A 333 -4.09 48.10 -23.43
C PHE A 333 -3.49 48.27 -22.03
N GLY A 334 -2.84 47.23 -21.50
CA GLY A 334 -2.11 47.32 -20.23
C GLY A 334 -0.97 48.35 -20.23
N VAL A 335 -0.22 48.46 -21.34
CA VAL A 335 0.82 49.49 -21.52
C VAL A 335 0.20 50.89 -21.55
N ARG A 336 -0.88 51.08 -22.32
CA ARG A 336 -1.58 52.37 -22.43
C ARG A 336 -2.07 52.89 -21.08
N LEU A 337 -2.63 52.03 -20.23
CA LEU A 337 -3.07 52.43 -18.88
C LEU A 337 -1.89 52.86 -18.00
N LYS A 338 -0.74 52.18 -18.09
CA LYS A 338 0.48 52.57 -17.36
C LYS A 338 1.03 53.90 -17.84
N GLU A 339 1.09 54.11 -19.16
CA GLU A 339 1.52 55.38 -19.74
C GLU A 339 0.60 56.53 -19.32
N ARG A 340 -0.71 56.31 -19.30
CA ARG A 340 -1.68 57.31 -18.87
C ARG A 340 -1.56 57.65 -17.38
N ALA A 341 -1.36 56.66 -16.51
CA ALA A 341 -1.08 56.89 -15.09
C ALA A 341 0.23 57.69 -14.89
N ALA A 342 1.27 57.38 -15.67
CA ALA A 342 2.55 58.08 -15.62
C ALA A 342 2.44 59.53 -16.12
N GLU A 343 1.65 59.79 -17.17
CA GLU A 343 1.39 61.14 -17.69
C GLU A 343 0.73 62.03 -16.62
N LEU A 344 -0.31 61.52 -15.94
CA LEU A 344 -1.03 62.23 -14.89
C LEU A 344 -0.12 62.51 -13.67
N THR A 345 0.80 61.60 -13.36
CA THR A 345 1.75 61.77 -12.25
C THR A 345 2.94 62.68 -12.62
N LYS A 346 3.27 62.84 -13.92
CA LYS A 346 4.40 63.66 -14.38
C LYS A 346 4.20 65.15 -14.10
N VAL A 347 2.95 65.60 -13.98
CA VAL A 347 2.59 67.00 -13.67
C VAL A 347 3.23 67.49 -12.37
N ILE A 348 3.51 66.59 -11.42
CA ILE A 348 4.15 66.91 -10.14
C ILE A 348 5.63 66.55 -10.08
N GLY A 349 6.24 66.16 -11.20
CA GLY A 349 7.63 65.67 -11.23
C GLY A 349 8.68 66.70 -10.81
N GLU A 350 8.43 67.99 -11.04
CA GLU A 350 9.31 69.08 -10.61
C GLU A 350 9.26 69.32 -9.10
N ASP A 351 8.22 68.83 -8.40
CA ASP A 351 8.06 68.97 -6.95
C ASP A 351 8.70 67.82 -6.16
N LEU A 352 9.08 66.75 -6.86
CA LEU A 352 9.64 65.54 -6.28
C LEU A 352 11.17 65.49 -6.41
N SER A 353 11.81 64.62 -5.64
CA SER A 353 13.27 64.48 -5.68
C SER A 353 13.76 63.95 -7.04
N SER A 354 14.88 64.51 -7.52
CA SER A 354 15.49 64.12 -8.79
C SER A 354 15.93 62.66 -8.78
N GLY A 355 15.57 61.89 -9.82
CA GLY A 355 15.97 60.48 -9.98
C GLY A 355 14.89 59.45 -9.62
N LEU A 356 13.68 59.88 -9.27
CA LEU A 356 12.53 58.99 -9.09
C LEU A 356 11.95 58.56 -10.45
N ASP A 357 11.82 57.25 -10.66
CA ASP A 357 11.12 56.70 -11.83
C ASP A 357 9.61 56.68 -11.59
N LEU A 358 8.92 57.73 -12.07
CA LEU A 358 7.46 57.87 -11.96
C LEU A 358 6.68 56.94 -12.90
N THR A 359 7.35 56.14 -13.73
CA THR A 359 6.70 55.07 -14.51
C THR A 359 6.58 53.77 -13.71
N SER A 360 7.31 53.67 -12.59
CA SER A 360 7.25 52.52 -11.67
C SER A 360 6.08 52.65 -10.68
N PRO A 361 5.17 51.64 -10.62
CA PRO A 361 4.05 51.64 -9.68
C PRO A 361 4.49 51.70 -8.21
N LYS A 362 5.64 51.10 -7.88
CA LYS A 362 6.20 51.12 -6.53
C LYS A 362 6.61 52.53 -6.13
N THR A 363 7.28 53.25 -7.03
CA THR A 363 7.69 54.64 -6.79
C THR A 363 6.47 55.55 -6.61
N GLN A 364 5.40 55.35 -7.38
CA GLN A 364 4.15 56.10 -7.25
C GLN A 364 3.48 55.87 -5.87
N LEU A 365 3.47 54.62 -5.38
CA LEU A 365 2.99 54.28 -4.03
C LEU A 365 3.83 54.93 -2.93
N ASP A 366 5.16 54.91 -3.08
CA ASP A 366 6.08 55.55 -2.14
C ASP A 366 5.85 57.08 -2.08
N VAL A 367 5.56 57.71 -3.22
CA VAL A 367 5.18 59.13 -3.31
C VAL A 367 3.83 59.39 -2.62
N ALA A 368 2.80 58.58 -2.87
CA ALA A 368 1.50 58.69 -2.22
C ALA A 368 1.61 58.53 -0.68
N GLY A 369 2.44 57.59 -0.23
CA GLY A 369 2.74 57.37 1.18
C GLY A 369 3.49 58.53 1.83
N ALA A 370 4.44 59.14 1.13
CA ALA A 370 5.15 60.32 1.60
C ALA A 370 4.20 61.53 1.76
N ILE A 371 3.31 61.78 0.79
CA ILE A 371 2.31 62.86 0.84
C ILE A 371 1.36 62.67 2.04
N SER A 372 0.83 61.46 2.20
CA SER A 372 -0.10 61.13 3.29
C SER A 372 0.59 61.29 4.65
N GLY A 373 1.83 60.78 4.76
CA GLY A 373 2.64 60.93 5.96
C GLY A 373 2.93 62.39 6.32
N ALA A 374 3.22 63.23 5.33
CA ALA A 374 3.48 64.66 5.56
C ALA A 374 2.22 65.38 6.07
N ARG A 375 1.03 65.03 5.56
CA ARG A 375 -0.25 65.53 6.05
C ARG A 375 -0.55 65.10 7.49
N GLU A 376 -0.29 63.85 7.83
CA GLU A 376 -0.46 63.32 9.20
C GLU A 376 0.46 64.04 10.19
N ASP A 377 1.76 64.16 9.88
CA ASP A 377 2.71 64.87 10.74
C ASP A 377 2.34 66.36 10.88
N MET A 378 1.84 66.99 9.82
CA MET A 378 1.34 68.36 9.87
C MET A 378 0.10 68.51 10.76
N ALA A 379 -0.82 67.55 10.74
CA ALA A 379 -2.03 67.58 11.56
C ALA A 379 -1.70 67.51 13.07
N GLY A 380 -0.60 66.88 13.46
CA GLY A 380 -0.10 66.87 14.84
C GLY A 380 0.39 68.23 15.36
N GLY A 381 0.80 69.12 14.45
CA GLY A 381 1.18 70.49 14.76
C GLY A 381 2.34 70.64 15.75
N LEU A 382 2.47 71.84 16.36
CA LEU A 382 3.51 72.10 17.37
C LEU A 382 3.36 71.20 18.61
N MET A 383 2.15 70.73 18.92
CA MET A 383 1.87 69.92 20.10
C MET A 383 2.56 68.57 20.08
N GLU A 384 2.93 68.05 18.91
CA GLU A 384 3.65 66.78 18.77
C GLU A 384 5.18 66.91 18.93
N LEU A 385 5.72 68.13 18.98
CA LEU A 385 7.15 68.37 19.16
C LEU A 385 7.57 68.16 20.62
N ALA A 386 8.67 67.44 20.83
CA ALA A 386 9.16 67.08 22.16
C ALA A 386 9.46 68.31 23.03
N THR A 387 10.10 69.33 22.44
CA THR A 387 10.41 70.59 23.13
C THR A 387 9.15 71.36 23.50
N TRP A 388 8.16 71.40 22.60
CA TRP A 388 6.89 72.10 22.85
C TRP A 388 6.07 71.43 23.97
N LYS A 389 6.04 70.10 24.01
CA LYS A 389 5.43 69.33 25.11
C LYS A 389 6.11 69.66 26.43
N THR A 390 7.44 69.63 26.47
CA THR A 390 8.23 69.92 27.69
C THR A 390 7.97 71.33 28.21
N LEU A 391 7.95 72.35 27.35
CA LEU A 391 7.63 73.72 27.76
C LEU A 391 6.18 73.88 28.23
N SER A 392 5.25 73.17 27.59
CA SER A 392 3.83 73.21 27.97
C SER A 392 3.59 72.52 29.32
N GLU A 393 4.30 71.43 29.61
CA GLU A 393 4.29 70.79 30.93
C GLU A 393 4.86 71.69 32.03
N ILE A 394 5.97 72.40 31.76
CA ILE A 394 6.53 73.39 32.70
C ILE A 394 5.52 74.51 32.98
N ALA A 395 4.89 75.06 31.93
CA ALA A 395 3.89 76.10 32.06
C ALA A 395 2.62 75.64 32.81
N ALA A 396 2.22 74.38 32.66
CA ALA A 396 1.07 73.79 33.35
C ALA A 396 1.38 73.47 34.83
N ALA A 397 2.60 72.98 35.13
CA ALA A 397 3.00 72.60 36.49
C ALA A 397 3.32 73.80 37.39
N ILE A 398 3.63 74.97 36.82
CA ILE A 398 3.95 76.20 37.56
C ILE A 398 2.83 77.23 37.32
N ASN A 399 1.90 77.36 38.27
CA ASN A 399 0.93 78.45 38.29
C ASN A 399 1.53 79.71 38.94
N ASN A 400 0.76 80.80 39.08
CA ASN A 400 1.28 82.04 39.68
C ASN A 400 1.70 81.85 41.15
N ASP A 401 0.91 81.13 41.94
CA ASP A 401 1.21 80.87 43.34
C ASP A 401 2.48 80.01 43.49
N THR A 402 2.63 78.96 42.68
CA THR A 402 3.83 78.12 42.63
C THR A 402 5.05 78.92 42.16
N CYS A 403 4.86 79.85 41.22
CA CYS A 403 5.93 80.74 40.76
C CYS A 403 6.44 81.61 41.90
N GLU A 404 5.54 82.22 42.69
CA GLU A 404 5.89 82.98 43.88
C GLU A 404 6.56 82.11 44.94
N VAL A 405 6.07 80.89 45.17
CA VAL A 405 6.67 79.92 46.10
C VAL A 405 8.09 79.53 45.67
N LEU A 406 8.32 79.25 44.38
CA LEU A 406 9.65 78.90 43.87
C LEU A 406 10.63 80.06 43.96
N GLN A 407 10.19 81.29 43.65
CA GLN A 407 10.99 82.49 43.80
C GLN A 407 11.32 82.78 45.27
N ALA A 408 10.32 82.67 46.15
CA ALA A 408 10.50 82.82 47.59
C ALA A 408 11.41 81.74 48.16
N ALA A 409 11.23 80.48 47.80
CA ALA A 409 12.09 79.38 48.24
C ALA A 409 13.53 79.54 47.75
N ALA A 410 13.74 80.03 46.52
CA ALA A 410 15.06 80.35 46.01
C ALA A 410 15.71 81.52 46.76
N LEU A 411 14.95 82.55 47.13
CA LEU A 411 15.42 83.67 47.98
C LEU A 411 15.74 83.20 49.40
N GLU A 412 14.82 82.48 50.04
CA GLU A 412 15.02 81.88 51.37
C GLU A 412 16.24 80.97 51.40
N ALA A 413 16.48 80.17 50.36
CA ALA A 413 17.65 79.31 50.27
C ALA A 413 18.95 80.12 50.18
N VAL A 414 18.95 81.27 49.49
CA VAL A 414 20.09 82.19 49.45
C VAL A 414 20.37 82.79 50.83
N ASP A 415 19.33 83.29 51.51
CA ASP A 415 19.46 83.91 52.83
C ASP A 415 19.90 82.88 53.89
N ALA A 416 19.26 81.72 53.92
CA ALA A 416 19.61 80.63 54.83
C ALA A 416 21.03 80.10 54.60
N MET A 417 21.49 80.05 53.33
CA MET A 417 22.86 79.70 53.00
C MET A 417 23.84 80.76 53.54
N ALA A 418 23.52 82.05 53.41
CA ALA A 418 24.34 83.13 53.96
C ALA A 418 24.44 83.05 55.48
N ASP A 419 23.34 82.73 56.18
CA ASP A 419 23.33 82.58 57.63
C ASP A 419 24.05 81.31 58.10
N ALA A 420 23.92 80.19 57.38
CA ALA A 420 24.69 78.97 57.66
C ALA A 420 26.21 79.20 57.53
N LEU A 421 26.65 80.00 56.54
CA LEU A 421 28.04 80.39 56.39
C LEU A 421 28.52 81.29 57.54
N LYS A 422 27.70 82.24 58.00
CA LYS A 422 28.02 83.06 59.20
C LYS A 422 28.20 82.20 60.44
N LEU A 423 27.28 81.25 60.68
CA LEU A 423 27.36 80.31 61.82
C LEU A 423 28.59 79.41 61.73
N HIS A 424 28.92 78.90 60.53
CA HIS A 424 30.12 78.10 60.33
C HIS A 424 31.38 78.90 60.67
N ASN A 425 31.50 80.12 60.16
CA ASN A 425 32.65 80.99 60.47
C ASN A 425 32.78 81.27 61.97
N ARG A 426 31.66 81.45 62.69
CA ARG A 426 31.67 81.58 64.16
C ARG A 426 32.12 80.31 64.86
N SER A 427 31.66 79.13 64.41
CA SER A 427 32.05 77.84 65.02
C SER A 427 33.54 77.52 64.87
N GLN A 428 34.21 78.08 63.86
CA GLN A 428 35.66 77.98 63.70
C GLN A 428 36.43 78.84 64.70
N GLN A 429 35.81 79.92 65.19
CA GLN A 429 36.42 80.86 66.15
C GLN A 429 36.13 80.48 67.60
N ASP A 430 34.96 79.91 67.89
CA ASP A 430 34.57 79.40 69.21
C ASP A 430 34.35 77.89 69.18
N THR A 431 35.33 77.14 69.70
CA THR A 431 35.30 75.67 69.76
C THR A 431 34.20 75.11 70.64
N ARG A 432 33.57 75.94 71.49
CA ARG A 432 32.45 75.56 72.36
C ARG A 432 31.10 76.04 71.84
N LEU A 433 31.06 76.72 70.68
CA LEU A 433 29.83 77.31 70.13
C LEU A 433 28.69 76.29 69.96
N GLN A 434 29.00 75.08 69.50
CA GLN A 434 27.99 74.02 69.34
C GLN A 434 27.47 73.52 70.69
N LEU A 435 28.33 73.42 71.71
CA LEU A 435 27.90 73.05 73.05
C LEU A 435 27.02 74.16 73.66
N LYS A 436 27.38 75.43 73.43
CA LYS A 436 26.56 76.59 73.82
C LYS A 436 25.21 76.58 73.11
N ALA A 437 25.19 76.31 71.80
CA ALA A 437 23.95 76.22 71.02
C ALA A 437 23.07 75.05 71.49
N LEU A 438 23.67 73.89 71.79
CA LEU A 438 22.96 72.74 72.33
C LEU A 438 22.41 73.03 73.73
N GLY A 439 23.17 73.70 74.59
CA GLY A 439 22.71 74.15 75.90
C GLY A 439 21.55 75.16 75.80
N ALA A 440 21.65 76.13 74.90
CA ALA A 440 20.60 77.11 74.63
C ALA A 440 19.32 76.46 74.08
N GLN A 441 19.47 75.47 73.19
CA GLN A 441 18.37 74.68 72.65
C GLN A 441 17.74 73.80 73.74
N TRP A 442 18.55 73.11 74.55
CA TRP A 442 18.07 72.29 75.65
C TRP A 442 17.28 73.11 76.66
N HIS A 443 17.78 74.30 77.01
CA HIS A 443 17.05 75.24 77.87
C HIS A 443 15.70 75.61 77.28
N LEU A 444 15.65 76.01 76.00
CA LEU A 444 14.39 76.37 75.34
C LEU A 444 13.38 75.22 75.37
N VAL A 445 13.84 73.99 75.16
CA VAL A 445 12.99 72.79 75.14
C VAL A 445 12.47 72.44 76.54
N HIS A 446 13.30 72.52 77.59
CA HIS A 446 12.95 72.02 78.92
C HIS A 446 12.43 73.09 79.90
N LYS A 447 12.81 74.35 79.71
CA LYS A 447 12.41 75.50 80.56
C LYS A 447 11.54 76.51 79.80
N GLY A 448 11.30 76.29 78.50
CA GLY A 448 10.45 77.14 77.68
C GLY A 448 11.09 78.52 77.37
N PRO A 449 10.27 79.54 77.06
CA PRO A 449 10.74 80.86 76.65
C PRO A 449 11.29 81.72 77.81
N ALA A 450 11.31 81.20 79.04
CA ALA A 450 11.82 81.89 80.22
C ALA A 450 13.25 82.43 79.99
N GLU A 451 13.59 83.51 80.70
CA GLU A 451 14.89 84.15 80.60
C GLU A 451 15.99 83.20 81.08
N LEU A 452 17.07 83.11 80.30
CA LEU A 452 18.16 82.16 80.55
C LEU A 452 19.08 82.73 81.64
N THR A 453 18.63 82.57 82.89
CA THR A 453 19.29 83.08 84.11
C THR A 453 20.23 82.08 84.76
N GLU A 454 20.08 80.79 84.44
CA GLU A 454 20.88 79.67 84.96
C GLU A 454 21.58 78.93 83.81
N CYS A 455 22.74 78.35 84.09
CA CYS A 455 23.54 77.63 83.11
C CYS A 455 22.84 76.29 82.79
N PRO A 456 22.46 76.02 81.53
CA PRO A 456 21.70 74.81 81.17
C PRO A 456 22.50 73.50 81.25
N LEU A 457 23.76 73.55 81.68
CA LEU A 457 24.62 72.38 81.87
C LEU A 457 24.84 72.04 83.35
N CYS A 458 24.79 73.02 84.27
CA CYS A 458 25.08 72.81 85.69
C CYS A 458 24.09 73.49 86.66
N ASP A 459 23.07 74.17 86.13
CA ASP A 459 22.04 74.92 86.87
C ASP A 459 22.58 76.04 87.79
N GLU A 460 23.86 76.41 87.69
CA GLU A 460 24.40 77.58 88.41
C GLU A 460 23.92 78.90 87.76
N PRO A 461 23.68 79.98 88.54
CA PRO A 461 23.28 81.27 88.00
C PRO A 461 24.33 81.83 87.02
N LEU A 462 23.92 82.24 85.82
CA LEU A 462 24.81 82.85 84.84
C LEU A 462 25.17 84.27 85.28
N ARG A 463 26.39 84.42 85.81
CA ARG A 463 26.90 85.71 86.33
C ARG A 463 27.46 86.64 85.25
N GLU A 464 27.73 86.12 84.05
CA GLU A 464 28.27 86.90 82.92
C GLU A 464 27.20 87.26 81.89
N ALA A 465 26.92 88.56 81.73
CA ALA A 465 25.89 89.06 80.81
C ALA A 465 26.20 88.76 79.33
N ALA A 466 27.48 88.73 78.95
CA ALA A 466 27.91 88.44 77.57
C ALA A 466 27.56 87.00 77.16
N LEU A 467 27.77 86.03 78.06
CA LEU A 467 27.43 84.62 77.82
C LEU A 467 25.91 84.41 77.74
N SER A 468 25.13 85.11 78.56
CA SER A 468 23.65 85.07 78.48
C SER A 468 23.13 85.66 77.15
N ALA A 469 23.71 86.77 76.68
CA ALA A 469 23.35 87.35 75.38
C ALA A 469 23.69 86.40 74.21
N GLU A 470 24.87 85.77 74.25
CA GLU A 470 25.32 84.80 73.25
C GLU A 470 24.42 83.55 73.22
N LEU A 471 24.07 82.99 74.39
CA LEU A 471 23.16 81.85 74.47
C LEU A 471 21.75 82.20 73.96
N ASN A 472 21.26 83.43 74.20
CA ASN A 472 19.99 83.89 73.65
C ASN A 472 20.03 84.08 72.12
N GLU A 473 21.18 84.50 71.57
CA GLU A 473 21.38 84.61 70.13
C GLU A 473 21.39 83.22 69.46
N LEU A 474 22.11 82.26 70.05
CA LEU A 474 22.13 80.86 69.58
C LEU A 474 20.74 80.21 69.71
N ARG A 475 19.96 80.57 70.74
CA ARG A 475 18.56 80.15 70.89
C ARG A 475 17.68 80.64 69.74
N ARG A 476 17.92 81.85 69.21
CA ARG A 476 17.20 82.39 68.04
C ARG A 476 17.64 81.75 66.73
N ALA A 477 18.92 81.41 66.60
CA ALA A 477 19.43 80.67 65.44
C ALA A 477 18.94 79.21 65.39
N GLY A 478 18.44 78.68 66.50
CA GLY A 478 17.72 77.41 66.57
C GLY A 478 18.57 76.20 66.15
N GLU A 479 17.94 75.20 65.53
CA GLU A 479 18.63 73.97 65.12
C GLU A 479 19.79 74.23 64.14
N ALA A 480 19.73 75.30 63.33
CA ALA A 480 20.80 75.63 62.39
C ALA A 480 22.14 75.93 63.08
N ALA A 481 22.11 76.49 64.30
CA ALA A 481 23.32 76.73 65.09
C ALA A 481 23.91 75.46 65.73
N THR A 482 23.14 74.37 65.80
CA THR A 482 23.60 73.08 66.34
C THR A 482 24.22 72.16 65.28
N ARG A 483 24.00 72.45 63.99
CA ARG A 483 24.41 71.60 62.85
C ARG A 483 25.78 72.00 62.28
N GLN A 484 26.45 71.08 61.60
CA GLN A 484 27.61 71.39 60.76
C GLN A 484 27.19 72.07 59.45
N LEU A 485 28.13 72.73 58.76
CA LEU A 485 27.83 73.44 57.51
C LEU A 485 27.24 72.51 56.44
N SER A 486 27.79 71.31 56.27
CA SER A 486 27.28 70.31 55.31
C SER A 486 25.81 69.94 55.58
N ASP A 487 25.44 69.77 56.83
CA ASP A 487 24.09 69.38 57.23
C ASP A 487 23.09 70.53 57.02
N ASN A 488 23.52 71.76 57.28
CA ASN A 488 22.73 72.95 56.96
C ASN A 488 22.53 73.09 55.45
N LEU A 489 23.57 72.92 54.64
CA LEU A 489 23.46 72.98 53.18
C LEU A 489 22.54 71.88 52.62
N ASN A 490 22.62 70.66 53.16
CA ASN A 490 21.74 69.56 52.78
C ASN A 490 20.28 69.82 53.18
N ALA A 491 20.03 70.37 54.36
CA ALA A 491 18.69 70.72 54.81
C ALA A 491 18.06 71.83 53.94
N ILE A 492 18.86 72.85 53.57
CA ILE A 492 18.40 73.92 52.68
C ILE A 492 18.13 73.35 51.28
N LEU A 493 19.00 72.48 50.77
CA LEU A 493 18.81 71.81 49.49
C LEU A 493 17.53 70.96 49.48
N ALA A 494 17.26 70.21 50.55
CA ALA A 494 16.04 69.43 50.69
C ALA A 494 14.80 70.32 50.63
N LYS A 495 14.78 71.40 51.42
CA LYS A 495 13.67 72.37 51.41
C LYS A 495 13.46 73.03 50.04
N LEU A 496 14.56 73.35 49.35
CA LEU A 496 14.50 73.91 47.99
C LEU A 496 13.95 72.89 46.99
N ASN A 497 14.36 71.62 47.08
CA ASN A 497 13.82 70.56 46.21
C ASN A 497 12.33 70.29 46.50
N ASP A 498 11.91 70.33 47.77
CA ASP A 498 10.51 70.14 48.17
C ASP A 498 9.60 71.25 47.63
N SER A 499 10.14 72.43 47.30
CA SER A 499 9.39 73.51 46.67
C SER A 499 9.11 73.26 45.19
N VAL A 500 9.85 72.37 44.53
CA VAL A 500 9.68 72.04 43.10
C VAL A 500 8.49 71.10 42.93
N PRO A 501 7.54 71.40 42.02
CA PRO A 501 6.43 70.49 41.71
C PRO A 501 6.93 69.07 41.36
N PRO A 502 6.32 68.00 41.91
CA PRO A 502 6.77 66.62 41.68
C PRO A 502 6.89 66.23 40.21
N ALA A 503 6.03 66.78 39.34
CA ALA A 503 6.05 66.53 37.90
C ALA A 503 7.35 67.00 37.21
N LEU A 504 8.07 67.96 37.81
CA LEU A 504 9.27 68.56 37.23
C LEU A 504 10.57 68.10 37.90
N ALA A 505 10.50 67.42 39.05
CA ALA A 505 11.67 67.03 39.84
C ALA A 505 12.69 66.17 39.06
N GLY A 506 12.21 65.29 38.18
CA GLY A 506 13.06 64.44 37.33
C GLY A 506 13.66 65.12 36.10
N LYS A 507 13.18 66.32 35.72
CA LYS A 507 13.55 67.03 34.48
C LYS A 507 14.46 68.24 34.70
N LEU A 508 14.92 68.44 35.94
CA LEU A 508 15.72 69.59 36.33
C LEU A 508 17.08 69.66 35.61
N GLY A 509 17.63 68.52 35.19
CA GLY A 509 18.85 68.48 34.37
C GLY A 509 18.64 69.02 32.95
N ASP A 510 17.55 68.57 32.29
CA ASP A 510 17.21 68.98 30.92
C ASP A 510 16.88 70.48 30.85
N VAL A 511 16.22 70.99 31.88
CA VAL A 511 15.87 72.41 32.05
C VAL A 511 17.11 73.31 32.12
N ALA A 512 18.18 72.86 32.77
CA ALA A 512 19.37 73.67 32.99
C ALA A 512 20.02 74.15 31.68
N CYS A 513 19.96 73.32 30.64
CA CYS A 513 20.60 73.56 29.35
C CYS A 513 19.60 73.88 28.22
N LEU A 514 18.30 73.97 28.50
CA LEU A 514 17.28 74.15 27.47
C LEU A 514 17.31 75.57 26.89
N ALA A 515 17.63 75.69 25.59
CA ALA A 515 17.44 76.87 24.76
C ALA A 515 16.16 76.67 23.92
N PRO A 516 15.01 77.21 24.36
CA PRO A 516 13.70 76.80 23.86
C PRO A 516 13.50 77.03 22.36
N ARG A 517 13.98 78.15 21.79
CA ARG A 517 13.79 78.41 20.36
C ARG A 517 14.69 77.52 19.49
N GLN A 518 15.97 77.39 19.83
CA GLN A 518 16.88 76.49 19.09
C GLN A 518 16.39 75.04 19.10
N ALA A 519 15.90 74.55 20.23
CA ALA A 519 15.38 73.20 20.35
C ALA A 519 14.09 73.00 19.52
N LEU A 520 13.17 73.98 19.49
CA LEU A 520 11.97 73.91 18.63
C LEU A 520 12.31 73.90 17.13
N LEU A 521 13.28 74.70 16.69
CA LEU A 521 13.75 74.69 15.30
C LEU A 521 14.35 73.33 14.92
N ALA A 522 15.13 72.72 15.81
CA ALA A 522 15.72 71.41 15.61
C ALA A 522 14.66 70.29 15.51
N ASP A 523 13.62 70.35 16.36
CA ASP A 523 12.50 69.39 16.33
C ASP A 523 11.75 69.45 14.99
N LEU A 524 11.45 70.66 14.51
CA LEU A 524 10.77 70.89 13.24
C LEU A 524 11.61 70.46 12.04
N GLU A 525 12.90 70.82 12.02
CA GLU A 525 13.83 70.41 10.96
C GLU A 525 13.97 68.87 10.91
N THR A 526 14.03 68.22 12.07
CA THR A 526 14.12 66.75 12.16
C THR A 526 12.87 66.08 11.60
N THR A 527 11.69 66.60 11.96
CA THR A 527 10.40 66.02 11.60
C THR A 527 10.10 66.19 10.11
N PHE A 528 10.27 67.39 9.58
CA PHE A 528 9.75 67.75 8.26
C PHE A 528 10.81 67.88 7.15
N VAL A 529 12.10 68.01 7.49
CA VAL A 529 13.19 68.18 6.50
C VAL A 529 14.12 66.95 6.46
N LYS A 530 14.61 66.49 7.62
CA LYS A 530 15.63 65.43 7.69
C LYS A 530 15.06 64.01 7.59
N ARG A 531 13.74 63.82 7.76
CA ARG A 531 13.10 62.50 7.72
C ARG A 531 13.26 61.86 6.33
N PRO A 532 13.81 60.64 6.20
CA PRO A 532 14.15 60.04 4.90
C PRO A 532 12.97 59.98 3.91
N ARG A 533 11.75 59.70 4.40
CA ARG A 533 10.53 59.61 3.57
C ARG A 533 10.16 60.92 2.87
N TYR A 534 10.59 62.07 3.40
CA TYR A 534 10.34 63.37 2.80
C TYR A 534 11.55 63.85 2.01
N LYS A 535 12.73 63.79 2.62
CA LYS A 535 13.99 64.20 1.99
C LYS A 535 14.23 63.53 0.63
N ASN A 536 13.91 62.24 0.54
CA ASN A 536 14.17 61.44 -0.65
C ASN A 536 13.02 61.51 -1.67
N THR A 537 11.90 62.18 -1.35
CA THR A 537 10.67 62.10 -2.15
C THR A 537 10.04 63.46 -2.43
N LEU A 538 9.81 64.31 -1.42
CA LEU A 538 9.08 65.58 -1.50
C LEU A 538 10.04 66.78 -1.49
N ALA A 539 10.81 66.98 -2.56
CA ALA A 539 11.85 68.00 -2.63
C ALA A 539 11.32 69.41 -2.34
N THR A 540 10.27 69.87 -3.04
CA THR A 540 9.72 71.22 -2.86
C THR A 540 9.11 71.43 -1.48
N PHE A 541 8.44 70.43 -0.91
CA PHE A 541 7.91 70.48 0.46
C PHE A 541 9.02 70.73 1.49
N THR A 542 10.14 70.01 1.40
CA THR A 542 11.26 70.22 2.34
C THR A 542 11.91 71.60 2.19
N GLN A 543 11.92 72.18 0.99
CA GLN A 543 12.39 73.54 0.74
C GLN A 543 11.45 74.58 1.36
N LEU A 544 10.13 74.41 1.19
CA LEU A 544 9.12 75.29 1.78
C LEU A 544 9.25 75.31 3.32
N VAL A 545 9.40 74.14 3.95
CA VAL A 545 9.59 74.05 5.40
C VAL A 545 10.88 74.73 5.84
N THR A 546 12.00 74.47 5.16
CA THR A 546 13.30 75.08 5.49
C THR A 546 13.23 76.61 5.43
N HIS A 547 12.50 77.16 4.44
CA HIS A 547 12.30 78.58 4.32
C HIS A 547 11.41 79.15 5.43
N ALA A 548 10.33 78.46 5.81
CA ALA A 548 9.46 78.89 6.91
C ALA A 548 10.22 78.94 8.25
N LEU A 549 11.11 77.98 8.50
CA LEU A 549 11.94 77.93 9.72
C LEU A 549 12.86 79.14 9.86
N ALA A 550 13.33 79.73 8.75
CA ALA A 550 14.14 80.95 8.77
C ALA A 550 13.36 82.18 9.27
N MET A 551 12.02 82.13 9.19
CA MET A 551 11.10 83.20 9.59
C MET A 551 10.40 82.94 10.93
N ALA A 552 10.83 81.91 11.67
CA ALA A 552 10.26 81.58 12.98
C ALA A 552 10.52 82.68 14.04
N PRO A 553 9.69 82.76 15.11
CA PRO A 553 9.86 83.76 16.17
C PRO A 553 11.28 83.84 16.72
N ALA A 554 11.77 85.06 16.98
CA ALA A 554 13.19 85.33 17.24
C ALA A 554 13.60 85.27 18.72
N ASP A 555 12.66 85.34 19.66
CA ASP A 555 12.94 85.42 21.10
C ASP A 555 13.61 84.13 21.59
N GLU A 556 14.71 84.25 22.33
CA GLU A 556 15.47 83.12 22.90
C GLU A 556 15.74 83.38 24.39
N LEU A 557 15.78 82.32 25.20
CA LEU A 557 16.12 82.45 26.61
C LEU A 557 17.63 82.23 26.84
N GLU A 558 18.34 83.29 27.20
CA GLU A 558 19.78 83.26 27.46
C GLU A 558 20.16 82.19 28.50
N LEU A 559 21.23 81.43 28.24
CA LEU A 559 21.78 80.45 29.18
C LEU A 559 22.67 81.18 30.21
N GLN A 560 22.42 80.96 31.49
CA GLN A 560 23.26 81.51 32.56
C GLN A 560 24.57 80.69 32.68
N THR A 561 25.70 81.37 32.81
CA THR A 561 27.02 80.76 33.03
C THR A 561 27.12 80.20 34.45
N MET A 562 27.31 78.89 34.58
CA MET A 562 27.56 78.24 35.88
C MET A 562 28.98 78.55 36.39
N VAL A 563 29.12 78.79 37.70
CA VAL A 563 30.40 79.08 38.34
C VAL A 563 31.24 77.80 38.46
N THR A 564 32.48 77.80 37.95
CA THR A 564 33.31 76.60 37.78
C THR A 564 34.30 76.30 38.91
N GLU A 565 34.27 77.01 40.05
CA GLU A 565 35.21 76.77 41.15
C GLU A 565 34.84 75.47 41.93
N ASN A 566 35.71 74.47 41.88
CA ASN A 566 35.46 73.11 42.38
C ASN A 566 35.58 72.94 43.92
N ALA A 567 36.13 73.91 44.65
CA ALA A 567 36.43 73.77 46.08
C ALA A 567 35.36 74.38 47.02
N ASP A 568 34.29 74.94 46.47
CA ASP A 568 33.26 75.63 47.24
C ASP A 568 32.16 74.66 47.72
N PRO A 569 32.02 74.43 49.05
CA PRO A 569 31.02 73.51 49.59
C PRO A 569 29.57 73.93 49.30
N THR A 570 29.32 75.19 48.90
CA THR A 570 27.98 75.70 48.60
C THR A 570 27.55 75.58 47.12
N ARG A 571 28.45 75.13 46.24
CA ARG A 571 28.21 75.07 44.78
C ARG A 571 26.94 74.31 44.41
N MET A 572 26.76 73.11 44.95
CA MET A 572 25.60 72.25 44.63
C MET A 572 24.27 72.96 44.91
N LEU A 573 24.20 73.72 46.01
CA LEU A 573 23.01 74.48 46.38
C LEU A 573 22.80 75.67 45.44
N ARG A 574 23.87 76.41 45.07
CA ARG A 574 23.76 77.50 44.08
C ARG A 574 23.31 77.02 42.72
N ASP A 575 23.87 75.92 42.23
CA ASP A 575 23.49 75.33 40.94
C ASP A 575 22.00 74.96 40.96
N ARG A 576 21.53 74.36 42.06
CA ARG A 576 20.10 74.05 42.22
C ARG A 576 19.22 75.31 42.27
N ILE A 577 19.63 76.36 42.98
CA ILE A 577 18.92 77.65 43.02
C ILE A 577 18.79 78.23 41.60
N SER A 578 19.86 78.21 40.80
CA SER A 578 19.85 78.70 39.42
C SER A 578 18.91 77.89 38.52
N VAL A 579 18.87 76.57 38.68
CA VAL A 579 17.95 75.70 37.93
C VAL A 579 16.49 75.97 38.30
N VAL A 580 16.19 76.18 39.59
CA VAL A 580 14.83 76.53 40.05
C VAL A 580 14.40 77.89 39.51
N ARG A 581 15.30 78.88 39.44
CA ARG A 581 15.02 80.17 38.78
C ARG A 581 14.77 80.01 37.30
N ARG A 582 15.56 79.17 36.60
CA ARG A 582 15.39 78.92 35.16
C ARG A 582 14.06 78.25 34.82
N LEU A 583 13.49 77.44 35.70
CA LEU A 583 12.13 76.91 35.51
C LEU A 583 11.09 78.03 35.39
N VAL A 584 11.22 79.07 36.21
CA VAL A 584 10.35 80.25 36.16
C VAL A 584 10.59 81.01 34.86
N ASP A 585 11.85 81.24 34.48
CA ASP A 585 12.20 81.93 33.23
C ASP A 585 11.65 81.20 31.98
N LEU A 586 11.73 79.86 31.94
CA LEU A 586 11.19 79.04 30.85
C LEU A 586 9.66 79.07 30.79
N ARG A 587 9.00 79.08 31.96
CA ARG A 587 7.54 79.26 32.05
C ARG A 587 7.14 80.61 31.46
N GLU A 588 7.80 81.69 31.88
CA GLU A 588 7.52 83.04 31.38
C GLU A 588 7.79 83.15 29.88
N TRP A 589 8.92 82.59 29.41
CA TRP A 589 9.24 82.53 27.99
C TRP A 589 8.14 81.80 27.19
N ARG A 590 7.65 80.65 27.69
CA ARG A 590 6.58 79.88 27.05
C ARG A 590 5.26 80.65 27.01
N LEU A 591 4.87 81.34 28.08
CA LEU A 591 3.64 82.13 28.11
C LEU A 591 3.71 83.32 27.13
N LYS A 592 4.88 83.96 27.03
CA LYS A 592 5.12 85.09 26.13
C LYS A 592 5.16 84.65 24.65
N ASN A 593 5.86 83.56 24.35
CA ASN A 593 6.19 83.20 22.97
C ASN A 593 5.23 82.21 22.32
N ALA A 594 4.45 81.45 23.07
CA ALA A 594 3.58 80.44 22.46
C ALA A 594 2.55 80.99 21.48
N PRO A 595 1.85 82.12 21.74
CA PRO A 595 0.95 82.70 20.75
C PRO A 595 1.67 83.06 19.44
N LEU A 596 2.92 83.54 19.52
CA LEU A 596 3.72 83.89 18.35
C LEU A 596 4.09 82.67 17.50
N TRP A 597 4.45 81.56 18.16
CA TRP A 597 4.76 80.30 17.50
C TRP A 597 3.51 79.62 16.92
N GLU A 598 2.37 79.65 17.63
CA GLU A 598 1.09 79.12 17.15
C GLU A 598 0.59 79.89 15.92
N ILE A 599 0.67 81.23 15.93
CA ILE A 599 0.33 82.07 14.77
C ILE A 599 1.26 81.76 13.59
N TRP A 600 2.58 81.77 13.81
CA TRP A 600 3.56 81.43 12.75
C TRP A 600 3.31 80.05 12.14
N TRP A 601 3.01 79.04 12.97
CA TRP A 601 2.71 77.69 12.50
C TRP A 601 1.43 77.65 11.66
N LEU A 602 0.36 78.34 12.09
CA LEU A 602 -0.89 78.42 11.34
C LEU A 602 -0.72 79.13 9.99
N GLU A 603 0.13 80.16 9.92
CA GLU A 603 0.49 80.86 8.69
C GLU A 603 1.31 79.97 7.74
N ALA A 604 2.31 79.26 8.26
CA ALA A 604 3.14 78.35 7.46
C ALA A 604 2.35 77.17 6.89
N VAL A 605 1.39 76.64 7.68
CA VAL A 605 0.49 75.55 7.27
C VAL A 605 -0.61 76.03 6.33
N GLY A 606 -1.08 77.28 6.48
CA GLY A 606 -2.16 77.88 5.69
C GLY A 606 -3.56 77.75 6.30
N ALA A 607 -3.68 77.57 7.62
CA ALA A 607 -4.95 77.35 8.31
C ALA A 607 -5.67 78.64 8.75
N ALA A 608 -4.99 79.80 8.73
CA ALA A 608 -5.52 81.07 9.19
C ALA A 608 -6.10 81.95 8.05
N GLN A 609 -7.16 81.49 7.38
CA GLN A 609 -8.12 82.38 6.68
C GLN A 609 -9.52 81.76 6.73
N THR A 610 -10.26 82.03 7.80
CA THR A 610 -11.73 81.94 7.80
C THR A 610 -12.28 83.29 8.20
N GLY A 611 -12.90 83.99 7.24
CA GLY A 611 -13.62 85.24 7.47
C GLY A 611 -13.34 86.31 6.41
N ASP A 612 -14.23 86.39 5.41
CA ASP A 612 -14.58 87.54 4.57
C ASP A 612 -13.52 88.64 4.34
N GLU A 613 -12.90 88.62 3.15
CA GLU A 613 -12.50 89.85 2.44
C GLU A 613 -12.48 89.58 0.92
N LYS A 614 -13.64 89.75 0.31
CA LYS A 614 -13.72 90.20 -1.09
C LYS A 614 -13.37 91.69 -1.09
N GLU A 615 -12.57 92.09 -2.09
CA GLU A 615 -12.25 93.47 -2.49
C GLU A 615 -11.24 94.23 -1.64
N ALA A 616 -9.97 94.24 -2.10
CA ALA A 616 -9.23 95.47 -2.34
C ALA A 616 -7.97 95.15 -3.16
N GLY A 617 -7.87 95.71 -4.36
CA GLY A 617 -6.63 95.74 -5.11
C GLY A 617 -5.63 96.69 -4.44
N ALA A 618 -4.44 96.16 -4.15
CA ALA A 618 -3.23 96.96 -3.99
C ALA A 618 -2.03 96.07 -4.38
N GLU A 619 -1.28 96.55 -5.37
CA GLU A 619 -0.02 95.95 -5.82
C GLU A 619 0.95 95.79 -4.64
N SER A 620 1.18 94.55 -4.24
CA SER A 620 2.28 94.14 -3.37
C SER A 620 3.15 93.18 -4.17
N THR A 621 4.33 93.67 -4.55
CA THR A 621 5.37 92.96 -5.31
C THR A 621 6.12 91.95 -4.44
N ASN A 622 5.40 90.97 -3.90
CA ASN A 622 5.96 89.70 -3.42
C ASN A 622 4.93 88.60 -3.70
N ALA A 623 5.25 87.70 -4.64
CA ALA A 623 4.41 86.56 -4.97
C ALA A 623 4.07 85.75 -3.71
N ARG A 624 2.79 85.69 -3.34
CA ARG A 624 2.29 84.85 -2.24
C ARG A 624 2.75 83.41 -2.52
N ARG A 625 3.61 82.87 -1.65
CA ARG A 625 4.15 81.51 -1.79
C ARG A 625 3.12 80.50 -1.32
N GLU A 626 3.13 79.33 -1.96
CA GLU A 626 2.25 78.19 -1.65
C GLU A 626 2.49 77.73 -0.20
N THR A 627 1.41 77.58 0.57
CA THR A 627 1.46 77.05 1.96
C THR A 627 1.66 75.54 1.95
N PHE A 628 2.05 74.95 3.09
CA PHE A 628 2.27 73.50 3.17
C PHE A 628 1.02 72.69 2.78
N SER A 629 -0.16 73.14 3.21
CA SER A 629 -1.43 72.45 2.94
C SER A 629 -1.85 72.55 1.46
N GLU A 630 -1.67 73.72 0.85
CA GLU A 630 -1.93 73.93 -0.59
C GLU A 630 -1.04 73.02 -1.44
N HIS A 631 0.26 72.97 -1.12
CA HIS A 631 1.25 72.15 -1.82
C HIS A 631 0.91 70.65 -1.75
N LEU A 632 0.72 70.11 -0.54
CA LEU A 632 0.40 68.68 -0.37
C LEU A 632 -0.97 68.31 -0.96
N THR A 633 -1.91 69.25 -1.03
CA THR A 633 -3.23 69.03 -1.65
C THR A 633 -3.15 68.96 -3.16
N ARG A 634 -2.34 69.82 -3.78
CA ARG A 634 -2.04 69.76 -5.21
C ARG A 634 -1.36 68.43 -5.58
N LEU A 635 -0.36 67.99 -4.81
CA LEU A 635 0.29 66.70 -5.01
C LEU A 635 -0.67 65.52 -4.85
N SER A 636 -1.52 65.55 -3.82
CA SER A 636 -2.51 64.50 -3.57
C SER A 636 -3.57 64.40 -4.67
N HIS A 637 -3.98 65.50 -5.28
CA HIS A 637 -4.96 65.52 -6.37
C HIS A 637 -4.41 64.83 -7.62
N ALA A 638 -3.19 65.19 -8.04
CA ALA A 638 -2.53 64.60 -9.20
C ALA A 638 -2.32 63.08 -9.07
N VAL A 639 -1.97 62.60 -7.87
CA VAL A 639 -1.83 61.16 -7.60
C VAL A 639 -3.20 60.45 -7.59
N SER A 640 -4.25 61.10 -7.08
CA SER A 640 -5.60 60.52 -7.04
C SER A 640 -6.22 60.36 -8.43
N GLU A 641 -5.92 61.27 -9.37
CA GLU A 641 -6.36 61.15 -10.77
C GLU A 641 -5.68 60.01 -11.53
N ALA A 642 -4.45 59.65 -11.17
CA ALA A 642 -3.69 58.54 -11.77
C ALA A 642 -4.10 57.15 -11.24
N GLU A 643 -4.69 57.09 -10.04
CA GLU A 643 -4.98 55.85 -9.31
C GLU A 643 -5.89 54.85 -10.05
N PRO A 644 -7.00 55.28 -10.70
CA PRO A 644 -7.87 54.36 -11.45
C PRO A 644 -7.14 53.60 -12.56
N TYR A 645 -6.24 54.28 -13.28
CA TYR A 645 -5.46 53.70 -14.38
C TYR A 645 -4.39 52.74 -13.87
N ARG A 646 -3.72 53.09 -12.76
CA ARG A 646 -2.70 52.24 -12.12
C ARG A 646 -3.30 50.94 -11.59
N ALA A 647 -4.38 51.04 -10.81
CA ALA A 647 -5.07 49.88 -10.25
C ALA A 647 -5.66 48.98 -11.35
N ALA A 648 -6.18 49.57 -12.44
CA ALA A 648 -6.64 48.81 -13.59
C ALA A 648 -5.51 48.09 -14.33
N ALA A 649 -4.33 48.71 -14.48
CA ALA A 649 -3.16 48.06 -15.07
C ALA A 649 -2.64 46.87 -14.23
N GLU A 650 -2.70 46.96 -12.91
CA GLU A 650 -2.37 45.84 -12.00
C GLU A 650 -3.40 44.70 -12.11
N ALA A 651 -4.69 45.03 -12.15
CA ALA A 651 -5.75 44.06 -12.38
C ALA A 651 -5.60 43.36 -13.75
N LEU A 652 -5.24 44.07 -14.82
CA LEU A 652 -4.87 43.49 -16.10
C LEU A 652 -3.63 42.57 -16.01
N GLY A 653 -2.65 42.88 -15.17
CA GLY A 653 -1.51 41.99 -14.92
C GLY A 653 -1.90 40.65 -14.27
N ARG A 654 -2.89 40.68 -13.37
CA ARG A 654 -3.49 39.46 -12.79
C ARG A 654 -4.31 38.68 -13.83
N ALA A 655 -5.09 39.37 -14.65
CA ALA A 655 -5.81 38.79 -15.78
C ALA A 655 -4.83 38.18 -16.80
N TRP A 656 -3.71 38.82 -17.12
CA TRP A 656 -2.67 38.25 -17.98
C TRP A 656 -2.16 36.91 -17.48
N THR A 657 -1.80 36.84 -16.19
CA THR A 657 -1.23 35.63 -15.59
C THR A 657 -2.24 34.49 -15.56
N SER A 658 -3.48 34.76 -15.14
CA SER A 658 -4.55 33.75 -15.08
C SER A 658 -5.03 33.36 -16.48
N GLY A 659 -5.13 34.30 -17.41
CA GLY A 659 -5.49 34.08 -18.81
C GLY A 659 -4.50 33.17 -19.53
N ARG A 660 -3.19 33.38 -19.36
CA ARG A 660 -2.16 32.50 -19.94
C ARG A 660 -2.24 31.08 -19.40
N LYS A 661 -2.44 30.92 -18.08
CA LYS A 661 -2.63 29.60 -17.46
C LYS A 661 -3.91 28.92 -17.98
N ALA A 662 -5.03 29.65 -18.03
CA ALA A 662 -6.27 29.14 -18.62
C ALA A 662 -6.04 28.68 -20.06
N ARG A 663 -5.36 29.49 -20.88
CA ARG A 663 -5.07 29.15 -22.27
C ARG A 663 -4.16 27.93 -22.43
N THR A 664 -3.16 27.76 -21.55
CA THR A 664 -2.37 26.52 -21.49
C THR A 664 -3.25 25.30 -21.22
N TYR A 665 -4.10 25.35 -20.18
CA TYR A 665 -5.00 24.24 -19.86
C TYR A 665 -6.04 23.98 -20.97
N GLU A 666 -6.50 25.01 -21.65
CA GLU A 666 -7.40 24.89 -22.81
C GLU A 666 -6.72 24.13 -23.96
N LYS A 667 -5.49 24.50 -24.35
CA LYS A 667 -4.72 23.81 -25.39
C LYS A 667 -4.43 22.35 -25.03
N GLU A 668 -4.01 22.09 -23.80
CA GLU A 668 -3.80 20.72 -23.33
C GLU A 668 -5.10 19.91 -23.33
N GLN A 669 -6.22 20.52 -22.94
CA GLN A 669 -7.54 19.88 -22.97
C GLN A 669 -8.00 19.61 -24.41
N GLU A 670 -7.77 20.52 -25.35
CA GLU A 670 -8.02 20.33 -26.79
C GLU A 670 -7.22 19.14 -27.33
N GLN A 671 -5.93 19.03 -26.96
CA GLN A 671 -5.10 17.89 -27.33
C GLN A 671 -5.61 16.58 -26.73
N ARG A 672 -5.98 16.55 -25.44
CA ARG A 672 -6.58 15.37 -24.80
C ARG A 672 -7.90 14.97 -25.45
N GLN A 673 -8.74 15.93 -25.83
CA GLN A 673 -9.97 15.68 -26.55
C GLN A 673 -9.69 15.08 -27.94
N ALA A 674 -8.71 15.61 -28.68
CA ALA A 674 -8.32 15.05 -29.98
C ALA A 674 -7.81 13.60 -29.84
N ILE A 675 -6.97 13.31 -28.83
CA ILE A 675 -6.51 11.95 -28.53
C ILE A 675 -7.71 11.03 -28.23
N ALA A 676 -8.63 11.48 -27.36
CA ALA A 676 -9.83 10.72 -27.03
C ALA A 676 -10.72 10.44 -28.25
N ASP A 677 -10.85 11.38 -29.17
CA ASP A 677 -11.65 11.22 -30.39
C ASP A 677 -11.01 10.20 -31.33
N TYR A 678 -9.68 10.21 -31.46
CA TYR A 678 -8.96 9.20 -32.26
C TYR A 678 -9.04 7.80 -31.64
N LEU A 679 -9.03 7.69 -30.31
CA LEU A 679 -9.16 6.43 -29.59
C LEU A 679 -10.60 5.86 -29.60
N ALA A 680 -11.61 6.68 -29.89
CA ALA A 680 -13.02 6.33 -29.78
C ALA A 680 -13.43 4.99 -30.47
N PRO A 681 -12.87 4.56 -31.61
CA PRO A 681 -13.19 3.26 -32.20
C PRO A 681 -12.90 2.07 -31.26
N LEU A 682 -11.84 2.17 -30.44
CA LEU A 682 -11.37 1.10 -29.55
C LEU A 682 -12.30 0.87 -28.35
N LYS A 683 -13.23 1.78 -28.06
CA LYS A 683 -14.26 1.58 -27.01
C LYS A 683 -15.07 0.29 -27.19
N THR A 684 -15.20 -0.14 -28.45
CA THR A 684 -16.02 -1.31 -28.81
C THR A 684 -15.24 -2.62 -28.78
N LEU A 685 -13.95 -2.61 -28.42
CA LEU A 685 -13.14 -3.82 -28.27
C LEU A 685 -13.79 -4.85 -27.34
N GLY A 686 -14.35 -4.41 -26.21
CA GLY A 686 -15.04 -5.33 -25.29
C GLY A 686 -16.26 -6.01 -25.92
N ALA A 687 -17.02 -5.28 -26.75
CA ALA A 687 -18.16 -5.84 -27.48
C ALA A 687 -17.73 -6.82 -28.59
N LEU A 688 -16.60 -6.56 -29.25
CA LEU A 688 -15.98 -7.49 -30.19
C LEU A 688 -15.53 -8.77 -29.47
N SER A 689 -14.79 -8.66 -28.36
CA SER A 689 -14.34 -9.79 -27.55
C SER A 689 -15.50 -10.65 -27.05
N GLU A 690 -16.57 -10.05 -26.52
CA GLU A 690 -17.77 -10.77 -26.08
C GLU A 690 -18.44 -11.50 -27.26
N ALA A 691 -18.49 -10.88 -28.44
CA ALA A 691 -19.06 -11.50 -29.63
C ALA A 691 -18.22 -12.69 -30.13
N GLN A 692 -16.89 -12.59 -30.10
CA GLN A 692 -15.99 -13.70 -30.46
C GLN A 692 -16.12 -14.87 -29.48
N ALA A 693 -16.14 -14.59 -28.17
CA ALA A 693 -16.37 -15.61 -27.14
C ALA A 693 -17.74 -16.30 -27.33
N ARG A 694 -18.80 -15.53 -27.57
CA ARG A 694 -20.14 -16.08 -27.83
C ARG A 694 -20.17 -16.97 -29.06
N LEU A 695 -19.59 -16.50 -30.17
CA LEU A 695 -19.50 -17.27 -31.40
C LEU A 695 -18.77 -18.59 -31.15
N ALA A 696 -17.70 -18.55 -30.37
CA ALA A 696 -16.91 -19.73 -30.02
C ALA A 696 -17.69 -20.77 -29.23
N ILE A 697 -18.30 -20.34 -28.13
CA ILE A 697 -19.07 -21.22 -27.26
C ILE A 697 -20.26 -21.83 -28.00
N HIS A 698 -21.01 -21.01 -28.75
CA HIS A 698 -22.20 -21.48 -29.43
C HIS A 698 -21.88 -22.47 -30.55
N SER A 699 -20.90 -22.19 -31.41
CA SER A 699 -20.62 -23.07 -32.55
C SER A 699 -19.84 -24.33 -32.18
N LEU A 700 -19.11 -24.35 -31.06
CA LEU A 700 -18.37 -25.52 -30.57
C LEU A 700 -19.14 -26.37 -29.56
N SER A 701 -20.34 -25.96 -29.13
CA SER A 701 -21.07 -26.61 -28.04
C SER A 701 -21.19 -28.12 -28.21
N ASP A 702 -21.47 -28.62 -29.41
CA ASP A 702 -21.59 -30.06 -29.66
C ASP A 702 -20.23 -30.79 -29.59
N ASP A 703 -19.19 -30.21 -30.20
CA ASP A 703 -17.83 -30.75 -30.17
C ASP A 703 -17.27 -30.80 -28.73
N ILE A 704 -17.57 -29.78 -27.92
CA ILE A 704 -17.25 -29.75 -26.48
C ILE A 704 -17.88 -30.95 -25.78
N GLY A 705 -19.17 -31.21 -26.02
CA GLY A 705 -19.87 -32.34 -25.42
C GLY A 705 -19.25 -33.69 -25.79
N GLU A 706 -18.88 -33.86 -27.05
CA GLU A 706 -18.24 -35.09 -27.54
C GLU A 706 -16.83 -35.30 -26.97
N ILE A 707 -16.01 -34.25 -26.90
CA ILE A 707 -14.68 -34.32 -26.27
C ILE A 707 -14.80 -34.60 -24.78
N LEU A 708 -15.72 -33.92 -24.08
CA LEU A 708 -15.92 -34.10 -22.65
C LEU A 708 -16.31 -35.54 -22.29
N LYS A 709 -17.21 -36.17 -23.06
CA LYS A 709 -17.59 -37.58 -22.88
C LYS A 709 -16.40 -38.54 -22.95
N ARG A 710 -15.36 -38.19 -23.71
CA ARG A 710 -14.14 -39.01 -23.84
C ARG A 710 -13.17 -38.75 -22.69
N MET A 711 -13.06 -37.49 -22.29
CA MET A 711 -12.05 -36.97 -21.36
C MET A 711 -12.47 -37.02 -19.88
N HIS A 712 -13.77 -37.12 -19.59
CA HIS A 712 -14.31 -37.13 -18.23
C HIS A 712 -15.23 -38.34 -18.01
N ILE A 713 -15.14 -38.98 -16.84
CA ILE A 713 -16.05 -40.08 -16.47
C ILE A 713 -17.40 -39.47 -16.14
N THR A 714 -18.47 -39.90 -16.81
CA THR A 714 -19.81 -39.36 -16.56
C THR A 714 -20.51 -40.25 -15.53
N GLU A 715 -20.65 -39.76 -14.29
CA GLU A 715 -21.29 -40.51 -13.21
C GLU A 715 -22.78 -40.21 -13.09
N SER A 716 -23.16 -38.92 -13.10
CA SER A 716 -24.55 -38.49 -12.96
C SER A 716 -24.88 -37.25 -13.80
N LEU A 717 -23.98 -36.25 -13.87
CA LEU A 717 -24.20 -35.01 -14.61
C LEU A 717 -23.63 -35.05 -16.03
N GLY A 718 -24.50 -35.12 -17.03
CA GLY A 718 -24.14 -35.02 -18.45
C GLY A 718 -24.20 -33.60 -19.00
N PHE A 719 -23.29 -33.23 -19.91
CA PHE A 719 -23.32 -31.94 -20.61
C PHE A 719 -24.44 -31.87 -21.66
N ARG A 720 -25.22 -30.78 -21.65
CA ARG A 720 -26.39 -30.52 -22.52
C ARG A 720 -26.29 -29.20 -23.30
N GLY A 721 -25.08 -28.69 -23.46
CA GLY A 721 -24.79 -27.51 -24.27
C GLY A 721 -24.29 -26.32 -23.46
N ALA A 722 -23.65 -25.38 -24.15
CA ALA A 722 -23.19 -24.13 -23.56
C ALA A 722 -23.67 -22.95 -24.42
N ASN A 723 -24.04 -21.85 -23.77
CA ASN A 723 -24.40 -20.61 -24.45
C ASN A 723 -23.95 -19.39 -23.65
N LEU A 724 -23.63 -18.29 -24.32
CA LEU A 724 -23.25 -17.02 -23.70
C LEU A 724 -24.37 -15.99 -23.87
N GLU A 725 -25.07 -15.67 -22.78
CA GLU A 725 -26.15 -14.68 -22.74
C GLU A 725 -25.72 -13.39 -22.04
N ARG A 726 -26.17 -12.22 -22.54
CA ARG A 726 -25.73 -10.91 -22.04
C ARG A 726 -26.03 -10.65 -20.55
N LYS A 727 -27.15 -11.15 -20.02
CA LYS A 727 -27.57 -10.95 -18.62
C LYS A 727 -27.12 -12.05 -17.68
N ALA A 728 -27.06 -13.28 -18.19
CA ALA A 728 -26.84 -14.47 -17.39
C ALA A 728 -25.44 -15.08 -17.57
N GLY A 729 -24.60 -14.47 -18.40
CA GLY A 729 -23.25 -14.95 -18.66
C GLY A 729 -23.23 -16.26 -19.43
N LEU A 730 -22.11 -16.98 -19.31
CA LEU A 730 -21.88 -18.27 -19.90
C LEU A 730 -22.64 -19.32 -19.09
N GLN A 731 -23.74 -19.78 -19.66
CA GLN A 731 -24.52 -20.87 -19.12
C GLN A 731 -24.01 -22.18 -19.70
N VAL A 732 -23.42 -23.02 -18.86
CA VAL A 732 -23.21 -24.43 -19.19
C VAL A 732 -24.40 -25.20 -18.66
N ARG A 733 -25.10 -25.90 -19.55
CA ARG A 733 -26.27 -26.70 -19.20
C ARG A 733 -25.84 -28.13 -18.93
N GLY A 734 -26.26 -28.66 -17.79
CA GLY A 734 -26.07 -30.05 -17.41
C GLY A 734 -27.41 -30.75 -17.24
N ALA A 735 -27.42 -32.07 -17.17
CA ALA A 735 -28.60 -32.84 -16.84
C ALA A 735 -28.26 -34.17 -16.18
N PHE A 736 -29.09 -34.58 -15.21
CA PHE A 736 -29.04 -35.90 -14.58
C PHE A 736 -29.91 -36.94 -15.31
N ALA A 737 -30.83 -36.48 -16.18
CA ALA A 737 -31.71 -37.31 -16.99
C ALA A 737 -31.89 -36.68 -18.39
N GLU A 738 -32.58 -37.35 -19.32
CA GLU A 738 -32.80 -36.79 -20.67
C GLU A 738 -33.87 -35.68 -20.71
N GLU A 739 -34.80 -35.68 -19.75
CA GLU A 739 -36.06 -34.92 -19.83
C GLU A 739 -35.93 -33.45 -19.41
N PHE A 740 -34.86 -33.07 -18.70
CA PHE A 740 -34.67 -31.71 -18.20
C PHE A 740 -33.21 -31.29 -18.22
N LYS A 741 -32.96 -29.97 -18.22
CA LYS A 741 -31.62 -29.36 -18.15
C LYS A 741 -31.57 -28.32 -17.03
N ILE A 742 -30.44 -28.27 -16.35
CA ILE A 742 -30.14 -27.33 -15.26
C ILE A 742 -28.91 -26.49 -15.62
N ASP A 743 -28.68 -25.40 -14.90
CA ASP A 743 -27.38 -24.72 -14.93
C ASP A 743 -26.36 -25.60 -14.20
N ALA A 744 -25.36 -26.09 -14.93
CA ALA A 744 -24.35 -26.98 -14.40
C ALA A 744 -23.49 -26.29 -13.33
N THR A 745 -23.32 -24.96 -13.37
CA THR A 745 -22.49 -24.24 -12.39
C THR A 745 -23.05 -24.28 -10.97
N LEU A 746 -24.34 -24.62 -10.81
CA LEU A 746 -25.01 -24.73 -9.51
C LEU A 746 -24.73 -26.08 -8.81
N VAL A 747 -24.33 -27.10 -9.56
CA VAL A 747 -24.23 -28.48 -9.07
C VAL A 747 -22.89 -29.16 -9.39
N ALA A 748 -22.18 -28.68 -10.41
CA ALA A 748 -20.91 -29.25 -10.86
C ALA A 748 -19.77 -28.87 -9.93
N ASN A 749 -18.87 -29.82 -9.68
CA ASN A 749 -17.62 -29.53 -8.98
C ASN A 749 -16.62 -28.80 -9.90
N THR A 750 -15.55 -28.28 -9.30
CA THR A 750 -14.51 -27.54 -10.02
C THR A 750 -13.81 -28.39 -11.09
N SER A 751 -13.59 -29.68 -10.83
CA SER A 751 -12.95 -30.61 -11.76
C SER A 751 -13.77 -30.75 -13.06
N TRP A 752 -15.09 -30.91 -12.95
CA TRP A 752 -15.99 -31.01 -14.10
C TRP A 752 -16.00 -29.72 -14.92
N LEU A 753 -16.05 -28.54 -14.27
CA LEU A 753 -15.99 -27.26 -14.97
C LEU A 753 -14.65 -27.06 -15.71
N ARG A 754 -13.52 -27.48 -15.13
CA ARG A 754 -12.21 -27.46 -15.81
C ARG A 754 -12.16 -28.45 -16.97
N ALA A 755 -12.79 -29.61 -16.85
CA ALA A 755 -12.92 -30.55 -17.94
C ALA A 755 -13.71 -29.96 -19.13
N VAL A 756 -14.77 -29.18 -18.87
CA VAL A 756 -15.48 -28.45 -19.92
C VAL A 756 -14.56 -27.44 -20.61
N LEU A 757 -13.70 -26.74 -19.87
CA LEU A 757 -12.74 -25.78 -20.45
C LEU A 757 -11.65 -26.46 -21.28
N TRP A 758 -11.11 -27.60 -20.83
CA TRP A 758 -10.21 -28.43 -21.63
C TRP A 758 -10.87 -28.94 -22.91
N ALA A 759 -12.13 -29.36 -22.82
CA ALA A 759 -12.89 -29.80 -23.99
C ALA A 759 -13.12 -28.65 -24.98
N PHE A 760 -13.39 -27.44 -24.48
CA PHE A 760 -13.45 -26.21 -25.29
C PHE A 760 -12.12 -25.90 -25.98
N LEU A 761 -10.98 -25.99 -25.27
CA LEU A 761 -9.66 -25.78 -25.85
C LEU A 761 -9.41 -26.76 -27.01
N PHE A 762 -9.65 -28.05 -26.80
CA PHE A 762 -9.44 -29.05 -27.84
C PHE A 762 -10.43 -28.90 -29.01
N ALA A 763 -11.68 -28.51 -28.75
CA ALA A 763 -12.67 -28.23 -29.78
C ALA A 763 -12.23 -27.04 -30.65
N LEU A 764 -11.75 -25.96 -30.02
CA LEU A 764 -11.23 -24.78 -30.71
C LEU A 764 -10.00 -25.12 -31.57
N ARG A 765 -9.06 -25.92 -31.04
CA ARG A 765 -7.91 -26.38 -31.82
C ARG A 765 -8.34 -27.23 -33.02
N GLN A 766 -9.26 -28.19 -32.80
CA GLN A 766 -9.74 -29.08 -33.84
C GLN A 766 -10.44 -28.31 -34.97
N GLU A 767 -11.25 -27.30 -34.63
CA GLU A 767 -11.86 -26.41 -35.62
C GLU A 767 -10.81 -25.61 -36.38
N ALA A 768 -9.82 -25.03 -35.70
CA ALA A 768 -8.75 -24.25 -36.34
C ALA A 768 -7.95 -25.08 -37.36
N VAL A 769 -7.52 -26.27 -36.98
CA VAL A 769 -6.82 -27.20 -37.89
C VAL A 769 -7.70 -27.58 -39.08
N LYS A 770 -9.00 -27.82 -38.85
CA LYS A 770 -9.96 -28.13 -39.91
C LYS A 770 -10.16 -26.96 -40.89
N GLN A 771 -10.20 -25.73 -40.39
CA GLN A 771 -10.33 -24.52 -41.23
C GLN A 771 -9.07 -24.26 -42.06
N LEU A 772 -7.89 -24.50 -41.47
CA LEU A 772 -6.59 -24.36 -42.17
C LEU A 772 -6.35 -25.49 -43.19
N GLY A 773 -6.98 -26.65 -42.99
CA GLY A 773 -6.76 -27.85 -43.82
C GLY A 773 -5.45 -28.59 -43.51
N CYS A 774 -4.62 -28.05 -42.61
CA CYS A 774 -3.38 -28.63 -42.12
C CYS A 774 -3.10 -28.15 -40.68
N ASP A 775 -2.19 -28.84 -39.97
CA ASP A 775 -1.66 -28.40 -38.67
C ASP A 775 -0.16 -28.04 -38.82
N PRO A 776 0.18 -26.78 -39.17
CA PRO A 776 1.56 -26.33 -39.34
C PRO A 776 2.35 -26.26 -38.04
N LEU A 777 1.70 -26.28 -36.86
CA LEU A 777 2.35 -26.34 -35.55
C LEU A 777 1.65 -27.40 -34.68
N PRO A 778 1.96 -28.70 -34.88
CA PRO A 778 1.40 -29.77 -34.08
C PRO A 778 2.10 -29.87 -32.72
N LEU A 779 2.31 -28.76 -32.01
CA LEU A 779 2.99 -28.69 -30.72
C LEU A 779 1.99 -28.37 -29.59
N LEU A 780 2.01 -29.18 -28.53
CA LEU A 780 1.28 -28.95 -27.29
C LEU A 780 2.27 -28.88 -26.13
N VAL A 781 2.22 -27.79 -25.37
CA VAL A 781 3.07 -27.61 -24.17
C VAL A 781 2.18 -27.60 -22.93
N LEU A 782 2.47 -28.49 -21.98
CA LEU A 782 1.61 -28.79 -20.84
C LEU A 782 2.42 -28.71 -19.55
N ASP A 783 1.98 -27.88 -18.61
CA ASP A 783 2.60 -27.70 -17.28
C ASP A 783 1.62 -28.16 -16.19
N ASP A 784 1.97 -29.26 -15.52
CA ASP A 784 1.16 -29.88 -14.47
C ASP A 784 -0.35 -30.01 -14.80
N PRO A 785 -0.73 -30.55 -15.99
CA PRO A 785 -2.14 -30.62 -16.40
C PRO A 785 -3.00 -31.44 -15.44
N GLN A 786 -2.42 -32.40 -14.72
CA GLN A 786 -3.11 -33.23 -13.73
C GLN A 786 -3.65 -32.43 -12.53
N ALA A 787 -3.12 -31.24 -12.25
CA ALA A 787 -3.61 -30.37 -11.17
C ALA A 787 -5.03 -29.83 -11.43
N THR A 788 -5.53 -29.97 -12.66
CA THR A 788 -6.87 -29.50 -13.05
C THR A 788 -7.97 -30.52 -12.83
N PHE A 789 -7.63 -31.79 -12.57
CA PHE A 789 -8.56 -32.92 -12.47
C PHE A 789 -8.44 -33.67 -11.14
N ASP A 790 -9.58 -34.19 -10.68
CA ASP A 790 -9.60 -35.21 -9.63
C ASP A 790 -8.92 -36.51 -10.12
N ALA A 791 -8.41 -37.32 -9.18
CA ALA A 791 -7.53 -38.47 -9.48
C ALA A 791 -8.12 -39.44 -10.51
N GLU A 792 -9.43 -39.69 -10.44
CA GLU A 792 -10.15 -40.65 -11.28
C GLU A 792 -10.27 -40.22 -12.75
N HIS A 793 -10.16 -38.92 -13.04
CA HIS A 793 -10.35 -38.38 -14.39
C HIS A 793 -9.05 -38.23 -15.19
N ARG A 794 -7.89 -38.29 -14.51
CA ARG A 794 -6.55 -38.16 -15.12
C ARG A 794 -6.32 -39.18 -16.26
N HIS A 795 -6.80 -40.40 -16.07
CA HIS A 795 -6.79 -41.51 -17.04
C HIS A 795 -7.52 -41.17 -18.34
N ARG A 796 -8.73 -40.60 -18.22
CA ARG A 796 -9.56 -40.26 -19.38
C ARG A 796 -8.99 -39.08 -20.16
N TRP A 797 -8.35 -38.15 -19.47
CA TRP A 797 -7.62 -37.06 -20.11
C TRP A 797 -6.45 -37.57 -20.97
N ALA A 798 -5.67 -38.53 -20.48
CA ALA A 798 -4.56 -39.12 -21.22
C ALA A 798 -5.00 -39.71 -22.58
N ARG A 799 -6.21 -40.29 -22.64
CA ARG A 799 -6.78 -40.83 -23.88
C ARG A 799 -7.01 -39.79 -24.97
N GLU A 800 -7.34 -38.55 -24.60
CA GLU A 800 -7.48 -37.47 -25.59
C GLU A 800 -6.10 -37.04 -26.12
N ILE A 801 -5.06 -37.03 -25.29
CA ILE A 801 -3.67 -36.79 -25.74
C ILE A 801 -3.23 -37.87 -26.74
N ILE A 802 -3.52 -39.15 -26.45
CA ILE A 802 -3.23 -40.26 -27.36
C ILE A 802 -3.93 -40.08 -28.70
N ARG A 803 -5.19 -39.61 -28.71
CA ARG A 803 -5.92 -39.31 -29.95
C ARG A 803 -5.19 -38.27 -30.78
N LEU A 804 -4.67 -37.22 -30.15
CA LEU A 804 -3.91 -36.16 -30.82
C LEU A 804 -2.54 -36.66 -31.34
N GLN A 805 -1.88 -37.56 -30.62
CA GLN A 805 -0.63 -38.19 -31.08
C GLN A 805 -0.86 -39.16 -32.26
N LYS A 806 -2.03 -39.79 -32.34
CA LYS A 806 -2.42 -40.67 -33.45
C LYS A 806 -3.02 -39.93 -34.66
N ALA A 807 -3.22 -38.62 -34.55
CA ALA A 807 -3.68 -37.80 -35.68
C ALA A 807 -2.58 -37.62 -36.72
N GLU A 808 -2.94 -37.22 -37.94
CA GLU A 808 -2.00 -36.81 -38.98
C GLU A 808 -2.14 -35.31 -39.26
N PRO A 809 -1.08 -34.50 -39.05
CA PRO A 809 0.22 -34.87 -38.46
C PRO A 809 0.11 -35.15 -36.95
N SER A 810 1.02 -35.98 -36.42
CA SER A 810 1.00 -36.37 -35.00
C SER A 810 1.41 -35.22 -34.08
N ALA A 811 0.64 -35.00 -33.02
CA ALA A 811 0.96 -33.99 -32.03
C ALA A 811 2.27 -34.30 -31.29
N GLN A 812 3.21 -33.36 -31.32
CA GLN A 812 4.37 -33.28 -30.44
C GLN A 812 3.93 -32.72 -29.08
N VAL A 813 4.14 -33.49 -28.02
CA VAL A 813 3.74 -33.11 -26.66
C VAL A 813 4.98 -32.84 -25.81
N VAL A 814 5.10 -31.64 -25.26
CA VAL A 814 6.07 -31.31 -24.21
C VAL A 814 5.31 -31.22 -22.89
N LEU A 815 5.37 -32.28 -22.09
CA LEU A 815 4.69 -32.37 -20.80
C LEU A 815 5.71 -32.28 -19.68
N VAL A 816 5.51 -31.33 -18.77
CA VAL A 816 6.29 -31.25 -17.52
C VAL A 816 5.36 -31.47 -16.34
N THR A 817 5.79 -32.28 -15.37
CA THR A 817 4.98 -32.56 -14.18
C THR A 817 5.80 -32.87 -12.93
N HIS A 818 5.25 -32.58 -11.75
CA HIS A 818 5.80 -33.06 -10.47
C HIS A 818 5.21 -34.39 -9.99
N ASP A 819 4.11 -34.85 -10.59
CA ASP A 819 3.37 -36.03 -10.15
C ASP A 819 3.90 -37.28 -10.87
N GLU A 820 4.68 -38.09 -10.14
CA GLU A 820 5.30 -39.30 -10.67
C GLU A 820 4.25 -40.37 -11.05
N ILE A 821 3.16 -40.45 -10.29
CA ILE A 821 2.08 -41.40 -10.53
C ILE A 821 1.37 -41.02 -11.83
N PHE A 822 1.15 -39.73 -12.05
CA PHE A 822 0.56 -39.24 -13.28
C PHE A 822 1.42 -39.59 -14.52
N VAL A 823 2.75 -39.48 -14.43
CA VAL A 823 3.65 -39.91 -15.52
C VAL A 823 3.46 -41.39 -15.84
N GLU A 824 3.49 -42.26 -14.83
CA GLU A 824 3.28 -43.69 -15.03
C GLU A 824 1.89 -43.98 -15.62
N LEU A 825 0.84 -43.28 -15.17
CA LEU A 825 -0.52 -43.43 -15.72
C LEU A 825 -0.61 -43.07 -17.20
N VAL A 826 -0.09 -41.90 -17.61
CA VAL A 826 -0.16 -41.50 -19.03
C VAL A 826 0.63 -42.43 -19.93
N LEU A 827 1.74 -42.99 -19.43
CA LEU A 827 2.57 -43.96 -20.15
C LEU A 827 1.88 -45.31 -20.29
N VAL A 828 1.28 -45.82 -19.22
CA VAL A 828 0.50 -47.07 -19.24
C VAL A 828 -0.66 -46.98 -20.22
N ASP A 829 -1.30 -45.80 -20.32
CA ASP A 829 -2.35 -45.55 -21.29
C ASP A 829 -1.86 -45.50 -22.74
N GLY A 830 -0.55 -45.27 -22.95
CA GLY A 830 0.09 -45.27 -24.26
C GLY A 830 0.37 -43.88 -24.84
N VAL A 831 0.51 -42.84 -24.00
CA VAL A 831 1.10 -41.56 -24.44
C VAL A 831 2.58 -41.79 -24.73
N GLU A 832 3.01 -41.44 -25.93
CA GLU A 832 4.39 -41.65 -26.40
C GLU A 832 5.25 -40.39 -26.19
N GLY A 833 6.51 -40.57 -25.77
CA GLY A 833 7.47 -39.48 -25.64
C GLY A 833 8.74 -39.89 -24.93
N ARG A 834 9.83 -39.15 -25.17
CA ARG A 834 11.10 -39.32 -24.47
C ARG A 834 10.92 -38.93 -23.02
N GLN A 835 11.35 -39.80 -22.12
CA GLN A 835 11.26 -39.56 -20.68
C GLN A 835 12.56 -38.97 -20.15
N GLY A 836 12.45 -37.95 -19.32
CA GLY A 836 13.60 -37.36 -18.64
C GLY A 836 13.25 -36.85 -17.25
N ILE A 837 14.28 -36.77 -16.40
CA ILE A 837 14.17 -36.10 -15.10
C ILE A 837 14.79 -34.72 -15.22
N ILE A 838 14.05 -33.70 -14.78
CA ILE A 838 14.50 -32.30 -14.77
C ILE A 838 14.90 -31.87 -13.36
N VAL A 839 16.09 -31.27 -13.26
CA VAL A 839 16.67 -30.77 -11.99
C VAL A 839 17.00 -29.29 -12.10
N SER A 840 16.90 -28.61 -10.96
CA SER A 840 17.21 -27.17 -10.82
C SER A 840 18.64 -26.84 -11.24
N ALA A 841 18.86 -25.61 -11.68
CA ALA A 841 20.18 -25.11 -12.00
C ALA A 841 21.10 -25.13 -10.77
N GLY A 842 22.11 -26.02 -10.78
CA GLY A 842 23.12 -26.15 -9.73
C GLY A 842 24.45 -25.49 -10.12
N HIS A 843 25.39 -25.40 -9.17
CA HIS A 843 26.69 -24.75 -9.40
C HIS A 843 27.57 -25.47 -10.45
N GLU A 844 27.32 -26.73 -10.75
CA GLU A 844 28.13 -27.51 -11.69
C GLU A 844 27.76 -27.29 -13.14
N LEU A 845 26.46 -27.36 -13.45
CA LEU A 845 25.96 -27.09 -14.79
C LEU A 845 25.74 -25.58 -15.01
N LYS A 846 25.52 -24.80 -13.94
CA LYS A 846 25.16 -23.37 -13.99
C LYS A 846 23.90 -23.10 -14.86
N HIS A 847 23.16 -24.17 -15.13
CA HIS A 847 21.84 -24.22 -15.77
C HIS A 847 21.10 -25.50 -15.34
N ILE A 848 19.82 -25.63 -15.66
CA ILE A 848 19.03 -26.84 -15.35
C ILE A 848 19.61 -28.10 -16.00
N GLY A 849 19.45 -29.24 -15.35
CA GLY A 849 19.82 -30.54 -15.93
C GLY A 849 18.58 -31.27 -16.43
N ILE A 850 18.63 -31.82 -17.65
CA ILE A 850 17.62 -32.75 -18.16
C ILE A 850 18.33 -34.09 -18.44
N PHE A 851 17.92 -35.13 -17.72
CA PHE A 851 18.52 -36.46 -17.80
C PHE A 851 17.56 -37.44 -18.45
N GLU A 852 17.79 -37.75 -19.73
CA GLU A 852 17.02 -38.76 -20.48
C GLU A 852 17.78 -40.08 -20.58
N GLY A 853 17.08 -41.20 -20.39
CA GLY A 853 17.65 -42.55 -20.48
C GLY A 853 18.37 -42.87 -21.80
N ALA A 854 17.92 -42.30 -22.91
CA ALA A 854 18.45 -42.53 -24.26
C ALA A 854 19.41 -41.44 -24.76
N SER A 855 19.62 -40.36 -23.99
CA SER A 855 20.50 -39.24 -24.38
C SER A 855 21.94 -39.70 -24.66
N LEU A 856 22.47 -40.58 -23.81
CA LEU A 856 23.82 -41.12 -23.96
C LEU A 856 23.93 -42.00 -25.20
N ASP A 857 22.91 -42.78 -25.55
CA ASP A 857 22.92 -43.62 -26.76
C ASP A 857 23.02 -42.77 -28.02
N ARG A 858 22.28 -41.65 -28.10
CA ARG A 858 22.37 -40.69 -29.21
C ARG A 858 23.73 -40.02 -29.26
N LYS A 859 24.23 -39.58 -28.11
CA LYS A 859 25.54 -38.92 -28.02
C LYS A 859 26.66 -39.89 -28.42
N TRP A 860 26.56 -41.17 -28.06
CA TRP A 860 27.47 -42.20 -28.49
C TRP A 860 27.43 -42.45 -30.00
N ALA A 861 26.23 -42.55 -30.58
CA ALA A 861 26.07 -42.70 -32.03
C ALA A 861 26.75 -41.55 -32.79
N ARG A 862 26.53 -40.32 -32.32
CA ARG A 862 27.19 -39.13 -32.86
C ARG A 862 28.70 -39.16 -32.67
N THR A 863 29.19 -39.52 -31.49
CA THR A 863 30.63 -39.67 -31.22
C THR A 863 31.29 -40.70 -32.15
N LYS A 864 30.60 -41.80 -32.46
CA LYS A 864 31.07 -42.78 -33.45
C LYS A 864 31.08 -42.23 -34.87
N THR A 865 30.09 -41.41 -35.24
CA THR A 865 30.05 -40.78 -36.56
C THR A 865 31.14 -39.73 -36.72
N GLU A 866 31.36 -38.88 -35.72
CA GLU A 866 32.40 -37.84 -35.75
C GLU A 866 33.81 -38.43 -35.63
N ASN A 867 33.97 -39.47 -34.81
CA ASN A 867 35.21 -40.23 -34.61
C ASN A 867 36.45 -39.35 -34.34
N THR A 868 36.30 -38.29 -33.55
CA THR A 868 37.40 -37.40 -33.15
C THR A 868 37.75 -37.55 -31.67
N PRO A 869 38.99 -37.22 -31.25
CA PRO A 869 39.34 -37.21 -29.82
C PRO A 869 38.43 -36.28 -28.99
N GLY A 870 38.02 -35.13 -29.54
CA GLY A 870 37.08 -34.21 -28.89
C GLY A 870 35.71 -34.84 -28.66
N ALA A 871 35.15 -35.52 -29.66
CA ALA A 871 33.88 -36.22 -29.52
C ALA A 871 33.94 -37.36 -28.48
N GLY A 872 35.10 -38.03 -28.36
CA GLY A 872 35.36 -39.02 -27.32
C GLY A 872 35.39 -38.41 -25.91
N GLN A 873 36.07 -37.28 -25.74
CA GLN A 873 36.10 -36.53 -24.47
C GLN A 873 34.72 -36.06 -24.05
N ASP A 874 33.96 -35.48 -24.99
CA ASP A 874 32.61 -34.98 -24.75
C ASP A 874 31.65 -36.12 -24.37
N TYR A 875 31.85 -37.31 -24.92
CA TYR A 875 31.09 -38.50 -24.54
C TYR A 875 31.39 -38.93 -23.10
N ILE A 876 32.67 -39.09 -22.75
CA ILE A 876 33.10 -39.49 -21.41
C ILE A 876 32.58 -38.50 -20.37
N GLY A 877 32.69 -37.19 -20.63
CA GLY A 877 32.16 -36.14 -19.77
C GLY A 877 30.63 -36.25 -19.60
N ALA A 878 29.90 -36.52 -20.68
CA ALA A 878 28.45 -36.69 -20.62
C ALA A 878 28.02 -37.93 -19.81
N VAL A 879 28.69 -39.07 -19.99
CA VAL A 879 28.40 -40.29 -19.19
C VAL A 879 28.64 -40.02 -17.72
N ARG A 880 29.74 -39.34 -17.37
CA ARG A 880 30.01 -38.95 -15.97
C ARG A 880 28.91 -38.07 -15.40
N ILE A 881 28.57 -36.96 -16.06
CA ILE A 881 27.53 -36.02 -15.61
C ILE A 881 26.20 -36.76 -15.40
N TYR A 882 25.86 -37.66 -16.32
CA TYR A 882 24.65 -38.46 -16.26
C TYR A 882 24.64 -39.41 -15.05
N VAL A 883 25.74 -40.14 -14.81
CA VAL A 883 25.88 -41.06 -13.67
C VAL A 883 25.83 -40.29 -12.34
N GLU A 884 26.61 -39.20 -12.21
CA GLU A 884 26.63 -38.38 -11.00
C GLU A 884 25.26 -37.77 -10.70
N GLY A 885 24.56 -37.28 -11.73
CA GLY A 885 23.20 -36.77 -11.61
C GLY A 885 22.24 -37.83 -11.07
N LEU A 886 22.24 -39.04 -11.63
CA LEU A 886 21.37 -40.12 -11.16
C LEU A 886 21.68 -40.56 -9.73
N LEU A 887 22.97 -40.67 -9.37
CA LEU A 887 23.38 -41.05 -8.02
C LEU A 887 22.92 -40.03 -6.97
N ARG A 888 23.04 -38.73 -7.29
CA ARG A 888 22.53 -37.66 -6.40
C ARG A 888 21.04 -37.69 -6.24
N MET A 889 20.30 -37.95 -7.32
CA MET A 889 18.84 -38.11 -7.24
C MET A 889 18.47 -39.29 -6.35
N MET A 890 19.16 -40.42 -6.50
CA MET A 890 18.92 -41.62 -5.67
C MET A 890 19.25 -41.39 -4.19
N LEU A 891 20.29 -40.60 -3.89
CA LEU A 891 20.77 -40.33 -2.53
C LEU A 891 20.14 -39.08 -1.89
N ARG A 892 19.18 -38.45 -2.57
CA ARG A 892 18.60 -37.19 -2.13
C ARG A 892 17.99 -37.32 -0.73
N GLY A 893 18.36 -36.41 0.16
CA GLY A 893 17.86 -36.37 1.54
C GLY A 893 18.52 -37.35 2.51
N HIS A 894 19.50 -38.14 2.08
CA HIS A 894 20.31 -38.98 2.98
C HIS A 894 21.53 -38.29 3.59
N ALA A 895 21.93 -37.13 3.06
CA ALA A 895 22.89 -36.24 3.69
C ALA A 895 22.75 -34.80 3.16
N ALA A 896 23.16 -33.82 3.96
CA ALA A 896 23.00 -32.40 3.64
C ALA A 896 23.92 -31.95 2.49
N ASP A 897 25.10 -32.56 2.38
CA ASP A 897 26.08 -32.38 1.30
C ASP A 897 25.59 -32.88 -0.06
N VAL A 898 24.71 -33.88 -0.10
CA VAL A 898 24.02 -34.31 -1.33
C VAL A 898 23.16 -33.17 -1.91
N ASN A 899 22.60 -32.32 -1.05
CA ASN A 899 21.80 -31.14 -1.42
C ASN A 899 22.63 -29.85 -1.50
N TRP A 900 23.82 -29.79 -0.91
CA TRP A 900 24.69 -28.61 -0.93
C TRP A 900 25.47 -28.56 -2.24
N ALA A 901 24.87 -27.90 -3.23
CA ALA A 901 25.44 -27.70 -4.57
C ALA A 901 26.77 -26.92 -4.60
N THR A 902 27.32 -26.48 -3.46
CA THR A 902 28.55 -25.69 -3.42
C THR A 902 29.83 -26.53 -3.38
N HIS A 903 29.79 -27.84 -3.08
CA HIS A 903 30.98 -28.70 -3.11
C HIS A 903 30.70 -30.16 -3.55
N GLY A 904 30.81 -30.44 -4.85
CA GLY A 904 31.38 -31.69 -5.38
C GLY A 904 30.94 -33.03 -4.77
N PHE A 905 29.64 -33.34 -4.78
CA PHE A 905 29.20 -34.73 -4.52
C PHE A 905 29.45 -35.60 -5.77
N VAL A 906 30.73 -35.92 -6.01
CA VAL A 906 31.24 -36.69 -7.15
C VAL A 906 31.01 -38.19 -6.99
N MET A 907 31.21 -38.98 -8.05
CA MET A 907 30.97 -40.44 -8.02
C MET A 907 31.62 -41.15 -6.82
N GLY A 908 32.83 -40.75 -6.42
CA GLY A 908 33.51 -41.30 -5.25
C GLY A 908 32.74 -41.09 -3.93
N ALA A 909 32.24 -39.87 -3.68
CA ALA A 909 31.45 -39.56 -2.49
C ALA A 909 30.10 -40.32 -2.49
N ALA A 910 29.45 -40.39 -3.66
CA ALA A 910 28.23 -41.16 -3.84
C ALA A 910 28.43 -42.65 -3.54
N ARG A 911 29.53 -43.23 -4.03
CA ARG A 911 29.90 -44.62 -3.75
C ARG A 911 30.08 -44.87 -2.26
N GLU A 912 30.84 -44.03 -1.56
CA GLU A 912 31.05 -44.20 -0.13
C GLU A 912 29.75 -44.03 0.67
N LYS A 913 28.87 -43.09 0.27
CA LYS A 913 27.57 -42.92 0.93
C LYS A 913 26.66 -44.14 0.77
N ILE A 914 26.62 -44.75 -0.42
CA ILE A 914 25.84 -46.00 -0.62
C ILE A 914 26.44 -47.13 0.23
N ARG A 915 27.77 -47.23 0.34
CA ARG A 915 28.44 -48.21 1.22
C ARG A 915 28.07 -47.99 2.69
N GLU A 916 28.05 -46.75 3.15
CA GLU A 916 27.62 -46.36 4.50
C GLU A 916 26.18 -46.81 4.76
N LEU A 917 25.24 -46.46 3.88
CA LEU A 917 23.82 -46.80 4.01
C LEU A 917 23.59 -48.32 3.99
N HIS A 918 24.29 -49.04 3.12
CA HIS A 918 24.24 -50.51 3.07
C HIS A 918 24.85 -51.15 4.33
N ALA A 919 25.97 -50.62 4.84
CA ALA A 919 26.60 -51.12 6.07
C ALA A 919 25.70 -50.89 7.30
N ALA A 920 24.96 -49.78 7.32
CA ALA A 920 23.95 -49.48 8.33
C ALA A 920 22.67 -50.34 8.23
N LYS A 921 22.54 -51.18 7.20
CA LYS A 921 21.36 -52.04 6.92
C LYS A 921 20.05 -51.26 6.86
N LEU A 922 20.09 -50.04 6.32
CA LEU A 922 18.90 -49.21 6.14
C LEU A 922 18.17 -49.63 4.87
N ALA A 923 16.89 -49.96 4.94
CA ALA A 923 16.08 -50.22 3.74
C ALA A 923 15.93 -48.94 2.90
N PRO A 924 16.00 -49.00 1.56
CA PRO A 924 16.21 -50.20 0.72
C PRO A 924 17.69 -50.54 0.48
N TRP A 925 18.62 -49.76 1.03
CA TRP A 925 20.07 -49.82 0.81
C TRP A 925 20.73 -51.11 1.30
N ASP A 926 20.05 -51.86 2.17
CA ASP A 926 20.45 -53.18 2.66
C ASP A 926 20.42 -54.28 1.59
N LYS A 927 19.74 -54.03 0.47
CA LYS A 927 19.61 -55.00 -0.63
C LYS A 927 20.92 -55.19 -1.40
N ALA A 928 21.12 -56.40 -1.91
CA ALA A 928 22.37 -56.81 -2.60
C ALA A 928 22.67 -55.99 -3.86
N GLU A 929 21.66 -55.39 -4.48
CA GLU A 929 21.77 -54.52 -5.65
C GLU A 929 22.60 -53.26 -5.38
N PHE A 930 22.54 -52.70 -4.17
CA PHE A 930 23.35 -51.53 -3.80
C PHE A 930 24.83 -51.90 -3.58
N LYS A 931 25.08 -53.10 -3.05
CA LYS A 931 26.45 -53.67 -3.02
C LYS A 931 26.98 -53.92 -4.43
N ARG A 932 26.14 -54.42 -5.34
CA ARG A 932 26.50 -54.59 -6.75
C ARG A 932 26.82 -53.25 -7.42
N LEU A 933 25.99 -52.23 -7.20
CA LEU A 933 26.21 -50.88 -7.74
C LEU A 933 27.54 -50.29 -7.26
N THR A 934 27.83 -50.36 -5.97
CA THR A 934 29.11 -49.85 -5.42
C THR A 934 30.32 -50.60 -5.95
N GLY A 935 30.18 -51.90 -6.29
CA GLY A 935 31.20 -52.67 -7.00
C GLY A 935 31.43 -52.18 -8.44
N GLN A 936 30.38 -51.78 -9.15
CA GLN A 936 30.49 -51.24 -10.52
C GLN A 936 30.94 -49.78 -10.58
N LEU A 937 30.93 -49.09 -9.43
CA LEU A 937 31.47 -47.75 -9.24
C LEU A 937 32.89 -47.76 -8.69
N ASP A 938 33.54 -48.92 -8.54
CA ASP A 938 34.84 -49.00 -7.86
C ASP A 938 35.96 -48.27 -8.63
N SER A 939 36.83 -47.58 -7.88
CA SER A 939 37.95 -46.80 -8.42
C SER A 939 39.01 -47.65 -9.13
N GLY A 940 39.00 -48.98 -8.94
CA GLY A 940 39.86 -49.91 -9.65
C GLY A 940 39.52 -50.06 -11.14
N ILE A 941 38.30 -49.72 -11.56
CA ILE A 941 37.80 -49.93 -12.92
C ILE A 941 38.32 -48.84 -13.87
N SER A 942 38.93 -49.21 -14.99
CA SER A 942 39.52 -48.27 -15.96
C SER A 942 38.51 -47.23 -16.48
N ALA A 943 37.27 -47.65 -16.78
CA ALA A 943 36.21 -46.74 -17.20
C ALA A 943 35.88 -45.67 -16.15
N LEU A 944 35.88 -46.02 -14.85
CA LEU A 944 35.65 -45.06 -13.76
C LEU A 944 36.83 -44.10 -13.63
N LYS A 945 38.06 -44.59 -13.77
CA LYS A 945 39.25 -43.73 -13.81
C LYS A 945 39.17 -42.72 -14.96
N TYR A 946 38.76 -43.13 -16.17
CA TYR A 946 38.61 -42.20 -17.30
C TYR A 946 37.53 -41.15 -17.05
N MET A 947 36.39 -41.55 -16.47
CA MET A 947 35.34 -40.61 -16.07
C MET A 947 35.82 -39.63 -14.99
N GLU A 948 36.49 -40.12 -13.93
CA GLU A 948 37.05 -39.27 -12.87
C GLU A 948 38.18 -38.35 -13.40
N MET A 949 39.00 -38.82 -14.34
CA MET A 949 40.04 -38.01 -15.00
C MET A 949 39.45 -36.86 -15.82
N ALA A 950 38.25 -37.03 -16.39
CA ALA A 950 37.55 -35.95 -17.09
C ALA A 950 37.14 -34.78 -16.16
N HIS A 951 37.25 -34.93 -14.84
CA HIS A 951 36.97 -33.87 -13.85
C HIS A 951 38.15 -32.91 -13.62
N HIS A 952 39.39 -33.33 -13.88
CA HIS A 952 40.57 -32.53 -13.58
C HIS A 952 40.93 -31.62 -14.75
N SER A 953 41.13 -30.33 -14.48
CA SER A 953 41.46 -29.26 -15.45
C SER A 953 42.81 -29.42 -16.19
N GLY A 954 43.49 -30.56 -16.03
CA GLY A 954 44.69 -30.93 -16.79
C GLY A 954 44.31 -31.77 -18.00
N ARG A 955 44.37 -31.19 -19.21
CA ARG A 955 44.21 -31.90 -20.49
C ARG A 955 45.19 -33.08 -20.57
N VAL A 956 44.68 -34.30 -20.42
CA VAL A 956 45.38 -35.56 -20.74
C VAL A 956 44.53 -36.29 -21.79
N ASN A 957 45.21 -36.91 -22.76
CA ASN A 957 44.68 -37.50 -24.00
C ASN A 957 43.59 -38.58 -23.79
N LEU A 958 42.39 -38.21 -23.38
CA LEU A 958 41.20 -39.05 -23.53
C LEU A 958 40.79 -38.97 -25.01
N GLY A 959 40.63 -40.11 -25.68
CA GLY A 959 40.22 -40.21 -27.07
C GLY A 959 39.09 -41.21 -27.27
N ILE A 960 38.91 -41.65 -28.51
CA ILE A 960 37.85 -42.60 -28.86
C ILE A 960 38.03 -43.96 -28.17
N GLY A 961 39.26 -44.44 -27.96
CA GLY A 961 39.51 -45.73 -27.32
C GLY A 961 39.10 -45.76 -25.83
N GLU A 962 39.38 -44.69 -25.09
CA GLU A 962 38.89 -44.53 -23.72
C GLU A 962 37.36 -44.40 -23.69
N ALA A 963 36.78 -43.69 -24.66
CA ALA A 963 35.33 -43.54 -24.78
C ALA A 963 34.63 -44.88 -25.08
N GLU A 964 35.22 -45.75 -25.92
CA GLU A 964 34.73 -47.12 -26.14
C GLU A 964 34.79 -47.97 -24.87
N THR A 965 35.84 -47.80 -24.05
CA THR A 965 35.96 -48.49 -22.76
C THR A 965 34.87 -48.01 -21.79
N VAL A 966 34.63 -46.71 -21.72
CA VAL A 966 33.57 -46.11 -20.90
C VAL A 966 32.19 -46.57 -21.37
N GLU A 967 31.93 -46.55 -22.67
CA GLU A 967 30.66 -47.03 -23.23
C GLU A 967 30.42 -48.51 -22.92
N MET A 968 31.44 -49.36 -23.09
CA MET A 968 31.30 -50.78 -22.83
C MET A 968 30.93 -51.03 -21.37
N HIS A 969 31.59 -50.35 -20.44
CA HIS A 969 31.29 -50.46 -19.00
C HIS A 969 29.91 -49.88 -18.66
N TRP A 970 29.60 -48.69 -19.18
CA TRP A 970 28.30 -48.04 -19.03
C TRP A 970 27.18 -48.99 -19.45
N ARG A 971 27.23 -49.50 -20.67
CA ARG A 971 26.14 -50.26 -21.29
C ARG A 971 25.98 -51.66 -20.69
N LYS A 972 27.07 -52.36 -20.36
CA LYS A 972 27.01 -53.76 -19.89
C LYS A 972 26.89 -53.89 -18.37
N GLU A 973 27.53 -53.02 -17.62
CA GLU A 973 27.73 -53.21 -16.18
C GLU A 973 27.06 -52.12 -15.34
N LEU A 974 27.42 -50.85 -15.58
CA LEU A 974 27.02 -49.74 -14.72
C LEU A 974 25.56 -49.34 -14.90
N ALA A 975 25.07 -49.13 -16.12
CA ALA A 975 23.68 -48.74 -16.36
C ALA A 975 22.67 -49.79 -15.86
N PRO A 976 22.87 -51.11 -16.07
CA PRO A 976 21.98 -52.13 -15.51
C PRO A 976 21.99 -52.17 -13.98
N ALA A 977 23.15 -52.00 -13.35
CA ALA A 977 23.27 -51.97 -11.88
C ALA A 977 22.58 -50.72 -11.31
N LEU A 978 22.80 -49.57 -11.95
CA LEU A 978 22.26 -48.29 -11.54
C LEU A 978 20.74 -48.23 -11.74
N ARG A 979 20.20 -48.75 -12.86
CA ARG A 979 18.74 -48.87 -13.07
C ARG A 979 18.07 -49.71 -11.99
N ARG A 980 18.63 -50.87 -11.63
CA ARG A 980 18.05 -51.75 -10.60
C ARG A 980 18.09 -51.11 -9.21
N ALA A 981 19.23 -50.53 -8.83
CA ALA A 981 19.38 -49.84 -7.56
C ALA A 981 18.45 -48.61 -7.49
N PHE A 982 18.37 -47.82 -8.57
CA PHE A 982 17.48 -46.68 -8.67
C PHE A 982 16.02 -47.09 -8.62
N GLN A 983 15.63 -48.15 -9.32
CA GLN A 983 14.28 -48.71 -9.24
C GLN A 983 13.95 -49.17 -7.82
N LEU A 984 14.85 -49.88 -7.14
CA LEU A 984 14.62 -50.29 -5.76
C LEU A 984 14.55 -49.11 -4.78
N ALA A 985 15.38 -48.09 -4.97
CA ALA A 985 15.33 -46.85 -4.19
C ALA A 985 14.01 -46.10 -4.44
N ARG A 986 13.61 -45.98 -5.71
CA ARG A 986 12.38 -45.33 -6.16
C ARG A 986 11.14 -46.07 -5.69
N ASP A 987 11.05 -47.38 -5.92
CA ASP A 987 9.91 -48.21 -5.51
C ASP A 987 9.76 -48.16 -3.98
N HIS A 988 10.88 -48.24 -3.25
CA HIS A 988 10.86 -48.02 -1.80
C HIS A 988 10.37 -46.61 -1.43
N GLN A 989 10.82 -45.56 -2.13
CA GLN A 989 10.38 -44.19 -1.89
C GLN A 989 8.89 -43.96 -2.23
N LEU A 990 8.37 -44.59 -3.29
CA LEU A 990 6.98 -44.54 -3.73
C LEU A 990 6.06 -45.28 -2.74
N ILE A 991 6.48 -46.44 -2.25
CA ILE A 991 5.70 -47.27 -1.32
C ILE A 991 5.72 -46.66 0.09
N HIS A 992 6.82 -45.99 0.47
CA HIS A 992 7.05 -45.59 1.86
C HIS A 992 7.01 -44.08 2.11
N GLY A 993 6.75 -43.27 1.07
CA GLY A 993 6.67 -41.82 1.13
C GLY A 993 8.02 -41.19 1.50
N GLY A 994 8.55 -40.33 0.62
CA GLY A 994 9.83 -39.65 0.84
C GLY A 994 10.05 -39.20 2.30
N LEU A 995 11.11 -39.71 2.92
CA LEU A 995 11.70 -39.34 4.21
C LEU A 995 10.70 -38.76 5.24
N ARG A 996 9.80 -39.60 5.78
CA ARG A 996 9.37 -39.58 7.20
C ARG A 996 8.36 -40.68 7.59
N ALA A 997 7.59 -41.25 6.67
CA ALA A 997 6.41 -42.04 7.07
C ALA A 997 6.68 -43.42 7.71
N LEU A 998 7.88 -44.01 7.61
CA LEU A 998 8.15 -45.35 8.17
C LEU A 998 9.19 -45.44 9.31
N HIS A 999 9.58 -44.31 9.88
CA HIS A 999 10.42 -44.28 11.10
C HIS A 999 9.61 -43.78 12.31
N ALA A 1000 8.31 -44.09 12.38
CA ALA A 1000 7.55 -43.83 13.60
C ALA A 1000 8.20 -44.62 14.75
N ALA A 1001 8.74 -43.88 15.74
CA ALA A 1001 9.26 -44.48 16.95
C ALA A 1001 8.12 -45.15 17.75
N GLU A 1002 8.46 -46.02 18.70
CA GLU A 1002 7.46 -46.49 19.67
C GLU A 1002 6.77 -45.30 20.34
N PRO A 1003 5.46 -45.38 20.63
CA PRO A 1003 4.72 -44.23 21.14
C PRO A 1003 5.26 -43.74 22.50
N ASP A 1004 5.70 -42.48 22.57
CA ASP A 1004 6.28 -41.86 23.78
C ASP A 1004 5.28 -40.94 24.52
N CYS A 1005 4.05 -40.82 24.02
CA CYS A 1005 2.98 -40.05 24.66
C CYS A 1005 2.07 -40.94 25.51
N ALA A 1006 1.58 -40.48 26.67
CA ALA A 1006 0.56 -41.21 27.45
C ALA A 1006 -0.88 -40.89 26.96
N LEU A 1007 -1.83 -41.80 27.19
CA LEU A 1007 -3.25 -41.47 27.04
C LEU A 1007 -3.68 -40.44 28.09
N PRO A 1008 -4.64 -39.55 27.79
CA PRO A 1008 -5.27 -38.69 28.79
C PRO A 1008 -5.99 -39.49 29.90
N GLU A 1009 -6.44 -38.82 30.97
CA GLU A 1009 -7.27 -39.47 31.99
C GLU A 1009 -8.56 -39.99 31.36
N GLY A 1010 -8.84 -41.28 31.53
CA GLY A 1010 -9.92 -41.98 30.85
C GLY A 1010 -11.19 -42.17 31.68
N TYR A 1011 -11.18 -41.82 32.97
CA TYR A 1011 -12.35 -41.85 33.88
C TYR A 1011 -13.15 -43.16 33.83
N SER A 1012 -12.43 -44.28 33.79
CA SER A 1012 -13.01 -45.63 33.70
C SER A 1012 -14.05 -45.93 34.81
N PRO A 1013 -13.86 -45.52 36.08
CA PRO A 1013 -14.88 -45.71 37.13
C PRO A 1013 -16.21 -45.03 36.78
N GLU A 1014 -16.18 -43.80 36.28
CA GLU A 1014 -17.37 -43.03 35.90
C GLU A 1014 -18.03 -43.61 34.66
N VAL A 1015 -17.25 -44.03 33.67
CA VAL A 1015 -17.78 -44.70 32.46
C VAL A 1015 -18.48 -46.02 32.84
N SER A 1016 -17.92 -46.77 33.79
CA SER A 1016 -18.53 -48.01 34.31
C SER A 1016 -19.84 -47.78 35.06
N SER A 1017 -20.10 -46.55 35.51
CA SER A 1017 -21.34 -46.18 36.21
C SER A 1017 -22.54 -45.95 35.26
N LEU A 1018 -22.30 -45.86 33.94
CA LEU A 1018 -23.36 -45.71 32.93
C LEU A 1018 -24.23 -46.96 32.89
N ARG A 1019 -25.48 -46.84 33.37
CA ARG A 1019 -26.46 -47.93 33.38
C ARG A 1019 -27.29 -47.93 32.10
N LEU A 1020 -26.82 -48.66 31.09
CA LEU A 1020 -27.49 -48.73 29.79
C LEU A 1020 -28.42 -49.95 29.75
N HIS A 1021 -29.69 -49.76 29.39
CA HIS A 1021 -30.66 -50.85 29.24
C HIS A 1021 -31.46 -50.64 27.97
N ILE A 1022 -31.79 -51.73 27.27
CA ILE A 1022 -32.53 -51.67 26.00
C ILE A 1022 -34.00 -51.43 26.30
N VAL A 1023 -34.56 -50.35 25.73
CA VAL A 1023 -35.95 -49.90 25.95
C VAL A 1023 -36.80 -49.98 24.69
N GLY A 1024 -36.24 -50.33 23.53
CA GLY A 1024 -37.01 -50.42 22.31
C GLY A 1024 -36.20 -50.61 21.03
N ARG A 1025 -36.90 -50.53 19.90
CA ARG A 1025 -36.33 -50.55 18.54
C ARG A 1025 -36.86 -49.36 17.72
N ALA A 1026 -35.99 -48.73 16.95
CA ALA A 1026 -36.32 -47.66 16.01
C ALA A 1026 -36.11 -48.15 14.58
N ALA A 1027 -37.22 -48.26 13.83
CA ALA A 1027 -37.18 -48.59 12.40
C ALA A 1027 -36.73 -47.36 11.57
N ALA A 1028 -35.86 -47.62 10.61
CA ALA A 1028 -35.13 -46.70 9.76
C ALA A 1028 -35.21 -47.15 8.28
N LEU A 1029 -36.40 -47.60 7.82
CA LEU A 1029 -36.64 -48.06 6.44
C LEU A 1029 -37.36 -47.01 5.56
N THR A 1030 -37.15 -47.19 4.25
CA THR A 1030 -37.51 -46.41 3.06
C THR A 1030 -38.92 -45.79 3.03
N ASP A 1031 -39.01 -44.54 2.55
CA ASP A 1031 -40.22 -43.77 2.23
C ASP A 1031 -41.21 -43.44 3.38
N GLY A 1032 -40.87 -43.69 4.64
CA GLY A 1032 -41.75 -43.32 5.77
C GLY A 1032 -43.10 -44.06 5.79
N ARG A 1033 -43.26 -45.11 4.98
CA ARG A 1033 -44.40 -46.06 4.96
C ARG A 1033 -43.80 -47.39 4.53
N VAL A 1034 -44.00 -48.52 5.21
CA VAL A 1034 -45.24 -49.33 5.13
C VAL A 1034 -45.48 -50.17 6.42
N ALA A 1035 -46.77 -50.38 6.70
CA ALA A 1035 -47.45 -51.25 7.66
C ALA A 1035 -47.79 -50.64 9.03
N ASP A 1036 -46.86 -50.44 9.99
CA ASP A 1036 -47.26 -50.04 11.35
C ASP A 1036 -46.52 -48.83 11.98
N GLY A 1037 -45.59 -48.17 11.28
CA GLY A 1037 -45.12 -46.79 11.58
C GLY A 1037 -44.65 -46.45 13.00
N ARG A 1038 -44.31 -47.44 13.85
CA ARG A 1038 -44.08 -47.24 15.28
C ARG A 1038 -42.64 -47.56 15.69
N VAL A 1039 -41.97 -46.59 16.31
CA VAL A 1039 -40.86 -46.86 17.24
C VAL A 1039 -41.49 -47.40 18.52
N GLU A 1040 -41.36 -48.70 18.77
CA GLU A 1040 -41.83 -49.30 20.03
C GLU A 1040 -40.84 -48.99 21.14
N LEU A 1041 -41.26 -48.15 22.08
CA LEU A 1041 -40.53 -47.88 23.32
C LEU A 1041 -41.33 -48.51 24.46
N ASP A 1042 -40.77 -49.54 25.09
CA ASP A 1042 -41.31 -50.19 26.28
C ASP A 1042 -40.35 -49.95 27.46
N PHE A 1043 -40.60 -48.85 28.17
CA PHE A 1043 -39.86 -48.52 29.39
C PHE A 1043 -40.24 -49.43 30.58
N SER A 1044 -41.27 -50.26 30.45
CA SER A 1044 -41.72 -51.21 31.48
C SER A 1044 -41.06 -52.59 31.38
N ALA A 1045 -40.60 -53.02 30.19
CA ALA A 1045 -39.96 -54.32 29.98
C ALA A 1045 -38.44 -54.35 30.27
N GLY A 1046 -37.76 -53.20 30.33
CA GLY A 1046 -36.29 -53.08 30.36
C GLY A 1046 -35.56 -53.45 31.66
N ALA A 1047 -36.20 -54.12 32.62
CA ALA A 1047 -35.67 -54.27 33.98
C ALA A 1047 -34.68 -55.44 34.20
N GLN A 1048 -34.34 -56.27 33.20
CA GLN A 1048 -33.60 -57.53 33.46
C GLN A 1048 -32.17 -57.66 32.89
N ASN A 1049 -31.69 -56.83 31.95
CA ASN A 1049 -30.32 -56.94 31.43
C ASN A 1049 -29.66 -55.55 31.24
N HIS A 1050 -28.80 -55.15 32.17
CA HIS A 1050 -28.01 -53.92 32.07
C HIS A 1050 -26.68 -54.17 31.35
N LEU A 1051 -26.36 -53.31 30.39
CA LEU A 1051 -25.10 -53.27 29.68
C LEU A 1051 -24.16 -52.30 30.42
N VAL A 1052 -22.99 -52.79 30.85
CA VAL A 1052 -22.03 -52.03 31.66
C VAL A 1052 -20.70 -51.90 30.92
N LEU A 1053 -20.22 -50.66 30.76
CA LEU A 1053 -18.95 -50.34 30.12
C LEU A 1053 -17.76 -50.47 31.09
N GLY A 1054 -17.58 -51.64 31.71
CA GLY A 1054 -16.66 -51.82 32.85
C GLY A 1054 -15.14 -51.67 32.59
N ARG A 1055 -14.69 -51.74 31.33
CA ARG A 1055 -13.28 -51.57 30.93
C ARG A 1055 -13.15 -50.63 29.73
N HIS A 1056 -13.69 -49.43 29.88
CA HIS A 1056 -13.71 -48.42 28.83
C HIS A 1056 -13.28 -47.06 29.39
N PHE A 1057 -12.69 -46.26 28.51
CA PHE A 1057 -12.30 -44.88 28.74
C PHE A 1057 -13.24 -43.92 28.02
N ALA A 1058 -13.28 -42.68 28.48
CA ALA A 1058 -13.92 -41.57 27.78
C ALA A 1058 -12.89 -40.51 27.41
N TYR A 1059 -12.80 -40.17 26.14
CA TYR A 1059 -11.92 -39.10 25.64
C TYR A 1059 -12.70 -38.08 24.82
N ARG A 1060 -12.23 -36.85 24.74
CA ARG A 1060 -12.86 -35.82 23.89
C ARG A 1060 -12.18 -35.72 22.55
N LEU A 1061 -12.98 -35.67 21.49
CA LEU A 1061 -12.51 -35.47 20.13
C LEU A 1061 -12.27 -33.97 19.88
N ASN A 1062 -11.02 -33.60 19.61
CA ASN A 1062 -10.59 -32.21 19.46
C ASN A 1062 -10.34 -31.80 17.99
N ALA A 1063 -10.40 -32.76 17.07
CA ALA A 1063 -10.25 -32.57 15.63
C ALA A 1063 -11.42 -33.19 14.85
N ALA A 1064 -11.72 -32.65 13.68
CA ALA A 1064 -12.78 -33.15 12.78
C ALA A 1064 -12.28 -34.38 11.98
N THR A 1065 -11.91 -35.45 12.67
CA THR A 1065 -11.25 -36.64 12.07
C THR A 1065 -12.13 -37.90 12.02
N LEU A 1066 -13.28 -37.89 12.70
CA LEU A 1066 -14.24 -38.99 12.76
C LEU A 1066 -15.64 -38.58 12.28
N GLU A 1067 -15.76 -37.48 11.55
CA GLU A 1067 -17.06 -37.01 11.09
C GLU A 1067 -17.58 -37.87 9.92
N PRO A 1068 -18.90 -37.99 9.75
CA PRO A 1068 -19.97 -37.37 10.55
C PRO A 1068 -20.38 -38.18 11.80
N VAL A 1069 -19.69 -39.28 12.10
CA VAL A 1069 -19.99 -40.19 13.23
C VAL A 1069 -19.74 -39.53 14.58
N ALA A 1070 -18.63 -38.82 14.72
CA ALA A 1070 -18.30 -37.98 15.86
C ALA A 1070 -17.79 -36.62 15.38
N ARG A 1071 -18.30 -35.55 15.98
CA ARG A 1071 -17.90 -34.18 15.69
C ARG A 1071 -16.84 -33.71 16.67
N LYS A 1072 -16.11 -32.67 16.29
CA LYS A 1072 -15.24 -31.96 17.23
C LYS A 1072 -16.06 -31.50 18.44
N GLY A 1073 -15.63 -31.90 19.64
CA GLY A 1073 -16.31 -31.68 20.91
C GLY A 1073 -16.94 -32.93 21.50
N ASP A 1074 -17.31 -33.93 20.69
CA ASP A 1074 -17.97 -35.14 21.18
C ASP A 1074 -17.03 -36.02 22.03
N LEU A 1075 -17.61 -36.87 22.87
CA LEU A 1075 -16.87 -37.83 23.68
C LEU A 1075 -16.85 -39.20 23.03
N LEU A 1076 -15.67 -39.78 22.90
CA LEU A 1076 -15.44 -41.13 22.42
C LEU A 1076 -15.43 -42.09 23.61
N LEU A 1077 -16.25 -43.14 23.55
CA LEU A 1077 -16.18 -44.28 24.47
C LEU A 1077 -15.23 -45.31 23.85
N VAL A 1078 -14.14 -45.60 24.54
CA VAL A 1078 -12.98 -46.32 23.99
C VAL A 1078 -12.66 -47.53 24.85
N LYS A 1079 -12.43 -48.69 24.23
CA LYS A 1079 -12.11 -49.92 24.96
C LYS A 1079 -10.68 -49.86 25.53
N GLU A 1080 -10.51 -50.23 26.80
CA GLU A 1080 -9.21 -50.21 27.47
C GLU A 1080 -8.20 -51.14 26.79
N ALA A 1081 -8.61 -52.36 26.43
CA ALA A 1081 -7.73 -53.36 25.82
C ALA A 1081 -8.47 -54.23 24.79
N GLY A 1082 -7.73 -54.64 23.74
CA GLY A 1082 -8.18 -55.57 22.69
C GLY A 1082 -7.85 -55.05 21.29
N GLU A 1083 -7.46 -55.96 20.38
CA GLU A 1083 -7.15 -55.57 18.99
C GLU A 1083 -8.41 -55.09 18.25
N PRO A 1084 -8.41 -53.88 17.66
CA PRO A 1084 -9.51 -53.43 16.82
C PRO A 1084 -9.56 -54.20 15.51
N SER A 1085 -10.77 -54.50 15.03
CA SER A 1085 -10.99 -55.02 13.69
C SER A 1085 -10.68 -53.96 12.63
N VAL A 1086 -10.29 -54.38 11.42
CA VAL A 1086 -10.11 -53.51 10.26
C VAL A 1086 -11.40 -52.72 10.00
N ARG A 1087 -11.27 -51.46 9.56
CA ARG A 1087 -12.31 -50.44 9.40
C ARG A 1087 -12.93 -49.89 10.69
N SER A 1088 -12.47 -50.32 11.87
CA SER A 1088 -12.95 -49.75 13.15
C SER A 1088 -12.50 -48.30 13.32
N LEU A 1089 -13.30 -47.53 14.06
CA LEU A 1089 -12.83 -46.27 14.63
C LEU A 1089 -11.92 -46.56 15.82
N VAL A 1090 -10.78 -45.88 15.90
CA VAL A 1090 -9.77 -46.12 16.93
C VAL A 1090 -9.24 -44.81 17.50
N VAL A 1091 -8.84 -44.87 18.77
CA VAL A 1091 -7.87 -43.94 19.36
C VAL A 1091 -6.52 -44.64 19.37
N ALA A 1092 -5.50 -44.01 18.80
CA ALA A 1092 -4.18 -44.59 18.64
C ALA A 1092 -3.10 -43.69 19.25
N ARG A 1093 -2.17 -44.30 19.99
CA ARG A 1093 -0.89 -43.65 20.33
C ARG A 1093 0.06 -43.86 19.16
N CYS A 1094 0.58 -42.77 18.61
CA CYS A 1094 1.46 -42.75 17.45
C CYS A 1094 2.56 -41.72 17.67
N GLU A 1095 3.82 -42.16 17.75
CA GLU A 1095 4.97 -41.28 18.05
C GLU A 1095 4.73 -40.46 19.34
N ASP A 1096 4.72 -39.13 19.23
CA ASP A 1096 4.51 -38.17 20.31
C ASP A 1096 3.06 -37.72 20.48
N ARG A 1097 2.09 -38.34 19.76
CA ARG A 1097 0.70 -37.87 19.68
C ARG A 1097 -0.34 -38.98 19.89
N VAL A 1098 -1.50 -38.56 20.41
CA VAL A 1098 -2.72 -39.39 20.45
C VAL A 1098 -3.68 -38.92 19.35
N VAL A 1099 -4.06 -39.84 18.47
CA VAL A 1099 -4.88 -39.58 17.26
C VAL A 1099 -6.19 -40.37 17.31
N ALA A 1100 -7.25 -39.85 16.68
CA ALA A 1100 -8.56 -40.51 16.61
C ALA A 1100 -9.00 -40.64 15.15
N ARG A 1101 -8.96 -41.86 14.60
CA ARG A 1101 -9.02 -42.12 13.15
C ARG A 1101 -9.68 -43.45 12.83
N ARG A 1102 -9.95 -43.70 11.55
CA ARG A 1102 -10.40 -45.02 11.06
C ARG A 1102 -9.18 -45.89 10.75
N PHE A 1103 -9.16 -47.09 11.33
CA PHE A 1103 -8.07 -48.04 11.19
C PHE A 1103 -8.27 -48.95 9.98
N GLU A 1104 -7.28 -49.00 9.10
CA GLU A 1104 -7.18 -49.93 7.98
C GLU A 1104 -5.82 -50.63 7.97
N VAL A 1105 -5.74 -51.75 7.27
CA VAL A 1105 -4.49 -52.47 7.00
C VAL A 1105 -4.29 -52.44 5.49
N ALA A 1106 -3.08 -52.13 5.04
CA ALA A 1106 -2.80 -52.03 3.60
C ALA A 1106 -2.97 -53.40 2.92
N ASP A 1107 -3.74 -53.44 1.82
CA ASP A 1107 -4.10 -54.69 1.12
C ASP A 1107 -2.89 -55.53 0.68
N ASN A 1108 -1.76 -54.88 0.36
CA ASN A 1108 -0.54 -55.52 -0.11
C ASN A 1108 0.48 -55.81 1.02
N HIS A 1109 0.25 -55.28 2.23
CA HIS A 1109 1.21 -55.33 3.35
C HIS A 1109 0.49 -55.41 4.70
N SER A 1110 0.32 -56.64 5.20
CA SER A 1110 -0.40 -56.92 6.46
C SER A 1110 0.24 -56.33 7.72
N ASP A 1111 1.50 -55.92 7.65
CA ASP A 1111 2.25 -55.29 8.74
C ASP A 1111 2.10 -53.75 8.78
N LEU A 1112 1.45 -53.13 7.78
CA LEU A 1112 1.22 -51.70 7.71
C LEU A 1112 -0.20 -51.32 8.12
N ALA A 1113 -0.29 -50.39 9.06
CA ALA A 1113 -1.52 -49.76 9.51
C ALA A 1113 -1.71 -48.41 8.80
N VAL A 1114 -2.92 -48.16 8.33
CA VAL A 1114 -3.34 -46.89 7.73
C VAL A 1114 -4.42 -46.28 8.62
N LEU A 1115 -4.16 -45.09 9.16
CA LEU A 1115 -5.10 -44.34 9.97
C LEU A 1115 -5.65 -43.16 9.16
N THR A 1116 -6.87 -43.30 8.66
CA THR A 1116 -7.53 -42.30 7.81
C THR A 1116 -8.42 -41.36 8.65
N ALA A 1117 -8.39 -40.07 8.33
CA ALA A 1117 -9.29 -39.09 8.91
C ALA A 1117 -10.49 -38.87 7.99
N GLN A 1118 -11.67 -38.63 8.57
CA GLN A 1118 -12.92 -38.32 7.89
C GLN A 1118 -13.44 -36.97 8.41
N SER A 1119 -13.74 -36.04 7.48
CA SER A 1119 -14.34 -34.74 7.80
C SER A 1119 -15.50 -34.46 6.85
N VAL A 1120 -16.56 -33.79 7.33
CA VAL A 1120 -17.63 -33.28 6.45
C VAL A 1120 -17.12 -32.10 5.60
N ASN A 1121 -16.03 -31.45 5.99
CA ASN A 1121 -15.36 -30.42 5.19
C ASN A 1121 -14.15 -31.03 4.45
N PRO A 1122 -14.24 -31.25 3.12
CA PRO A 1122 -13.18 -31.91 2.36
C PRO A 1122 -11.86 -31.13 2.32
N ARG A 1123 -11.86 -29.83 2.67
CA ARG A 1123 -10.65 -28.99 2.76
C ARG A 1123 -9.93 -29.09 4.10
N GLN A 1124 -10.51 -29.77 5.08
CA GLN A 1124 -9.97 -29.90 6.45
C GLN A 1124 -9.65 -31.35 6.82
N ILE A 1125 -9.62 -32.26 5.83
CA ILE A 1125 -9.26 -33.66 6.05
C ILE A 1125 -7.77 -33.74 6.39
N ALA A 1126 -7.46 -34.26 7.58
CA ALA A 1126 -6.09 -34.52 7.98
C ALA A 1126 -5.48 -35.64 7.11
N SER A 1127 -4.23 -35.47 6.68
CA SER A 1127 -3.53 -36.47 5.86
C SER A 1127 -3.47 -37.83 6.57
N PRO A 1128 -3.64 -38.96 5.85
CA PRO A 1128 -3.60 -40.29 6.45
C PRO A 1128 -2.22 -40.57 7.08
N ILE A 1129 -2.21 -41.30 8.20
CA ILE A 1129 -0.99 -41.77 8.84
C ILE A 1129 -0.76 -43.22 8.41
N VAL A 1130 0.36 -43.49 7.76
CA VAL A 1130 0.75 -44.83 7.30
C VAL A 1130 1.99 -45.23 8.09
N VAL A 1131 1.87 -46.22 8.98
CA VAL A 1131 2.97 -46.66 9.86
C VAL A 1131 2.95 -48.18 10.06
N LYS A 1132 3.99 -48.77 10.66
CA LYS A 1132 3.97 -50.19 11.02
C LYS A 1132 2.92 -50.44 12.10
N LYS A 1133 2.12 -51.50 11.96
CA LYS A 1133 1.13 -51.88 13.00
C LYS A 1133 1.78 -52.08 14.37
N ALA A 1134 3.03 -52.57 14.40
CA ALA A 1134 3.80 -52.78 15.62
C ALA A 1134 4.23 -51.50 16.35
N THR A 1135 4.21 -50.33 15.69
CA THR A 1135 4.59 -49.04 16.28
C THR A 1135 3.37 -48.23 16.75
N LEU A 1136 2.19 -48.85 16.80
CA LEU A 1136 0.94 -48.25 17.28
C LEU A 1136 0.43 -49.00 18.50
N GLU A 1137 -0.12 -48.25 19.45
CA GLU A 1137 -1.02 -48.80 20.45
C GLU A 1137 -2.44 -48.37 20.11
N LEU A 1138 -3.31 -49.33 19.78
CA LEU A 1138 -4.64 -49.08 19.23
C LEU A 1138 -5.73 -49.42 20.27
N HIS A 1139 -6.67 -48.51 20.45
CA HIS A 1139 -7.85 -48.69 21.29
C HIS A 1139 -9.12 -48.48 20.47
N LYS A 1140 -10.02 -49.47 20.47
CA LYS A 1140 -11.25 -49.42 19.67
C LYS A 1140 -12.26 -48.42 20.25
N VAL A 1141 -12.81 -47.54 19.42
CA VAL A 1141 -13.97 -46.72 19.78
C VAL A 1141 -15.23 -47.58 19.67
N VAL A 1142 -15.96 -47.74 20.77
CA VAL A 1142 -17.17 -48.58 20.88
C VAL A 1142 -18.46 -47.76 20.92
N GLY A 1143 -18.36 -46.44 21.07
CA GLY A 1143 -19.48 -45.53 21.01
C GLY A 1143 -19.06 -44.07 21.10
N VAL A 1144 -20.03 -43.19 20.91
CA VAL A 1144 -19.86 -41.73 20.94
C VAL A 1144 -20.98 -41.12 21.76
N LEU A 1145 -20.67 -40.20 22.66
CA LEU A 1145 -21.63 -39.32 23.33
C LEU A 1145 -21.55 -37.93 22.70
N PHE A 1146 -22.67 -37.45 22.17
CA PHE A 1146 -22.75 -36.16 21.50
C PHE A 1146 -22.76 -35.02 22.50
N ASP A 1147 -21.82 -34.08 22.35
CA ASP A 1147 -21.75 -32.88 23.19
C ASP A 1147 -21.98 -31.63 22.34
N PHE A 1148 -23.19 -31.09 22.42
CA PHE A 1148 -23.63 -29.93 21.63
C PHE A 1148 -23.28 -28.58 22.30
N SER A 1149 -22.46 -28.59 23.35
CA SER A 1149 -22.00 -27.36 24.00
C SER A 1149 -20.88 -26.67 23.18
N SER A 1150 -20.81 -25.34 23.23
CA SER A 1150 -19.77 -24.57 22.55
C SER A 1150 -18.41 -24.79 23.21
N PHE A 1151 -17.62 -25.72 22.66
CA PHE A 1151 -16.31 -26.08 23.20
C PHE A 1151 -15.19 -25.24 22.54
N ASN A 1152 -14.38 -24.57 23.37
CA ASN A 1152 -13.12 -23.97 22.94
C ASN A 1152 -11.97 -24.94 23.23
N PRO A 1153 -11.16 -25.33 22.22
CA PRO A 1153 -10.07 -26.29 22.43
C PRO A 1153 -9.00 -25.69 23.35
N ILE A 1154 -8.75 -26.34 24.49
CA ILE A 1154 -7.76 -25.91 25.48
C ILE A 1154 -6.37 -26.51 25.18
N GLN A 1155 -6.31 -27.66 24.49
CA GLN A 1155 -5.07 -28.40 24.22
C GLN A 1155 -4.89 -28.73 22.73
N PRO A 1156 -3.66 -28.73 22.20
CA PRO A 1156 -3.35 -29.17 20.85
C PRO A 1156 -3.38 -30.72 20.75
N GLY A 1157 -3.87 -31.26 19.62
CA GLY A 1157 -3.98 -32.71 19.37
C GLY A 1157 -5.37 -33.12 18.88
N GLU A 1158 -5.53 -34.36 18.41
CA GLU A 1158 -6.83 -34.87 17.95
C GLU A 1158 -7.70 -35.39 19.12
N VAL A 1159 -7.07 -35.86 20.20
CA VAL A 1159 -7.74 -36.42 21.39
C VAL A 1159 -7.26 -35.70 22.65
N CYS A 1160 -8.18 -35.35 23.54
CA CYS A 1160 -7.85 -34.76 24.85
C CYS A 1160 -8.73 -35.33 25.98
N ASP A 1161 -8.47 -34.86 27.20
CA ASP A 1161 -9.26 -35.18 28.40
C ASP A 1161 -10.76 -34.86 28.20
N CYS A 1162 -11.66 -35.70 28.75
CA CYS A 1162 -13.11 -35.54 28.57
C CYS A 1162 -13.71 -34.30 29.24
N GLY A 1163 -12.96 -33.60 30.09
CA GLY A 1163 -13.37 -32.42 30.85
C GLY A 1163 -13.73 -32.70 32.31
N GLY A 1164 -13.27 -33.83 32.88
CA GLY A 1164 -13.51 -34.22 34.28
C GLY A 1164 -14.72 -35.12 34.53
N GLU A 1165 -14.77 -35.70 35.74
CA GLU A 1165 -15.80 -36.68 36.20
C GLU A 1165 -17.26 -36.17 36.05
N SER A 1166 -17.47 -34.86 36.22
CA SER A 1166 -18.79 -34.24 36.16
C SER A 1166 -19.46 -34.37 34.78
N VAL A 1167 -18.66 -34.43 33.71
CA VAL A 1167 -19.15 -34.55 32.33
C VAL A 1167 -19.76 -35.92 32.09
N ILE A 1168 -19.12 -36.99 32.57
CA ILE A 1168 -19.60 -38.37 32.41
C ILE A 1168 -20.77 -38.62 33.36
N SER A 1169 -20.69 -38.10 34.60
CA SER A 1169 -21.76 -38.17 35.59
C SER A 1169 -23.07 -37.56 35.10
N ARG A 1170 -23.00 -36.48 34.29
CA ARG A 1170 -24.17 -35.90 33.62
C ARG A 1170 -24.89 -36.94 32.76
N TYR A 1171 -24.18 -37.63 31.87
CA TYR A 1171 -24.78 -38.64 30.99
C TYR A 1171 -25.31 -39.85 31.76
N ALA A 1172 -24.70 -40.23 32.89
CA ALA A 1172 -25.25 -41.25 33.79
C ALA A 1172 -26.64 -40.88 34.33
N THR A 1173 -26.94 -39.58 34.47
CA THR A 1173 -28.25 -39.08 34.90
C THR A 1173 -29.21 -38.77 33.76
N GLU A 1174 -28.72 -38.39 32.58
CA GLU A 1174 -29.54 -37.98 31.43
C GLU A 1174 -30.01 -39.17 30.59
N ILE A 1175 -29.17 -40.19 30.40
CA ILE A 1175 -29.51 -41.36 29.59
C ILE A 1175 -30.54 -42.21 30.34
N ARG A 1176 -31.64 -42.50 29.65
CA ARG A 1176 -32.77 -43.28 30.16
C ARG A 1176 -32.91 -44.64 29.50
N GLY A 1177 -32.26 -44.89 28.37
CA GLY A 1177 -32.31 -46.20 27.72
C GLY A 1177 -31.57 -46.24 26.39
N LEU A 1178 -31.49 -47.45 25.84
CA LEU A 1178 -30.93 -47.76 24.53
C LEU A 1178 -32.04 -48.17 23.56
N VAL A 1179 -32.00 -47.64 22.34
CA VAL A 1179 -32.92 -48.01 21.26
C VAL A 1179 -32.13 -48.59 20.09
N GLU A 1180 -32.44 -49.81 19.68
CA GLU A 1180 -31.77 -50.48 18.55
C GLU A 1180 -32.22 -49.85 17.22
N VAL A 1181 -31.27 -49.48 16.35
CA VAL A 1181 -31.53 -48.99 15.00
C VAL A 1181 -31.81 -50.19 14.08
N VAL A 1182 -32.87 -50.11 13.29
CA VAL A 1182 -33.27 -51.15 12.33
C VAL A 1182 -33.43 -50.54 10.93
N GLY A 1183 -32.48 -50.75 10.02
CA GLY A 1183 -32.44 -50.18 8.66
C GLY A 1183 -31.43 -49.05 8.48
N ASP A 1184 -31.33 -48.54 7.24
CA ASP A 1184 -30.14 -47.79 6.78
C ASP A 1184 -30.33 -46.25 6.76
N SER A 1185 -31.52 -45.72 7.10
CA SER A 1185 -31.82 -44.27 6.96
C SER A 1185 -31.11 -43.34 7.96
N ALA A 1186 -30.23 -43.89 8.81
CA ALA A 1186 -29.38 -43.15 9.74
C ALA A 1186 -27.87 -43.28 9.43
N GLU A 1187 -27.50 -43.97 8.35
CA GLU A 1187 -26.12 -44.08 7.93
C GLU A 1187 -25.59 -42.73 7.42
N PRO A 1188 -24.34 -42.35 7.71
CA PRO A 1188 -23.33 -43.09 8.45
C PRO A 1188 -23.32 -42.79 9.97
N ILE A 1189 -24.28 -42.02 10.51
CA ILE A 1189 -24.30 -41.60 11.93
C ILE A 1189 -24.57 -42.78 12.88
N ALA A 1190 -25.51 -43.65 12.51
CA ALA A 1190 -25.76 -44.92 13.19
C ALA A 1190 -26.10 -45.98 12.14
N LEU A 1191 -25.43 -47.13 12.21
CA LEU A 1191 -25.65 -48.26 11.31
C LEU A 1191 -26.76 -49.19 11.83
N ASP A 1192 -27.30 -50.04 10.96
CA ASP A 1192 -28.22 -51.11 11.33
C ASP A 1192 -27.65 -51.98 12.48
N GLY A 1193 -28.48 -52.24 13.50
CA GLY A 1193 -28.11 -52.99 14.69
C GLY A 1193 -27.33 -52.22 15.77
N GLN A 1194 -26.94 -50.97 15.53
CA GLN A 1194 -26.34 -50.10 16.56
C GLN A 1194 -27.40 -49.56 17.53
N MET A 1195 -26.98 -49.04 18.69
CA MET A 1195 -27.89 -48.63 19.77
C MET A 1195 -27.81 -47.12 20.04
N LEU A 1196 -28.93 -46.41 19.94
CA LEU A 1196 -29.05 -45.00 20.30
C LEU A 1196 -29.21 -44.83 21.81
N MET A 1197 -28.44 -43.93 22.42
CA MET A 1197 -28.60 -43.56 23.83
C MET A 1197 -29.61 -42.42 23.94
N ILE A 1198 -30.79 -42.68 24.50
CA ILE A 1198 -31.89 -41.70 24.56
C ILE A 1198 -32.12 -41.17 25.97
N GLY A 1199 -32.54 -39.90 26.06
CA GLY A 1199 -32.93 -39.25 27.31
C GLY A 1199 -34.42 -39.36 27.61
N ALA A 1200 -34.90 -38.60 28.60
CA ALA A 1200 -36.32 -38.47 28.89
C ALA A 1200 -37.03 -37.66 27.78
N ALA A 1201 -38.30 -37.98 27.51
CA ALA A 1201 -39.12 -37.18 26.60
C ALA A 1201 -39.25 -35.74 27.11
N VAL A 1202 -39.09 -34.79 26.20
CA VAL A 1202 -39.37 -33.37 26.43
C VAL A 1202 -40.56 -32.91 25.60
N SER A 1203 -41.21 -31.84 26.04
CA SER A 1203 -42.33 -31.25 25.29
C SER A 1203 -41.84 -30.73 23.93
N ALA A 1204 -42.74 -30.68 22.94
CA ALA A 1204 -42.42 -30.14 21.62
C ALA A 1204 -41.82 -28.71 21.67
N SER A 1205 -42.34 -27.85 22.55
CA SER A 1205 -41.83 -26.47 22.70
C SER A 1205 -40.42 -26.44 23.28
N ASP A 1206 -40.11 -27.30 24.27
CA ASP A 1206 -38.76 -27.40 24.83
C ASP A 1206 -37.77 -27.99 23.82
N ALA A 1207 -38.23 -28.98 23.04
CA ALA A 1207 -37.43 -29.61 22.00
C ALA A 1207 -37.00 -28.62 20.91
N LEU A 1208 -37.92 -27.80 20.41
CA LEU A 1208 -37.64 -26.78 19.39
C LEU A 1208 -36.70 -25.68 19.91
N ALA A 1209 -36.72 -25.40 21.22
CA ALA A 1209 -35.82 -24.43 21.84
C ALA A 1209 -34.40 -24.98 22.07
N GLN A 1210 -34.25 -26.29 22.34
CA GLN A 1210 -33.00 -26.85 22.88
C GLN A 1210 -32.32 -27.88 21.96
N LEU A 1211 -33.06 -28.49 21.02
CA LEU A 1211 -32.61 -29.63 20.24
C LEU A 1211 -32.51 -29.35 18.72
N ASP A 1212 -32.60 -28.09 18.30
CA ASP A 1212 -32.40 -27.70 16.90
C ASP A 1212 -31.04 -28.18 16.36
N GLY A 1213 -31.08 -28.83 15.21
CA GLY A 1213 -29.95 -29.47 14.55
C GLY A 1213 -29.43 -30.77 15.14
N ARG A 1214 -30.06 -31.30 16.19
CA ARG A 1214 -29.65 -32.53 16.88
C ARG A 1214 -30.38 -33.76 16.35
N PRO A 1215 -29.76 -34.95 16.39
CA PRO A 1215 -30.48 -36.21 16.18
C PRO A 1215 -31.49 -36.41 17.32
N VAL A 1216 -32.72 -36.73 16.98
CA VAL A 1216 -33.81 -36.95 17.94
C VAL A 1216 -34.73 -38.07 17.49
N ILE A 1217 -35.45 -38.65 18.45
CA ILE A 1217 -36.67 -39.41 18.15
C ILE A 1217 -37.84 -38.47 18.41
N ALA A 1218 -38.59 -38.12 17.37
CA ALA A 1218 -39.73 -37.20 17.46
C ALA A 1218 -41.05 -37.96 17.32
N SER A 1219 -42.05 -37.65 18.15
CA SER A 1219 -43.43 -38.16 18.03
C SER A 1219 -44.40 -37.05 17.64
N ASN A 1220 -45.33 -37.34 16.74
CA ASN A 1220 -46.47 -36.45 16.45
C ASN A 1220 -47.70 -36.79 17.34
N ILE A 1221 -48.80 -36.04 17.18
CA ILE A 1221 -50.07 -36.27 17.90
C ILE A 1221 -50.71 -37.62 17.53
N ALA A 1222 -50.50 -38.11 16.31
CA ALA A 1222 -50.93 -39.44 15.87
C ALA A 1222 -50.08 -40.60 16.44
N ASP A 1223 -49.13 -40.31 17.34
CA ASP A 1223 -48.16 -41.27 17.91
C ASP A 1223 -47.25 -41.95 16.87
N GLU A 1224 -47.09 -41.34 15.70
CA GLU A 1224 -46.06 -41.72 14.72
C GLU A 1224 -44.70 -41.17 15.18
N ARG A 1225 -43.66 -42.01 15.14
CA ARG A 1225 -42.34 -41.70 15.66
C ARG A 1225 -41.26 -41.77 14.59
N TYR A 1226 -40.37 -40.79 14.56
CA TYR A 1226 -39.34 -40.65 13.53
C TYR A 1226 -37.96 -40.44 14.16
N PHE A 1227 -36.95 -41.18 13.69
CA PHE A 1227 -35.54 -40.91 14.02
C PHE A 1227 -34.90 -40.05 12.93
N LYS A 1228 -34.73 -38.76 13.21
CA LYS A 1228 -34.30 -37.74 12.24
C LYS A 1228 -33.56 -36.60 12.94
N ARG A 1229 -33.00 -35.66 12.16
CA ARG A 1229 -32.44 -34.42 12.70
C ARG A 1229 -33.54 -33.36 12.82
N LEU A 1230 -33.75 -32.84 14.03
CA LEU A 1230 -34.75 -31.79 14.24
C LEU A 1230 -34.26 -30.46 13.68
N ARG A 1231 -35.10 -29.75 12.95
CA ARG A 1231 -34.87 -28.38 12.45
C ARG A 1231 -36.08 -27.49 12.70
N CYS A 1232 -35.82 -26.28 13.18
CA CYS A 1232 -36.84 -25.26 13.34
C CYS A 1232 -37.01 -24.46 12.03
N GLY A 1233 -38.22 -24.49 11.45
CA GLY A 1233 -38.57 -23.72 10.25
C GLY A 1233 -39.30 -22.40 10.57
N GLU A 1234 -39.61 -21.63 9.52
CA GLU A 1234 -40.42 -20.40 9.63
C GLU A 1234 -41.91 -20.73 9.88
N GLU A 1235 -42.64 -19.81 10.51
CA GLU A 1235 -44.10 -19.88 10.73
C GLU A 1235 -44.62 -21.13 11.49
N GLY A 1236 -43.80 -21.75 12.34
CA GLY A 1236 -44.21 -22.91 13.14
C GLY A 1236 -44.10 -24.26 12.41
N ALA A 1237 -43.45 -24.29 11.25
CA ALA A 1237 -43.07 -25.52 10.59
C ALA A 1237 -41.90 -26.20 11.33
N VAL A 1238 -41.98 -27.52 11.48
CA VAL A 1238 -40.94 -28.37 12.06
C VAL A 1238 -40.42 -29.30 10.98
N ILE A 1239 -39.13 -29.28 10.71
CA ILE A 1239 -38.52 -30.12 9.67
C ILE A 1239 -37.70 -31.22 10.35
N LEU A 1240 -38.01 -32.47 10.04
CA LEU A 1240 -37.24 -33.63 10.43
C LEU A 1240 -36.36 -34.05 9.25
N GLU A 1241 -35.17 -33.46 9.20
CA GLU A 1241 -34.16 -33.65 8.15
C GLU A 1241 -33.58 -35.07 8.22
N SER A 1242 -33.28 -35.66 7.05
CA SER A 1242 -32.63 -36.97 6.99
C SER A 1242 -31.25 -36.94 7.65
N LEU A 1243 -30.88 -38.04 8.30
CA LEU A 1243 -29.54 -38.24 8.87
C LEU A 1243 -28.55 -38.79 7.83
N GLU A 1244 -29.07 -39.24 6.70
CA GLU A 1244 -28.38 -39.87 5.57
C GLU A 1244 -27.88 -38.82 4.56
N ILE A 1245 -26.78 -39.12 3.84
CA ILE A 1245 -25.99 -38.16 3.03
C ILE A 1245 -26.16 -38.37 1.51
N SER A 1246 -26.58 -39.54 1.05
CA SER A 1246 -26.89 -39.87 -0.35
C SER A 1246 -28.12 -39.12 -0.87
N GLY A 1247 -29.03 -38.73 0.03
CA GLY A 1247 -30.24 -37.98 -0.32
C GLY A 1247 -31.41 -38.88 -0.74
N ASP A 1248 -31.28 -40.20 -0.55
CA ASP A 1248 -32.31 -41.18 -0.92
C ASP A 1248 -33.55 -41.14 -0.01
N PHE A 1249 -33.49 -40.41 1.12
CA PHE A 1249 -34.58 -40.31 2.08
C PHE A 1249 -35.07 -38.87 2.26
N SER A 1250 -36.36 -38.63 1.98
CA SER A 1250 -36.98 -37.32 2.12
C SER A 1250 -37.06 -36.83 3.58
N ALA A 1251 -36.99 -35.51 3.77
CA ALA A 1251 -37.30 -34.88 5.05
C ALA A 1251 -38.79 -35.00 5.36
N VAL A 1252 -39.14 -35.16 6.64
CA VAL A 1252 -40.54 -35.14 7.10
C VAL A 1252 -40.88 -33.74 7.60
N VAL A 1253 -41.95 -33.15 7.10
CA VAL A 1253 -42.42 -31.82 7.51
C VAL A 1253 -43.60 -32.00 8.46
N LEU A 1254 -43.45 -31.52 9.68
CA LEU A 1254 -44.44 -31.48 10.74
C LEU A 1254 -44.81 -30.03 11.06
N THR A 1255 -45.83 -29.85 11.90
CA THR A 1255 -46.31 -28.54 12.37
C THR A 1255 -46.18 -28.42 13.89
N HIS A 1256 -46.33 -27.21 14.45
CA HIS A 1256 -46.38 -27.00 15.90
C HIS A 1256 -47.51 -26.03 16.26
N ASN A 1257 -48.33 -26.41 17.26
CA ASN A 1257 -49.44 -25.61 17.81
C ASN A 1257 -50.57 -25.27 16.80
N THR A 1258 -50.83 -26.15 15.83
CA THR A 1258 -51.96 -26.01 14.88
C THR A 1258 -53.17 -26.87 15.25
N GLY A 1259 -53.00 -27.87 16.12
CA GLY A 1259 -54.01 -28.85 16.50
C GLY A 1259 -54.18 -30.00 15.50
N ALA A 1260 -53.33 -30.07 14.46
CA ALA A 1260 -53.35 -31.13 13.46
C ALA A 1260 -52.71 -32.42 13.98
N GLU A 1261 -53.08 -33.58 13.41
CA GLU A 1261 -52.44 -34.87 13.71
C GLU A 1261 -50.93 -34.89 13.43
N THR A 1262 -50.48 -34.01 12.51
CA THR A 1262 -49.07 -33.79 12.15
C THR A 1262 -48.31 -32.88 13.10
N ASP A 1263 -48.94 -32.38 14.17
CA ASP A 1263 -48.24 -31.56 15.15
C ASP A 1263 -47.24 -32.39 15.95
N LEU A 1264 -46.05 -31.82 16.18
CA LEU A 1264 -45.05 -32.38 17.08
C LEU A 1264 -45.60 -32.42 18.52
N LYS A 1265 -45.57 -33.60 19.16
CA LYS A 1265 -46.10 -33.86 20.51
C LYS A 1265 -44.98 -33.89 21.55
N GLU A 1266 -44.05 -34.82 21.40
CA GLU A 1266 -42.94 -35.02 22.33
C GLU A 1266 -41.69 -35.51 21.59
N VAL A 1267 -40.52 -35.24 22.16
CA VAL A 1267 -39.22 -35.56 21.55
C VAL A 1267 -38.30 -36.20 22.56
N TRP A 1268 -37.66 -37.31 22.21
CA TRP A 1268 -36.57 -37.89 22.99
C TRP A 1268 -35.22 -37.42 22.42
N PRO A 1269 -34.38 -36.75 23.22
CA PRO A 1269 -33.04 -36.38 22.79
C PRO A 1269 -32.18 -37.64 22.63
N VAL A 1270 -31.39 -37.70 21.55
CA VAL A 1270 -30.35 -38.72 21.37
C VAL A 1270 -29.03 -38.15 21.86
N HIS A 1271 -28.51 -38.71 22.95
CA HIS A 1271 -27.27 -38.30 23.61
C HIS A 1271 -26.03 -38.99 23.02
N GLY A 1272 -26.19 -40.00 22.18
CA GLY A 1272 -25.05 -40.74 21.61
C GLY A 1272 -25.46 -42.01 20.89
N VAL A 1273 -24.45 -42.70 20.36
CA VAL A 1273 -24.60 -43.99 19.66
C VAL A 1273 -23.58 -44.97 20.23
N LEU A 1274 -24.02 -46.18 20.54
CA LEU A 1274 -23.17 -47.31 20.89
C LEU A 1274 -23.10 -48.27 19.69
N PHE A 1275 -21.88 -48.58 19.24
CA PHE A 1275 -21.65 -49.32 18.01
C PHE A 1275 -21.74 -50.84 18.18
N GLU A 1276 -21.62 -51.34 19.40
CA GLU A 1276 -21.54 -52.77 19.68
C GLU A 1276 -22.47 -53.18 20.82
N ARG A 1277 -23.04 -54.38 20.74
CA ARG A 1277 -23.58 -55.09 21.90
C ARG A 1277 -22.39 -55.71 22.63
N LEU A 1278 -22.05 -55.14 23.80
CA LEU A 1278 -20.95 -55.58 24.66
C LEU A 1278 -21.05 -57.03 25.09
#